data_AF-A0A0N1NXD6-F1
#
_entry.id   AF-A0A0N1NXD6-F1
#
_cell.length_a   1.000
_cell.length_b   1.000
_cell.length_c   1.000
_cell.angle_alpha   90.00
_cell.angle_beta   90.00
_cell.angle_gamma   90.00
#
_symmetry.space_group_name_H-M   'P 1'
#
loop_
_entity.id
_entity.type
_entity.pdbx_description
1 polymer ?
#
loop_
_entity_poly.entity_id
_entity_poly.type
_entity_poly.pdbx_seq_one_letter_code
_entity_poly.pdbx_strand_id
1 'polypeptide(L)'
;MPFRLVRSLTVATSLIFVSQSVCQDLSKPCPLEGAVLPAPTLLSKSEAISKAKEALEAELVKAFKSDEESTFGSLGYQNSFSVEVYSIHESEALHTHHWTAPKVPITSGQKTIDGNSIFRVGSISKLITTYLYLINAGFKGWNDPITDYVPQLKAYAEKSKENPLDVVDWDEVTVGGLVSHLAGITTAGASPPSADAKLAAAGLPEVPGVPGQYCGDPAVQEVPCDDEEYLKNLNFRHPVLQTFADSPIYSNAAWRLVTMALEKITGQSFEDLFQAAVEDLALNSTSEKLPESDVNSYIPVNSSISWYDADLRAYTPGGGYWSTVNDLRKIGASILNSTLMPSSRTRQWMKPSVFTSNPNSTVGAPWEIYKAPLNRHSWMYTKSGDLGTYSGHIILLKEWDVGVTIMAAGFNASKTSRILADMATAIFVPALELAAKENAAVAFAGTYSDEKTNSTIKLAVLEDEPGLVVTEWSMGGLKVLSMLAQLQKAPTMVAHLYPTGLESQDGKLSAWRGIFETPQAVSASLFGSSCTSWFSADRIVYGGTGAGEFVFQLDKAGGVANGLEFRMFNLKLPKAADSLLMKLVDCKETSARAAAQVAASQSAAHTPSETQTPRQSDQVHYASQAASDAPKDRSRAESPAIYSQRQSTYEAVDQVFRQRQETSNLNHAADAIPGGTQGATPRENYISWNNVVDVDIPPAHVVGVLLDAYMTSVHWFMSVFHEPTIRVNASSVLATGLVEEKHKLFPVLLLIILSMGARYVSPEAARRACPEYDLAASEPVWIRAVENRLLDVFEEGGLEAVQVAIILKSYWLYGNKPKRSIAIVGGAIKIALSMKLHLESTWGTKDPVEVNVRRRLWWSLYVADIWAATIYGTPCNIHDDDWDVALPENIDDASAVCPGYGTTDIIDGRNFGQVTVFSYQRYKFALYKIAFSIINTVYTHRRTSLENTIQRIRSIDEALKSWEAQVPPELLLRNIGKPQRVPDVTTSLFQQQALVLQISYDNFRLLLHRPLLTMNRLSRSRNLSTISGQGPSDAIDSAIESSKYTCWKAAVRTSQIGSFAETMRSMRYSLGASYIMIQALTAAVALGIFALSDPTSHQSQDAKAGIGRIVGYPRLFDYHTAIFDQIEAILEELLRLILSEEMKALLGGSTKNNAKANKASSREPGVASSKLPVIEASAAPQDASNFVSPHHTVQPSPNPSGTYDLSYGNFSDALVSLQDAFRDPRGTDVVTQSAQGQGGILNDGWTGMMSNPFGMDAGWIWDDMWQTDDYQFDTG
;
A
#
# COMPACT_ATOMS: atom_id res chain seq x y z
N MET A 1 -46.90 34.42 13.60
CA MET A 1 -47.29 34.28 12.17
C MET A 1 -46.32 35.12 11.35
N PRO A 2 -46.03 34.78 10.08
CA PRO A 2 -45.87 33.44 9.46
C PRO A 2 -44.41 32.96 9.71
N PHE A 3 -43.81 31.92 9.12
CA PHE A 3 -44.15 31.07 7.97
C PHE A 3 -44.09 29.57 8.35
N ARG A 4 -45.10 28.80 7.95
CA ARG A 4 -45.07 27.32 7.90
C ARG A 4 -45.10 26.89 6.43
N LEU A 5 -43.95 26.85 5.74
CA LEU A 5 -43.93 26.44 4.32
C LEU A 5 -42.59 25.88 3.77
N VAL A 6 -41.69 25.39 4.62
CA VAL A 6 -40.45 24.72 4.18
C VAL A 6 -40.21 23.42 4.97
N ARG A 7 -41.13 22.46 4.85
CA ARG A 7 -40.97 21.10 5.43
C ARG A 7 -41.43 19.95 4.52
N SER A 8 -41.67 20.23 3.23
CA SER A 8 -42.19 19.27 2.25
C SER A 8 -41.31 19.09 1.01
N LEU A 9 -40.10 19.67 0.97
CA LEU A 9 -39.19 19.57 -0.17
C LEU A 9 -37.87 18.84 0.14
N THR A 10 -37.47 18.74 1.42
CA THR A 10 -36.20 18.13 1.86
C THR A 10 -36.24 16.60 1.99
N VAL A 11 -37.33 15.95 1.55
CA VAL A 11 -37.52 14.49 1.61
C VAL A 11 -37.29 13.83 0.24
N ALA A 12 -37.31 14.60 -0.86
CA ALA A 12 -37.11 14.08 -2.21
C ALA A 12 -35.64 14.01 -2.64
N THR A 13 -34.79 14.93 -2.17
CA THR A 13 -33.36 14.99 -2.55
C THR A 13 -32.48 13.98 -1.81
N SER A 14 -32.82 13.61 -0.58
CA SER A 14 -32.05 12.64 0.22
C SER A 14 -32.22 11.17 -0.23
N LEU A 15 -33.10 10.90 -1.20
CA LEU A 15 -33.36 9.55 -1.73
C LEU A 15 -32.64 9.24 -3.05
N ILE A 16 -31.86 10.18 -3.59
CA ILE A 16 -31.09 10.00 -4.84
C ILE A 16 -29.59 9.78 -4.56
N PHE A 17 -29.09 10.15 -3.37
CA PHE A 17 -27.67 10.04 -2.99
C PHE A 17 -27.33 8.86 -2.05
N VAL A 18 -28.27 7.92 -1.84
CA VAL A 18 -28.08 6.74 -0.96
C VAL A 18 -28.15 5.41 -1.74
N SER A 19 -28.30 5.46 -3.07
CA SER A 19 -28.43 4.30 -3.97
C SER A 19 -27.15 3.93 -4.75
N GLN A 20 -26.03 4.63 -4.54
CA GLN A 20 -24.76 4.39 -5.26
C GLN A 20 -23.63 3.76 -4.41
N SER A 21 -23.84 3.51 -3.11
CA SER A 21 -22.79 3.02 -2.19
C SER A 21 -22.99 1.58 -1.70
N VAL A 22 -23.98 0.84 -2.22
CA VAL A 22 -24.16 -0.61 -1.96
C VAL A 22 -24.43 -1.38 -3.26
N CYS A 23 -23.51 -1.25 -4.21
CA CYS A 23 -23.15 -2.37 -5.08
C CYS A 23 -21.74 -2.79 -4.66
N GLN A 24 -21.62 -3.95 -4.01
CA GLN A 24 -20.32 -4.56 -3.77
C GLN A 24 -19.72 -4.97 -5.11
N ASP A 25 -18.42 -4.74 -5.31
CA ASP A 25 -17.73 -5.17 -6.52
C ASP A 25 -17.75 -6.70 -6.64
N LEU A 26 -18.68 -7.21 -7.46
CA LEU A 26 -18.37 -8.39 -8.26
C LEU A 26 -17.13 -8.07 -9.10
N SER A 27 -16.26 -9.04 -9.32
CA SER A 27 -14.99 -8.89 -10.03
C SER A 27 -15.21 -8.26 -11.42
N LYS A 28 -14.95 -6.95 -11.53
CA LYS A 28 -15.03 -6.22 -12.79
C LYS A 28 -14.03 -6.82 -13.79
N PRO A 29 -14.41 -6.96 -15.08
CA PRO A 29 -13.50 -7.47 -16.09
C PRO A 29 -12.22 -6.65 -16.21
N CYS A 30 -11.11 -7.29 -16.52
CA CYS A 30 -9.81 -6.66 -16.65
C CYS A 30 -9.39 -6.59 -18.13
N PRO A 31 -9.84 -5.57 -18.89
CA PRO A 31 -9.53 -5.47 -20.31
C PRO A 31 -8.02 -5.41 -20.59
N LEU A 32 -7.64 -5.74 -21.83
CA LEU A 32 -6.29 -5.46 -22.32
C LEU A 32 -6.05 -3.95 -22.36
N GLU A 33 -4.85 -3.52 -21.99
CA GLU A 33 -4.50 -2.10 -21.88
C GLU A 33 -4.55 -1.36 -23.23
N GLY A 34 -5.48 -0.40 -23.34
CA GLY A 34 -5.78 0.37 -24.54
C GLY A 34 -7.27 0.37 -24.87
N ALA A 35 -7.59 0.60 -26.15
CA ALA A 35 -8.96 0.80 -26.61
C ALA A 35 -9.80 -0.48 -26.47
N VAL A 36 -10.80 -0.45 -25.58
CA VAL A 36 -11.73 -1.57 -25.37
C VAL A 36 -12.75 -1.73 -26.50
N LEU A 37 -13.00 -0.65 -27.25
CA LEU A 37 -13.85 -0.57 -28.45
C LEU A 37 -13.14 0.29 -29.51
N PRO A 38 -13.46 0.15 -30.81
CA PRO A 38 -12.95 1.04 -31.85
C PRO A 38 -13.34 2.50 -31.62
N ALA A 39 -12.50 3.41 -32.10
CA ALA A 39 -12.76 4.84 -31.98
C ALA A 39 -14.06 5.25 -32.72
N PRO A 40 -14.94 6.04 -32.09
CA PRO A 40 -16.18 6.52 -32.70
C PRO A 40 -15.90 7.58 -33.78
N THR A 41 -16.44 7.37 -35.00
CA THR A 41 -16.12 8.18 -36.19
C THR A 41 -17.15 9.27 -36.52
N LEU A 42 -18.27 9.34 -35.78
CA LEU A 42 -19.35 10.32 -35.98
C LEU A 42 -19.76 10.99 -34.65
N LEU A 43 -18.76 11.47 -33.92
CA LEU A 43 -18.90 12.05 -32.57
C LEU A 43 -19.80 13.28 -32.52
N SER A 44 -19.82 14.12 -33.55
CA SER A 44 -20.71 15.29 -33.64
C SER A 44 -22.20 14.96 -33.59
N LYS A 45 -22.58 13.70 -33.87
CA LYS A 45 -23.98 13.21 -33.88
C LYS A 45 -24.36 12.42 -32.63
N SER A 46 -23.42 12.16 -31.71
CA SER A 46 -23.68 11.44 -30.47
C SER A 46 -24.45 12.31 -29.47
N GLU A 47 -25.47 11.73 -28.83
CA GLU A 47 -26.24 12.41 -27.77
C GLU A 47 -25.37 12.67 -26.53
N ALA A 48 -24.47 11.76 -26.21
CA ALA A 48 -23.47 11.92 -25.15
C ALA A 48 -22.57 13.15 -25.39
N ILE A 49 -22.09 13.32 -26.62
CA ILE A 49 -21.21 14.43 -26.99
C ILE A 49 -21.97 15.76 -27.06
N SER A 50 -23.24 15.78 -27.45
CA SER A 50 -24.08 16.99 -27.34
C SER A 50 -24.20 17.45 -25.88
N LYS A 51 -24.50 16.52 -24.97
CA LYS A 51 -24.58 16.81 -23.52
C LYS A 51 -23.24 17.26 -22.94
N ALA A 52 -22.12 16.72 -23.41
CA ALA A 52 -20.78 17.15 -22.99
C ALA A 52 -20.49 18.62 -23.35
N LYS A 53 -20.91 19.09 -24.54
CA LYS A 53 -20.79 20.50 -24.94
C LYS A 53 -21.63 21.41 -24.03
N GLU A 54 -22.88 21.03 -23.78
CA GLU A 54 -23.79 21.78 -22.89
C GLU A 54 -23.27 21.83 -21.44
N ALA A 55 -22.71 20.72 -20.94
CA ALA A 55 -22.12 20.64 -19.61
C ALA A 55 -20.85 21.49 -19.47
N LEU A 56 -19.97 21.51 -20.49
CA LEU A 56 -18.76 22.33 -20.48
C LEU A 56 -19.10 23.83 -20.45
N GLU A 57 -20.00 24.30 -21.32
CA GLU A 57 -20.48 25.70 -21.29
C GLU A 57 -21.14 26.06 -19.95
N ALA A 58 -21.90 25.14 -19.35
CA ALA A 58 -22.49 25.34 -18.03
C ALA A 58 -21.44 25.46 -16.91
N GLU A 59 -20.36 24.68 -16.94
CA GLU A 59 -19.26 24.80 -15.97
C GLU A 59 -18.40 26.05 -16.19
N LEU A 60 -18.12 26.43 -17.45
CA LEU A 60 -17.45 27.70 -17.76
C LEU A 60 -18.23 28.89 -17.18
N VAL A 61 -19.56 28.92 -17.36
CA VAL A 61 -20.44 29.96 -16.79
C VAL A 61 -20.45 29.97 -15.26
N LYS A 62 -20.35 28.81 -14.59
CA LYS A 62 -20.21 28.73 -13.12
C LYS A 62 -18.86 29.26 -12.65
N ALA A 63 -17.77 28.84 -13.30
CA ALA A 63 -16.40 29.18 -12.92
C ALA A 63 -16.07 30.68 -13.05
N PHE A 64 -16.89 31.46 -13.76
CA PHE A 64 -16.81 32.92 -13.77
C PHE A 64 -17.52 33.62 -12.59
N LYS A 65 -18.42 32.96 -11.85
CA LYS A 65 -19.21 33.60 -10.79
C LYS A 65 -18.51 33.61 -9.43
N SER A 66 -18.03 32.45 -8.97
CA SER A 66 -17.32 32.28 -7.70
C SER A 66 -16.52 30.96 -7.69
N ASP A 67 -15.55 30.84 -6.77
CA ASP A 67 -14.86 29.56 -6.52
C ASP A 67 -15.77 28.50 -5.86
N GLU A 68 -16.98 28.88 -5.39
CA GLU A 68 -17.95 27.97 -4.75
C GLU A 68 -18.98 27.36 -5.73
N GLU A 69 -19.18 27.94 -6.93
CA GLU A 69 -20.22 27.46 -7.88
C GLU A 69 -19.74 26.39 -8.88
N SER A 70 -18.43 26.25 -9.16
CA SER A 70 -17.89 25.22 -10.07
C SER A 70 -16.99 24.23 -9.33
N THR A 71 -17.12 22.95 -9.65
CA THR A 71 -16.34 21.85 -9.07
C THR A 71 -14.84 21.90 -9.42
N PHE A 72 -14.45 22.74 -10.38
CA PHE A 72 -13.06 22.90 -10.84
C PHE A 72 -12.42 24.22 -10.35
N GLY A 73 -13.15 25.06 -9.61
CA GLY A 73 -12.69 26.37 -9.12
C GLY A 73 -12.77 27.50 -10.16
N SER A 74 -12.51 28.74 -9.73
CA SER A 74 -12.73 29.92 -10.58
C SER A 74 -11.60 30.20 -11.57
N LEU A 75 -12.01 30.53 -12.80
CA LEU A 75 -11.16 31.01 -13.91
C LEU A 75 -10.80 32.50 -13.78
N GLY A 76 -11.67 33.29 -13.15
CA GLY A 76 -11.53 34.75 -12.99
C GLY A 76 -11.62 35.57 -14.29
N TYR A 77 -11.66 36.90 -14.15
CA TYR A 77 -11.81 37.85 -15.27
C TYR A 77 -10.48 38.45 -15.77
N GLN A 78 -9.35 37.79 -15.49
CA GLN A 78 -7.99 38.32 -15.73
C GLN A 78 -7.16 37.51 -16.75
N ASN A 79 -7.71 36.42 -17.29
CA ASN A 79 -7.05 35.60 -18.32
C ASN A 79 -7.99 35.42 -19.51
N SER A 80 -7.46 35.56 -20.72
CA SER A 80 -8.12 35.14 -21.95
C SER A 80 -7.75 33.70 -22.23
N PHE A 81 -8.66 32.88 -22.76
CA PHE A 81 -8.37 31.47 -23.07
C PHE A 81 -9.21 30.90 -24.21
N SER A 82 -8.61 29.96 -24.93
CA SER A 82 -9.26 29.12 -25.92
C SER A 82 -9.25 27.66 -25.47
N VAL A 83 -10.36 26.96 -25.68
CA VAL A 83 -10.47 25.50 -25.55
C VAL A 83 -11.04 24.96 -26.85
N GLU A 84 -10.36 23.98 -27.47
CA GLU A 84 -10.88 23.22 -28.61
C GLU A 84 -10.82 21.72 -28.31
N VAL A 85 -11.91 21.00 -28.60
CA VAL A 85 -12.02 19.54 -28.58
C VAL A 85 -12.34 19.09 -30.00
N TYR A 86 -11.55 18.16 -30.56
CA TYR A 86 -11.68 17.73 -31.96
C TYR A 86 -11.47 16.23 -32.12
N SER A 87 -12.10 15.62 -33.12
CA SER A 87 -11.76 14.28 -33.61
C SER A 87 -10.91 14.39 -34.86
N ILE A 88 -10.08 13.37 -35.16
CA ILE A 88 -9.44 13.25 -36.48
C ILE A 88 -10.38 12.69 -37.57
N HIS A 89 -11.55 12.16 -37.18
CA HIS A 89 -12.56 11.63 -38.10
C HIS A 89 -13.50 12.70 -38.67
N GLU A 90 -13.41 13.96 -38.20
CA GLU A 90 -14.30 15.06 -38.58
C GLU A 90 -13.51 16.35 -38.90
N SER A 91 -13.93 17.10 -39.94
CA SER A 91 -13.25 18.34 -40.34
C SER A 91 -13.45 19.48 -39.34
N GLU A 92 -14.61 19.53 -38.70
CA GLU A 92 -14.97 20.54 -37.71
C GLU A 92 -14.57 20.11 -36.31
N ALA A 93 -14.37 21.09 -35.42
CA ALA A 93 -14.21 20.81 -34.01
C ALA A 93 -15.51 20.21 -33.43
N LEU A 94 -15.37 19.31 -32.44
CA LEU A 94 -16.51 18.88 -31.64
C LEU A 94 -17.01 20.03 -30.76
N HIS A 95 -16.08 20.83 -30.22
CA HIS A 95 -16.37 22.02 -29.43
C HIS A 95 -15.23 23.03 -29.54
N THR A 96 -15.55 24.32 -29.60
CA THR A 96 -14.57 25.42 -29.55
C THR A 96 -15.15 26.56 -28.73
N HIS A 97 -14.42 27.02 -27.72
CA HIS A 97 -14.76 28.16 -26.88
C HIS A 97 -13.60 29.17 -26.86
N HIS A 98 -13.91 30.45 -27.03
CA HIS A 98 -12.93 31.55 -27.00
C HIS A 98 -13.40 32.65 -26.04
N TRP A 99 -12.63 32.87 -24.97
CA TRP A 99 -12.91 33.88 -23.96
C TRP A 99 -11.86 34.99 -23.96
N THR A 100 -12.26 36.24 -24.20
CA THR A 100 -11.38 37.41 -24.07
C THR A 100 -11.64 38.12 -22.75
N ALA A 101 -10.62 38.27 -21.90
CA ALA A 101 -10.72 38.93 -20.61
C ALA A 101 -11.04 40.44 -20.74
N PRO A 102 -12.13 40.96 -20.15
CA PRO A 102 -12.61 42.33 -20.38
C PRO A 102 -11.78 43.42 -19.66
N LYS A 103 -10.75 43.05 -18.91
CA LYS A 103 -9.94 43.96 -18.07
C LYS A 103 -8.43 43.79 -18.21
N VAL A 104 -7.96 42.96 -19.13
CA VAL A 104 -6.53 42.85 -19.47
C VAL A 104 -6.20 43.98 -20.46
N PRO A 105 -5.28 44.91 -20.16
CA PRO A 105 -4.82 45.89 -21.14
C PRO A 105 -4.16 45.19 -22.33
N ILE A 106 -4.28 45.73 -23.54
CA ILE A 106 -3.60 45.23 -24.75
C ILE A 106 -3.07 46.46 -25.50
N THR A 107 -1.76 46.60 -25.58
CA THR A 107 -1.08 47.75 -26.22
C THR A 107 -0.70 47.50 -27.69
N SER A 108 -0.53 46.23 -28.05
CA SER A 108 -0.06 45.75 -29.36
C SER A 108 -0.76 44.42 -29.69
N GLY A 109 -0.80 44.06 -30.96
CA GLY A 109 -1.44 42.85 -31.46
C GLY A 109 -2.96 42.75 -31.32
N GLN A 110 -3.46 41.51 -31.36
CA GLN A 110 -4.88 41.17 -31.47
C GLN A 110 -5.63 41.42 -30.15
N LYS A 111 -6.77 42.14 -30.22
CA LYS A 111 -7.53 42.56 -29.03
C LYS A 111 -8.53 41.54 -28.49
N THR A 112 -8.94 40.59 -29.32
CA THR A 112 -9.89 39.52 -29.04
C THR A 112 -9.31 38.23 -29.56
N ILE A 113 -9.46 37.12 -28.84
CA ILE A 113 -8.91 35.84 -29.28
C ILE A 113 -9.88 35.02 -30.13
N ASP A 114 -9.31 34.25 -31.07
CA ASP A 114 -9.96 33.22 -31.88
C ASP A 114 -8.99 32.05 -32.12
N GLY A 115 -9.39 31.06 -32.94
CA GLY A 115 -8.59 29.85 -33.22
C GLY A 115 -7.24 30.12 -33.91
N ASN A 116 -7.08 31.27 -34.57
CA ASN A 116 -5.86 31.71 -35.25
C ASN A 116 -5.03 32.72 -34.44
N SER A 117 -5.45 33.07 -33.21
CA SER A 117 -4.65 33.92 -32.34
C SER A 117 -3.35 33.22 -31.95
N ILE A 118 -2.23 33.93 -32.10
CA ILE A 118 -0.89 33.42 -31.84
C ILE A 118 -0.54 33.63 -30.37
N PHE A 119 -0.11 32.55 -29.71
CA PHE A 119 0.32 32.51 -28.31
C PHE A 119 1.76 31.98 -28.22
N ARG A 120 2.48 32.27 -27.13
CA ARG A 120 3.63 31.45 -26.73
C ARG A 120 3.09 30.09 -26.27
N VAL A 121 3.69 28.98 -26.73
CA VAL A 121 3.24 27.62 -26.33
C VAL A 121 4.07 27.02 -25.19
N GLY A 122 5.09 27.75 -24.72
CA GLY A 122 5.97 27.32 -23.65
C GLY A 122 6.52 25.92 -23.90
N SER A 123 6.49 25.08 -22.87
CA SER A 123 7.03 23.72 -22.91
C SER A 123 6.27 22.69 -23.77
N ILE A 124 5.19 23.07 -24.47
CA ILE A 124 4.68 22.29 -25.63
C ILE A 124 5.74 22.21 -26.73
N SER A 125 6.66 23.18 -26.80
CA SER A 125 7.82 23.15 -27.73
C SER A 125 8.60 21.82 -27.66
N LYS A 126 8.75 21.23 -26.46
CA LYS A 126 9.41 19.92 -26.27
C LYS A 126 8.75 18.79 -27.06
N LEU A 127 7.41 18.78 -27.10
CA LEU A 127 6.63 17.79 -27.85
C LEU A 127 6.85 17.97 -29.36
N ILE A 128 6.85 19.21 -29.85
CA ILE A 128 7.12 19.55 -31.25
C ILE A 128 8.55 19.12 -31.64
N THR A 129 9.56 19.51 -30.86
CA THR A 129 10.96 19.11 -31.07
C THR A 129 11.16 17.60 -31.10
N THR A 130 10.47 16.86 -30.23
CA THR A 130 10.53 15.38 -30.23
C THR A 130 9.84 14.78 -31.45
N TYR A 131 8.72 15.36 -31.89
CA TYR A 131 8.02 14.90 -33.08
C TYR A 131 8.86 15.11 -34.35
N LEU A 132 9.50 16.29 -34.48
CA LEU A 132 10.45 16.60 -35.56
C LEU A 132 11.62 15.60 -35.61
N TYR A 133 12.15 15.21 -34.44
CA TYR A 133 13.16 14.16 -34.34
C TYR A 133 12.63 12.81 -34.85
N LEU A 134 11.45 12.40 -34.39
CA LEU A 134 10.86 11.10 -34.71
C LEU A 134 10.36 10.98 -36.15
N ILE A 135 10.04 12.08 -36.83
CA ILE A 135 9.77 12.10 -38.26
C ILE A 135 11.08 11.82 -39.02
N ASN A 136 12.09 12.66 -38.80
CA ASN A 136 13.32 12.73 -39.62
C ASN A 136 14.37 11.64 -39.30
N ALA A 137 14.58 11.31 -38.02
CA ALA A 137 15.54 10.31 -37.57
C ALA A 137 14.87 9.01 -37.08
N GLY A 138 13.60 9.08 -36.66
CA GLY A 138 12.96 7.98 -35.94
C GLY A 138 13.69 7.70 -34.63
N PHE A 139 13.97 6.42 -34.34
CA PHE A 139 14.73 6.00 -33.16
C PHE A 139 16.24 5.81 -33.42
N LYS A 140 16.78 6.28 -34.56
CA LYS A 140 18.24 6.37 -34.78
C LYS A 140 18.82 7.35 -33.75
N GLY A 141 19.94 7.03 -33.11
CA GLY A 141 20.54 7.88 -32.06
C GLY A 141 19.88 7.80 -30.68
N TRP A 142 18.74 7.11 -30.54
CA TRP A 142 17.91 7.23 -29.34
C TRP A 142 18.55 6.62 -28.08
N ASN A 143 19.27 5.51 -28.22
CA ASN A 143 19.97 4.84 -27.11
C ASN A 143 21.50 4.98 -27.22
N ASP A 144 21.98 5.82 -28.14
CA ASP A 144 23.40 6.05 -28.36
C ASP A 144 23.89 7.18 -27.42
N PRO A 145 25.15 7.18 -26.96
CA PRO A 145 25.72 8.27 -26.17
C PRO A 145 25.61 9.63 -26.86
N ILE A 146 25.19 10.66 -26.12
CA ILE A 146 25.08 12.02 -26.64
C ILE A 146 26.45 12.57 -27.08
N THR A 147 27.53 12.05 -26.51
CA THR A 147 28.91 12.40 -26.85
C THR A 147 29.33 12.00 -28.26
N ASP A 148 28.69 11.01 -28.90
CA ASP A 148 28.93 10.69 -30.31
C ASP A 148 28.33 11.74 -31.26
N TYR A 149 27.35 12.50 -30.78
CA TYR A 149 26.73 13.60 -31.52
C TYR A 149 27.30 14.98 -31.14
N VAL A 150 27.62 15.18 -29.86
CA VAL A 150 28.19 16.41 -29.29
C VAL A 150 29.58 16.09 -28.70
N PRO A 151 30.62 15.92 -29.55
CA PRO A 151 31.94 15.42 -29.13
C PRO A 151 32.67 16.34 -28.12
N GLN A 152 32.27 17.60 -28.01
CA GLN A 152 32.73 18.53 -26.97
C GLN A 152 32.52 17.96 -25.54
N LEU A 153 31.48 17.13 -25.35
CA LEU A 153 31.15 16.53 -24.06
C LEU A 153 32.07 15.36 -23.66
N LYS A 154 32.85 14.76 -24.58
CA LYS A 154 33.79 13.67 -24.24
C LYS A 154 34.86 14.11 -23.24
N ALA A 155 35.29 15.37 -23.31
CA ALA A 155 36.22 15.98 -22.33
C ALA A 155 35.60 16.24 -20.93
N TYR A 156 34.30 15.96 -20.75
CA TYR A 156 33.61 15.96 -19.46
C TYR A 156 33.25 14.53 -19.02
N ALA A 157 32.88 13.63 -19.94
CA ALA A 157 32.73 12.20 -19.65
C ALA A 157 34.05 11.53 -19.20
N GLU A 158 35.22 11.97 -19.68
CA GLU A 158 36.50 11.51 -19.10
C GLU A 158 36.76 12.06 -17.68
N LYS A 159 36.08 13.14 -17.26
CA LYS A 159 36.21 13.72 -15.91
C LYS A 159 35.23 13.14 -14.90
N SER A 160 34.02 12.73 -15.31
CA SER A 160 33.06 12.04 -14.43
C SER A 160 33.65 10.75 -13.86
N LYS A 161 34.56 10.09 -14.59
CA LYS A 161 35.31 8.91 -14.14
C LYS A 161 36.22 9.19 -12.92
N GLU A 162 36.66 10.44 -12.74
CA GLU A 162 37.42 10.90 -11.55
C GLU A 162 36.53 11.60 -10.51
N ASN A 163 35.47 12.31 -10.95
CA ASN A 163 34.50 12.98 -10.08
C ASN A 163 33.05 12.85 -10.60
N PRO A 164 32.35 11.75 -10.27
CA PRO A 164 30.98 11.50 -10.72
C PRO A 164 29.90 12.22 -9.90
N LEU A 165 30.30 13.00 -8.87
CA LEU A 165 29.37 13.77 -8.04
C LEU A 165 29.19 15.19 -8.59
N ASP A 166 30.25 15.79 -9.12
CA ASP A 166 30.21 17.17 -9.64
C ASP A 166 30.15 17.24 -11.18
N VAL A 167 30.47 16.16 -11.89
CA VAL A 167 30.50 16.12 -13.36
C VAL A 167 29.53 15.07 -13.90
N VAL A 168 28.66 15.48 -14.83
CA VAL A 168 27.73 14.59 -15.55
C VAL A 168 28.53 13.60 -16.41
N ASP A 169 28.20 12.31 -16.31
CA ASP A 169 28.74 11.30 -17.23
C ASP A 169 27.98 11.31 -18.56
N TRP A 170 28.52 12.04 -19.53
CA TRP A 170 27.88 12.20 -20.83
C TRP A 170 28.03 10.99 -21.76
N ASP A 171 28.88 10.01 -21.44
CA ASP A 171 28.92 8.75 -22.22
C ASP A 171 27.73 7.83 -21.85
N GLU A 172 27.16 7.97 -20.64
CA GLU A 172 25.90 7.31 -20.24
C GLU A 172 24.63 8.07 -20.69
N VAL A 173 24.70 9.41 -20.83
CA VAL A 173 23.54 10.21 -21.28
C VAL A 173 23.21 9.93 -22.75
N THR A 174 21.99 9.50 -23.02
CA THR A 174 21.48 9.23 -24.39
C THR A 174 20.43 10.26 -24.82
N VAL A 175 20.15 10.34 -26.13
CA VAL A 175 19.06 11.19 -26.65
C VAL A 175 17.72 10.80 -26.02
N GLY A 176 17.44 9.50 -25.89
CA GLY A 176 16.26 8.95 -25.25
C GLY A 176 16.14 9.35 -23.79
N GLY A 177 17.25 9.34 -23.04
CA GLY A 177 17.31 9.86 -21.67
C GLY A 177 17.00 11.36 -21.59
N LEU A 178 17.52 12.15 -22.53
CA LEU A 178 17.28 13.60 -22.60
C LEU A 178 15.80 13.92 -22.85
N VAL A 179 15.16 13.27 -23.83
CA VAL A 179 13.74 13.53 -24.16
C VAL A 179 12.74 12.95 -23.14
N SER A 180 13.12 11.92 -22.38
CA SER A 180 12.28 11.30 -21.33
C SER A 180 12.52 11.87 -19.93
N HIS A 181 13.36 12.91 -19.80
CA HIS A 181 13.76 13.49 -18.51
C HIS A 181 14.50 12.50 -17.57
N LEU A 182 15.06 11.43 -18.12
CA LEU A 182 15.88 10.43 -17.42
C LEU A 182 17.40 10.67 -17.52
N ALA A 183 17.83 11.73 -18.20
CA ALA A 183 19.26 12.07 -18.34
C ALA A 183 19.97 12.47 -17.02
N GLY A 184 19.25 12.61 -15.89
CA GLY A 184 19.84 13.01 -14.60
C GLY A 184 20.32 14.46 -14.50
N ILE A 185 20.34 15.20 -15.62
CA ILE A 185 20.89 16.56 -15.70
C ILE A 185 19.97 17.65 -15.13
N THR A 186 20.58 18.79 -14.82
CA THR A 186 19.95 20.02 -14.33
C THR A 186 18.81 20.54 -15.21
N THR A 187 17.84 21.24 -14.58
CA THR A 187 16.67 21.81 -15.25
C THR A 187 17.02 22.91 -16.25
N ALA A 188 17.91 23.82 -15.87
CA ALA A 188 18.54 24.83 -16.72
C ALA A 188 20.06 24.76 -16.54
N GLY A 189 20.82 25.57 -17.27
CA GLY A 189 22.26 25.77 -17.04
C GLY A 189 22.55 26.47 -15.71
N ALA A 190 23.57 27.32 -15.71
CA ALA A 190 23.97 28.08 -14.52
C ALA A 190 22.89 29.05 -13.99
N SER A 191 23.22 29.72 -12.88
CA SER A 191 22.57 30.94 -12.39
C SER A 191 23.37 32.19 -12.82
N PRO A 192 22.75 33.38 -12.96
CA PRO A 192 23.49 34.61 -13.20
C PRO A 192 24.16 35.07 -11.88
N PRO A 193 25.33 35.73 -11.92
CA PRO A 193 25.98 36.24 -10.71
C PRO A 193 25.10 37.20 -9.87
N SER A 194 24.09 37.82 -10.48
CA SER A 194 23.10 38.67 -9.79
C SER A 194 22.04 37.89 -9.01
N ALA A 195 21.89 36.57 -9.23
CA ALA A 195 21.11 35.68 -8.37
C ALA A 195 21.94 35.27 -7.15
N ASP A 196 23.19 34.86 -7.36
CA ASP A 196 24.12 34.51 -6.28
C ASP A 196 24.38 35.70 -5.35
N ALA A 197 24.52 36.92 -5.89
CA ALA A 197 24.61 38.14 -5.11
C ALA A 197 23.33 38.49 -4.31
N LYS A 198 22.13 38.10 -4.79
CA LYS A 198 20.88 38.24 -4.01
C LYS A 198 20.82 37.24 -2.86
N LEU A 199 21.31 36.02 -3.08
CA LEU A 199 21.44 34.98 -2.05
C LEU A 199 22.47 35.38 -0.98
N ALA A 200 23.61 35.94 -1.39
CA ALA A 200 24.60 36.50 -0.48
C ALA A 200 24.06 37.70 0.32
N ALA A 201 23.32 38.61 -0.33
CA ALA A 201 22.62 39.70 0.35
C ALA A 201 21.50 39.23 1.30
N ALA A 202 21.01 37.99 1.14
CA ALA A 202 20.10 37.32 2.08
C ALA A 202 20.82 36.54 3.21
N GLY A 203 22.16 36.62 3.29
CA GLY A 203 22.97 36.05 4.37
C GLY A 203 23.62 34.69 4.07
N LEU A 204 23.53 34.18 2.83
CA LEU A 204 24.29 33.00 2.41
C LEU A 204 25.77 33.38 2.09
N PRO A 205 26.71 32.42 2.07
CA PRO A 205 28.10 32.71 1.73
C PRO A 205 28.26 33.25 0.30
N GLU A 206 29.15 34.23 0.11
CA GLU A 206 29.58 34.63 -1.23
C GLU A 206 30.34 33.48 -1.90
N VAL A 207 29.69 32.85 -2.89
CA VAL A 207 30.31 31.87 -3.78
C VAL A 207 30.84 32.56 -5.05
N PRO A 208 31.94 32.10 -5.64
CA PRO A 208 32.33 32.53 -6.99
C PRO A 208 31.28 32.06 -8.00
N GLY A 209 30.44 32.99 -8.46
CA GLY A 209 29.53 32.76 -9.60
C GLY A 209 30.31 32.46 -10.89
N VAL A 210 29.61 32.05 -11.95
CA VAL A 210 30.25 31.59 -13.19
C VAL A 210 31.24 32.62 -13.75
N PRO A 211 32.52 32.26 -13.97
CA PRO A 211 33.49 33.12 -14.65
C PRO A 211 33.24 33.08 -16.16
N GLY A 212 32.21 33.79 -16.64
CA GLY A 212 31.81 33.77 -18.03
C GLY A 212 30.56 34.58 -18.35
N GLN A 213 30.02 34.31 -19.54
CA GLN A 213 28.73 34.82 -20.01
C GLN A 213 27.63 33.80 -19.66
N TYR A 214 26.38 34.24 -19.70
CA TYR A 214 25.30 33.58 -18.98
C TYR A 214 24.19 33.02 -19.89
N CYS A 215 23.89 31.72 -19.73
CA CYS A 215 22.93 30.98 -20.54
C CYS A 215 21.85 30.30 -19.67
N GLY A 216 20.82 31.04 -19.20
CA GLY A 216 19.69 30.43 -18.48
C GLY A 216 18.44 31.28 -18.23
N ASP A 217 18.56 32.60 -18.07
CA ASP A 217 17.42 33.50 -17.82
C ASP A 217 17.19 34.42 -19.04
N PRO A 218 16.02 34.40 -19.69
CA PRO A 218 15.67 35.32 -20.78
C PRO A 218 15.65 36.80 -20.35
N ALA A 219 15.40 37.09 -19.07
CA ALA A 219 15.32 38.47 -18.56
C ALA A 219 16.69 39.11 -18.23
N VAL A 220 17.79 38.37 -18.32
CA VAL A 220 19.14 38.80 -17.85
C VAL A 220 20.24 38.52 -18.89
N GLN A 221 19.89 38.22 -20.14
CA GLN A 221 20.83 37.80 -21.19
C GLN A 221 21.44 38.97 -21.98
N GLU A 222 22.37 39.69 -21.35
CA GLU A 222 23.09 40.84 -21.95
C GLU A 222 24.03 40.48 -23.12
N VAL A 223 24.41 39.20 -23.29
CA VAL A 223 25.38 38.73 -24.29
C VAL A 223 24.85 37.48 -25.00
N PRO A 224 25.15 37.22 -26.29
CA PRO A 224 24.68 36.02 -26.98
C PRO A 224 25.11 34.71 -26.30
N CYS A 225 24.23 33.72 -26.33
CA CYS A 225 24.51 32.36 -25.87
C CYS A 225 24.64 31.44 -27.09
N ASP A 226 25.87 31.18 -27.53
CA ASP A 226 26.20 30.20 -28.57
C ASP A 226 26.36 28.79 -27.99
N ASP A 227 26.58 27.78 -28.86
CA ASP A 227 26.70 26.38 -28.43
C ASP A 227 27.93 26.12 -27.53
N GLU A 228 29.02 26.89 -27.64
CA GLU A 228 30.21 26.68 -26.80
C GLU A 228 29.96 27.19 -25.37
N GLU A 229 29.47 28.43 -25.24
CA GLU A 229 29.16 29.02 -23.94
C GLU A 229 27.92 28.36 -23.30
N TYR A 230 26.95 27.89 -24.09
CA TYR A 230 25.85 27.04 -23.63
C TYR A 230 26.36 25.73 -23.02
N LEU A 231 27.21 24.97 -23.73
CA LEU A 231 27.75 23.71 -23.21
C LEU A 231 28.60 23.94 -21.95
N LYS A 232 29.34 25.04 -21.89
CA LYS A 232 30.09 25.47 -20.69
C LYS A 232 29.16 25.85 -19.52
N ASN A 233 28.08 26.57 -19.76
CA ASN A 233 27.06 26.91 -18.74
C ASN A 233 26.31 25.67 -18.24
N LEU A 234 26.09 24.67 -19.10
CA LEU A 234 25.48 23.40 -18.71
C LEU A 234 26.45 22.55 -17.87
N ASN A 235 27.72 22.45 -18.27
CA ASN A 235 28.74 21.69 -17.54
C ASN A 235 29.27 22.38 -16.27
N PHE A 236 28.89 23.63 -16.00
CA PHE A 236 29.08 24.26 -14.68
C PHE A 236 28.13 23.68 -13.62
N ARG A 237 27.03 23.03 -14.04
CA ARG A 237 26.03 22.46 -13.13
C ARG A 237 26.31 20.97 -12.92
N HIS A 238 26.30 20.58 -11.66
CA HIS A 238 26.49 19.20 -11.24
C HIS A 238 25.27 18.34 -11.66
N PRO A 239 25.43 17.01 -11.82
CA PRO A 239 24.29 16.10 -12.01
C PRO A 239 23.28 16.23 -10.85
N VAL A 240 21.98 16.10 -11.15
CA VAL A 240 20.90 16.14 -10.14
C VAL A 240 20.54 14.73 -9.67
N LEU A 241 20.56 13.76 -10.59
CA LEU A 241 20.52 12.33 -10.33
C LEU A 241 21.50 11.62 -11.27
N GLN A 242 21.74 10.32 -11.02
CA GLN A 242 22.37 9.44 -12.01
C GLN A 242 21.47 9.35 -13.27
N THR A 243 22.09 9.23 -14.44
CA THR A 243 21.40 8.89 -15.68
C THR A 243 20.59 7.58 -15.50
N PHE A 244 19.33 7.59 -15.92
CA PHE A 244 18.35 6.51 -15.74
C PHE A 244 18.05 6.11 -14.27
N ALA A 245 18.19 7.04 -13.32
CA ALA A 245 17.66 6.87 -11.97
C ALA A 245 16.12 6.73 -11.93
N ASP A 246 15.59 6.17 -10.84
CA ASP A 246 14.17 5.83 -10.64
C ASP A 246 13.16 7.00 -10.74
N SER A 247 13.62 8.24 -10.80
CA SER A 247 12.79 9.45 -10.86
C SER A 247 13.22 10.39 -11.99
N PRO A 248 12.28 10.85 -12.84
CA PRO A 248 12.61 11.80 -13.90
C PRO A 248 12.90 13.20 -13.34
N ILE A 249 13.97 13.84 -13.84
CA ILE A 249 14.31 15.24 -13.54
C ILE A 249 14.00 16.10 -14.76
N TYR A 250 12.98 16.95 -14.61
CA TYR A 250 12.54 17.83 -15.68
C TYR A 250 13.65 18.78 -16.14
N SER A 251 13.94 18.77 -17.44
CA SER A 251 14.97 19.62 -18.04
C SER A 251 14.50 20.43 -19.25
N ASN A 252 14.75 21.74 -19.19
CA ASN A 252 14.73 22.67 -20.31
C ASN A 252 16.06 22.66 -21.05
N ALA A 253 17.19 22.48 -20.35
CA ALA A 253 18.53 22.45 -20.93
C ALA A 253 18.70 21.32 -21.94
N ALA A 254 18.13 20.14 -21.68
CA ALA A 254 18.24 18.94 -22.52
C ALA A 254 17.95 19.16 -24.03
N TRP A 255 17.12 20.14 -24.38
CA TRP A 255 16.54 20.25 -25.72
C TRP A 255 17.48 20.80 -26.79
N ARG A 256 18.51 21.59 -26.45
CA ARG A 256 19.55 21.92 -27.43
C ARG A 256 20.38 20.69 -27.80
N LEU A 257 20.74 19.85 -26.83
CA LEU A 257 21.45 18.59 -27.10
C LEU A 257 20.65 17.66 -28.01
N VAL A 258 19.31 17.58 -27.82
CA VAL A 258 18.41 16.83 -28.71
C VAL A 258 18.41 17.38 -30.13
N THR A 259 18.41 18.71 -30.33
CA THR A 259 18.50 19.29 -31.67
C THR A 259 19.88 19.14 -32.30
N MET A 260 20.97 19.34 -31.55
CA MET A 260 22.34 19.07 -32.02
C MET A 260 22.50 17.62 -32.48
N ALA A 261 21.90 16.65 -31.76
CA ALA A 261 21.88 15.26 -32.18
C ALA A 261 21.09 15.06 -33.50
N LEU A 262 19.91 15.68 -33.64
CA LEU A 262 19.12 15.60 -34.87
C LEU A 262 19.87 16.19 -36.08
N GLU A 263 20.45 17.38 -35.92
CA GLU A 263 21.27 18.07 -36.92
C GLU A 263 22.45 17.19 -37.35
N LYS A 264 23.15 16.58 -36.38
CA LYS A 264 24.27 15.66 -36.62
C LYS A 264 23.85 14.34 -37.31
N ILE A 265 22.64 13.86 -37.02
CA ILE A 265 22.08 12.60 -37.54
C ILE A 265 21.56 12.72 -38.98
N THR A 266 21.06 13.91 -39.35
CA THR A 266 20.42 14.21 -40.64
C THR A 266 21.33 14.97 -41.60
N GLY A 267 22.26 15.79 -41.11
CA GLY A 267 23.09 16.70 -41.90
C GLY A 267 22.37 17.99 -42.35
N GLN A 268 21.22 18.30 -41.77
CA GLN A 268 20.41 19.51 -42.02
C GLN A 268 20.36 20.38 -40.76
N SER A 269 20.07 21.69 -40.87
CA SER A 269 19.88 22.51 -39.68
C SER A 269 18.53 22.22 -39.02
N PHE A 270 18.38 22.52 -37.73
CA PHE A 270 17.10 22.34 -37.07
C PHE A 270 16.01 23.26 -37.65
N GLU A 271 16.38 24.46 -38.10
CA GLU A 271 15.48 25.41 -38.76
C GLU A 271 14.90 24.84 -40.07
N ASP A 272 15.73 24.25 -40.93
CA ASP A 272 15.28 23.61 -42.19
C ASP A 272 14.27 22.49 -41.90
N LEU A 273 14.54 21.67 -40.86
CA LEU A 273 13.70 20.54 -40.46
C LEU A 273 12.39 21.00 -39.81
N PHE A 274 12.40 22.12 -39.08
CA PHE A 274 11.19 22.75 -38.53
C PHE A 274 10.32 23.31 -39.66
N GLN A 275 10.91 24.05 -40.60
CA GLN A 275 10.20 24.65 -41.73
C GLN A 275 9.60 23.60 -42.66
N ALA A 276 10.32 22.51 -42.94
CA ALA A 276 9.78 21.39 -43.72
C ALA A 276 8.51 20.79 -43.08
N ALA A 277 8.46 20.65 -41.75
CA ALA A 277 7.29 20.13 -41.04
C ALA A 277 6.13 21.15 -40.93
N VAL A 278 6.44 22.46 -40.91
CA VAL A 278 5.45 23.53 -41.06
C VAL A 278 4.76 23.43 -42.43
N GLU A 279 5.52 23.17 -43.49
CA GLU A 279 5.00 22.97 -44.85
C GLU A 279 4.21 21.66 -44.99
N ASP A 280 4.76 20.53 -44.54
CA ASP A 280 4.12 19.19 -44.59
C ASP A 280 2.76 19.13 -43.87
N LEU A 281 2.58 19.89 -42.79
CA LEU A 281 1.33 19.98 -42.04
C LEU A 281 0.47 21.20 -42.42
N ALA A 282 0.93 22.03 -43.35
CA ALA A 282 0.34 23.33 -43.69
C ALA A 282 -0.01 24.17 -42.45
N LEU A 283 0.95 24.33 -41.53
CA LEU A 283 0.80 25.19 -40.35
C LEU A 283 0.88 26.67 -40.79
N ASN A 284 -0.06 27.49 -40.35
CA ASN A 284 -0.19 28.87 -40.86
C ASN A 284 0.59 29.88 -40.02
N SER A 285 0.75 29.60 -38.73
CA SER A 285 1.17 30.55 -37.70
C SER A 285 2.02 29.89 -36.59
N THR A 286 2.63 28.73 -36.88
CA THR A 286 3.55 28.03 -35.99
C THR A 286 4.98 28.35 -36.38
N SER A 287 5.78 28.86 -35.43
CA SER A 287 7.15 29.29 -35.71
C SER A 287 8.09 29.04 -34.54
N GLU A 288 9.35 28.73 -34.86
CA GLU A 288 10.45 28.72 -33.88
C GLU A 288 11.06 30.12 -33.63
N LYS A 289 10.77 31.08 -34.52
CA LYS A 289 11.21 32.48 -34.47
C LYS A 289 10.01 33.40 -34.20
N LEU A 290 10.29 34.61 -33.69
CA LEU A 290 9.29 35.65 -33.47
C LEU A 290 8.53 35.93 -34.77
N PRO A 291 7.18 35.85 -34.80
CA PRO A 291 6.41 36.16 -36.00
C PRO A 291 6.66 37.58 -36.54
N GLU A 292 6.76 37.72 -37.86
CA GLU A 292 7.07 38.99 -38.54
C GLU A 292 6.02 40.11 -38.32
N SER A 293 4.83 39.75 -37.82
CA SER A 293 3.71 40.65 -37.58
C SER A 293 2.97 40.30 -36.30
N ASP A 294 2.66 41.31 -35.49
CA ASP A 294 1.90 41.16 -34.24
C ASP A 294 0.38 41.12 -34.45
N VAL A 295 -0.13 41.35 -35.68
CA VAL A 295 -1.57 41.57 -35.97
C VAL A 295 -2.48 40.45 -35.46
N ASN A 296 -2.05 39.19 -35.57
CA ASN A 296 -2.78 38.01 -35.08
C ASN A 296 -2.29 37.54 -33.70
N SER A 297 -1.38 38.26 -33.06
CA SER A 297 -0.69 37.84 -31.83
C SER A 297 -1.41 38.36 -30.60
N TYR A 298 -1.78 37.48 -29.67
CA TYR A 298 -2.46 37.91 -28.45
C TYR A 298 -1.43 38.30 -27.37
N ILE A 299 -1.20 39.60 -27.20
CA ILE A 299 -0.16 40.16 -26.32
C ILE A 299 -0.81 40.84 -25.10
N PRO A 300 -0.99 40.14 -23.96
CA PRO A 300 -1.56 40.74 -22.77
C PRO A 300 -0.59 41.76 -22.15
N VAL A 301 -1.13 42.90 -21.74
CA VAL A 301 -0.41 44.10 -21.28
C VAL A 301 0.51 44.69 -22.36
N ASN A 302 1.69 44.12 -22.55
CA ASN A 302 2.67 44.45 -23.59
C ASN A 302 3.66 43.29 -23.75
N SER A 303 4.50 43.34 -24.79
CA SER A 303 5.42 42.23 -25.14
C SER A 303 6.42 41.90 -24.02
N SER A 304 7.03 42.92 -23.42
CA SER A 304 8.01 42.78 -22.34
C SER A 304 7.43 42.20 -21.03
N ILE A 305 6.19 42.55 -20.68
CA ILE A 305 5.52 42.01 -19.48
C ILE A 305 5.00 40.59 -19.73
N SER A 306 4.53 40.30 -20.95
CA SER A 306 4.00 38.98 -21.31
C SER A 306 5.07 37.93 -21.67
N TRP A 307 6.29 38.39 -21.98
CA TRP A 307 7.39 37.62 -22.57
C TRP A 307 7.05 37.09 -23.98
N TYR A 308 6.27 37.86 -24.74
CA TYR A 308 5.90 37.50 -26.10
C TYR A 308 7.08 37.53 -27.09
N ASP A 309 7.99 38.50 -26.95
CA ASP A 309 9.22 38.66 -27.72
C ASP A 309 10.48 38.15 -27.00
N ALA A 310 10.31 37.40 -25.91
CA ALA A 310 11.43 36.81 -25.17
C ALA A 310 12.15 35.74 -26.00
N ASP A 311 13.35 36.09 -26.47
CA ASP A 311 14.33 35.20 -27.09
C ASP A 311 14.90 34.20 -26.06
N LEU A 312 14.74 32.91 -26.32
CA LEU A 312 15.25 31.84 -25.45
C LEU A 312 16.55 31.20 -25.97
N ARG A 313 17.02 31.57 -27.17
CA ARG A 313 18.24 31.07 -27.84
C ARG A 313 18.36 29.54 -27.79
N ALA A 314 19.39 29.01 -27.14
CA ALA A 314 19.59 27.56 -26.98
C ALA A 314 18.40 26.83 -26.32
N TYR A 315 17.58 27.52 -25.51
CA TYR A 315 16.38 26.94 -24.89
C TYR A 315 15.13 27.02 -25.77
N THR A 316 15.19 27.64 -26.96
CA THR A 316 14.04 27.75 -27.88
C THR A 316 13.42 26.39 -28.23
N PRO A 317 14.17 25.32 -28.57
CA PRO A 317 13.58 23.99 -28.77
C PRO A 317 12.95 23.37 -27.51
N GLY A 318 13.27 23.88 -26.33
CA GLY A 318 12.71 23.45 -25.05
C GLY A 318 11.46 24.24 -24.60
N GLY A 319 11.22 25.45 -25.12
CA GLY A 319 10.12 26.28 -24.62
C GLY A 319 9.74 27.52 -25.42
N GLY A 320 10.38 27.78 -26.56
CA GLY A 320 10.41 29.09 -27.20
C GLY A 320 9.57 29.25 -28.45
N TYR A 321 8.64 28.34 -28.77
CA TYR A 321 7.83 28.43 -29.99
C TYR A 321 6.56 29.28 -29.83
N TRP A 322 6.05 29.73 -30.98
CA TRP A 322 4.74 30.35 -31.15
C TRP A 322 3.82 29.40 -31.93
N SER A 323 2.52 29.42 -31.63
CA SER A 323 1.52 28.67 -32.40
C SER A 323 0.11 29.19 -32.13
N THR A 324 -0.86 28.60 -32.84
CA THR A 324 -2.30 28.85 -32.72
C THR A 324 -3.02 27.59 -32.26
N VAL A 325 -4.28 27.73 -31.82
CA VAL A 325 -5.11 26.56 -31.46
C VAL A 325 -5.32 25.68 -32.68
N ASN A 326 -5.64 26.28 -33.83
CA ASN A 326 -5.85 25.59 -35.10
C ASN A 326 -4.61 24.80 -35.56
N ASP A 327 -3.39 25.34 -35.41
CA ASP A 327 -2.17 24.63 -35.80
C ASP A 327 -1.75 23.57 -34.77
N LEU A 328 -1.91 23.82 -33.46
CA LEU A 328 -1.72 22.81 -32.43
C LEU A 328 -2.69 21.62 -32.60
N ARG A 329 -3.92 21.88 -33.08
CA ARG A 329 -4.86 20.85 -33.52
C ARG A 329 -4.34 20.05 -34.72
N LYS A 330 -3.79 20.69 -35.76
CA LYS A 330 -3.14 19.98 -36.89
C LYS A 330 -2.01 19.06 -36.41
N ILE A 331 -1.16 19.55 -35.51
CA ILE A 331 -0.05 18.78 -34.93
C ILE A 331 -0.59 17.57 -34.13
N GLY A 332 -1.54 17.79 -33.21
CA GLY A 332 -2.12 16.70 -32.42
C GLY A 332 -2.88 15.67 -33.25
N ALA A 333 -3.64 16.12 -34.25
CA ALA A 333 -4.28 15.27 -35.25
C ALA A 333 -3.26 14.45 -36.06
N SER A 334 -2.16 15.07 -36.49
CA SER A 334 -1.08 14.39 -37.22
C SER A 334 -0.37 13.33 -36.38
N ILE A 335 -0.25 13.54 -35.07
CA ILE A 335 0.26 12.52 -34.13
C ILE A 335 -0.73 11.36 -34.02
N LEU A 336 -2.01 11.62 -33.73
CA LEU A 336 -3.05 10.58 -33.61
C LEU A 336 -3.15 9.75 -34.89
N ASN A 337 -3.37 10.40 -36.03
CA ASN A 337 -3.49 9.77 -37.36
C ASN A 337 -2.15 9.20 -37.87
N SER A 338 -1.02 9.53 -37.22
CA SER A 338 0.34 9.13 -37.64
C SER A 338 0.68 9.58 -39.07
N THR A 339 0.31 10.80 -39.45
CA THR A 339 0.41 11.29 -40.84
C THR A 339 1.86 11.33 -41.36
N LEU A 340 2.81 11.80 -40.53
CA LEU A 340 4.22 11.98 -40.94
C LEU A 340 5.18 10.85 -40.51
N MET A 341 4.70 9.78 -39.87
CA MET A 341 5.56 8.65 -39.50
C MET A 341 4.78 7.33 -39.36
N PRO A 342 5.38 6.15 -39.60
CA PRO A 342 4.68 4.88 -39.51
C PRO A 342 3.96 4.70 -38.17
N SER A 343 2.69 4.29 -38.18
CA SER A 343 1.86 4.26 -36.97
C SER A 343 2.40 3.34 -35.86
N SER A 344 3.25 2.37 -36.18
CA SER A 344 4.03 1.59 -35.21
C SER A 344 5.02 2.46 -34.42
N ARG A 345 5.69 3.43 -35.05
CA ARG A 345 6.60 4.41 -34.42
C ARG A 345 5.81 5.30 -33.45
N THR A 346 4.64 5.78 -33.84
CA THR A 346 3.72 6.51 -32.94
C THR A 346 3.27 5.65 -31.75
N ARG A 347 2.89 4.39 -31.99
CA ARG A 347 2.48 3.47 -30.91
C ARG A 347 3.62 3.11 -29.95
N GLN A 348 4.87 3.13 -30.41
CA GLN A 348 6.07 2.97 -29.58
C GLN A 348 6.41 4.24 -28.80
N TRP A 349 6.32 5.41 -29.44
CA TRP A 349 6.60 6.71 -28.83
C TRP A 349 5.62 7.10 -27.73
N MET A 350 4.32 6.88 -27.96
CA MET A 350 3.26 7.11 -26.98
C MET A 350 3.19 5.94 -26.00
N LYS A 351 4.25 5.77 -25.20
CA LYS A 351 4.38 4.84 -24.08
C LYS A 351 5.09 5.53 -22.89
N PRO A 352 4.79 5.13 -21.65
CA PRO A 352 5.54 5.60 -20.49
C PRO A 352 6.99 5.12 -20.58
N SER A 353 7.91 5.99 -20.17
CA SER A 353 9.35 5.69 -20.02
C SER A 353 9.70 5.43 -18.55
N VAL A 354 9.03 6.10 -17.61
CA VAL A 354 9.20 5.90 -16.16
C VAL A 354 7.90 6.22 -15.40
N PHE A 355 7.72 5.60 -14.23
CA PHE A 355 6.65 5.92 -13.30
C PHE A 355 6.95 7.22 -12.52
N THR A 356 5.95 7.75 -11.81
CA THR A 356 6.16 8.83 -10.83
C THR A 356 5.69 8.39 -9.44
N SER A 357 6.02 9.17 -8.41
CA SER A 357 5.52 8.94 -7.04
C SER A 357 3.99 9.10 -6.91
N ASN A 358 3.31 9.65 -7.92
CA ASN A 358 1.85 9.68 -8.04
C ASN A 358 1.38 8.51 -8.93
N PRO A 359 0.59 7.54 -8.42
CA PRO A 359 0.15 6.38 -9.20
C PRO A 359 -0.81 6.71 -10.35
N ASN A 360 -1.29 7.96 -10.44
CA ASN A 360 -2.11 8.44 -11.55
C ASN A 360 -1.30 9.17 -12.65
N SER A 361 0.04 9.23 -12.55
CA SER A 361 0.89 9.85 -13.58
C SER A 361 2.17 9.08 -13.88
N THR A 362 2.56 9.07 -15.14
CA THR A 362 3.83 8.54 -15.66
C THR A 362 4.46 9.54 -16.63
N VAL A 363 5.78 9.44 -16.86
CA VAL A 363 6.51 10.30 -17.79
C VAL A 363 6.95 9.47 -18.99
N GLY A 364 6.57 9.92 -20.18
CA GLY A 364 7.11 9.46 -21.47
C GLY A 364 8.10 10.48 -22.05
N ALA A 365 8.35 10.38 -23.35
CA ALA A 365 9.34 11.21 -24.04
C ALA A 365 8.71 12.25 -24.98
N PRO A 366 8.34 13.48 -24.57
CA PRO A 366 8.40 14.09 -23.25
C PRO A 366 6.99 14.17 -22.61
N TRP A 367 6.17 13.14 -22.84
CA TRP A 367 4.76 13.12 -22.47
C TRP A 367 4.56 13.17 -20.96
N GLU A 368 3.67 14.05 -20.50
CA GLU A 368 3.00 13.93 -19.21
C GLU A 368 1.81 12.98 -19.41
N ILE A 369 1.84 11.77 -18.84
CA ILE A 369 0.82 10.74 -19.11
C ILE A 369 -0.01 10.55 -17.86
N TYR A 370 -1.28 10.98 -17.91
CA TYR A 370 -2.21 10.96 -16.77
C TYR A 370 -3.28 9.88 -16.94
N LYS A 371 -3.68 9.24 -15.84
CA LYS A 371 -4.78 8.27 -15.83
C LYS A 371 -6.08 8.98 -16.21
N ALA A 372 -6.86 8.39 -17.11
CA ALA A 372 -8.15 8.93 -17.53
C ALA A 372 -9.19 8.91 -16.37
N PRO A 373 -10.14 9.87 -16.32
CA PRO A 373 -11.20 9.93 -15.30
C PRO A 373 -12.32 8.91 -15.59
N LEU A 374 -11.98 7.61 -15.54
CA LEU A 374 -12.87 6.49 -15.83
C LEU A 374 -12.81 5.40 -14.75
N ASN A 375 -13.85 4.57 -14.70
CA ASN A 375 -13.93 3.37 -13.84
C ASN A 375 -13.07 2.20 -14.32
N ARG A 376 -12.36 2.34 -15.46
CA ARG A 376 -11.40 1.36 -16.02
C ARG A 376 -10.01 1.98 -16.14
N HIS A 377 -8.98 1.16 -16.42
CA HIS A 377 -7.67 1.69 -16.78
C HIS A 377 -7.71 2.24 -18.22
N SER A 378 -7.02 3.37 -18.41
CA SER A 378 -6.87 4.14 -19.64
C SER A 378 -5.96 5.34 -19.35
N TRP A 379 -5.25 5.86 -20.37
CA TRP A 379 -4.26 6.92 -20.22
C TRP A 379 -4.43 8.05 -21.24
N MET A 380 -4.32 9.28 -20.77
CA MET A 380 -4.34 10.52 -21.55
C MET A 380 -2.89 10.98 -21.76
N TYR A 381 -2.50 11.26 -23.01
CA TYR A 381 -1.12 11.64 -23.36
C TYR A 381 -1.07 13.15 -23.51
N THR A 382 -0.44 13.86 -22.58
CA THR A 382 -0.50 15.32 -22.50
C THR A 382 0.88 15.96 -22.55
N LYS A 383 0.88 17.27 -22.85
CA LYS A 383 2.04 18.13 -22.61
C LYS A 383 1.54 19.51 -22.20
N SER A 384 1.92 19.95 -20.99
CA SER A 384 1.71 21.33 -20.53
C SER A 384 2.83 22.25 -21.02
N GLY A 385 2.57 23.55 -21.08
CA GLY A 385 3.56 24.54 -21.47
C GLY A 385 3.29 25.95 -20.97
N ASP A 386 4.06 26.36 -19.96
CA ASP A 386 4.08 27.74 -19.44
C ASP A 386 5.26 28.55 -20.02
N LEU A 387 5.07 29.86 -20.26
CA LEU A 387 6.11 30.86 -20.48
C LEU A 387 5.57 32.28 -20.24
N GLY A 388 6.18 33.06 -19.35
CA GLY A 388 5.73 34.43 -19.05
C GLY A 388 4.28 34.45 -18.56
N THR A 389 3.41 35.20 -19.24
CA THR A 389 1.95 35.21 -18.96
C THR A 389 1.15 34.23 -19.82
N TYR A 390 1.79 33.25 -20.45
CA TYR A 390 1.15 32.25 -21.31
C TYR A 390 1.20 30.86 -20.68
N SER A 391 0.14 30.07 -20.90
CA SER A 391 0.07 28.67 -20.52
C SER A 391 -0.80 27.89 -21.51
N GLY A 392 -0.49 26.63 -21.76
CA GLY A 392 -1.32 25.76 -22.61
C GLY A 392 -1.16 24.27 -22.34
N HIS A 393 -2.05 23.49 -22.94
CA HIS A 393 -2.02 22.03 -22.96
C HIS A 393 -2.36 21.48 -24.35
N ILE A 394 -1.61 20.48 -24.79
CA ILE A 394 -2.10 19.46 -25.72
C ILE A 394 -2.46 18.21 -24.90
N ILE A 395 -3.59 17.58 -25.21
CA ILE A 395 -4.08 16.34 -24.60
C ILE A 395 -4.56 15.43 -25.73
N LEU A 396 -3.97 14.25 -25.89
CA LEU A 396 -4.36 13.27 -26.92
C LEU A 396 -5.03 12.06 -26.28
N LEU A 397 -6.31 11.87 -26.61
CA LEU A 397 -7.21 10.84 -26.11
C LEU A 397 -7.26 9.67 -27.11
N LYS A 398 -6.12 8.98 -27.20
CA LYS A 398 -5.75 8.01 -28.24
C LYS A 398 -6.71 6.83 -28.44
N GLU A 399 -7.53 6.47 -27.44
CA GLU A 399 -8.51 5.38 -27.59
C GLU A 399 -9.77 5.79 -28.38
N TRP A 400 -10.03 7.10 -28.48
CA TRP A 400 -11.22 7.66 -29.12
C TRP A 400 -10.89 8.58 -30.30
N ASP A 401 -9.61 8.62 -30.73
CA ASP A 401 -9.13 9.45 -31.85
C ASP A 401 -9.51 10.95 -31.72
N VAL A 402 -9.43 11.45 -30.48
CA VAL A 402 -9.76 12.83 -30.10
C VAL A 402 -8.56 13.55 -29.50
N GLY A 403 -8.42 14.83 -29.80
CA GLY A 403 -7.51 15.75 -29.11
C GLY A 403 -8.26 16.87 -28.40
N VAL A 404 -7.64 17.40 -27.35
CA VAL A 404 -8.02 18.66 -26.71
C VAL A 404 -6.81 19.60 -26.74
N THR A 405 -7.04 20.85 -27.13
CA THR A 405 -6.04 21.90 -27.19
C THR A 405 -6.53 23.11 -26.40
N ILE A 406 -5.71 23.58 -25.46
CA ILE A 406 -6.04 24.67 -24.55
C ILE A 406 -4.90 25.68 -24.59
N MET A 407 -5.22 26.96 -24.81
CA MET A 407 -4.27 28.07 -24.70
C MET A 407 -4.85 29.17 -23.82
N ALA A 408 -4.07 29.71 -22.89
CA ALA A 408 -4.45 30.75 -21.96
C ALA A 408 -3.37 31.84 -21.88
N ALA A 409 -3.80 33.09 -21.70
CA ALA A 409 -2.93 34.26 -21.61
C ALA A 409 -3.45 35.29 -20.60
N GLY A 410 -2.60 35.66 -19.64
CA GLY A 410 -2.92 36.55 -18.53
C GLY A 410 -2.13 36.21 -17.26
N PHE A 411 -2.29 37.02 -16.20
CA PHE A 411 -1.48 36.92 -14.98
C PHE A 411 -1.63 35.59 -14.19
N ASN A 412 -2.69 34.83 -14.45
CA ASN A 412 -2.96 33.54 -13.83
C ASN A 412 -3.17 32.43 -14.88
N ALA A 413 -2.57 32.56 -16.08
CA ALA A 413 -2.76 31.63 -17.20
C ALA A 413 -2.54 30.17 -16.82
N SER A 414 -1.53 29.86 -16.00
CA SER A 414 -1.23 28.49 -15.53
C SER A 414 -2.29 27.88 -14.62
N LYS A 415 -3.01 28.68 -13.82
CA LYS A 415 -4.18 28.19 -13.05
C LYS A 415 -5.34 27.92 -14.02
N THR A 416 -5.62 28.87 -14.90
CA THR A 416 -6.69 28.79 -15.91
C THR A 416 -6.52 27.58 -16.83
N SER A 417 -5.33 27.36 -17.40
CA SER A 417 -5.09 26.27 -18.36
C SER A 417 -5.27 24.88 -17.72
N ARG A 418 -4.95 24.72 -16.43
CA ARG A 418 -5.15 23.46 -15.67
C ARG A 418 -6.61 23.23 -15.32
N ILE A 419 -7.32 24.24 -14.82
CA ILE A 419 -8.77 24.17 -14.56
C ILE A 419 -9.54 23.76 -15.83
N LEU A 420 -9.17 24.36 -16.97
CA LEU A 420 -9.79 24.02 -18.27
C LEU A 420 -9.44 22.60 -18.74
N ALA A 421 -8.23 22.10 -18.43
CA ALA A 421 -7.83 20.72 -18.76
C ALA A 421 -8.61 19.70 -17.92
N ASP A 422 -8.72 19.91 -16.60
CA ASP A 422 -9.50 19.07 -15.70
C ASP A 422 -10.99 19.09 -16.09
N MET A 423 -11.55 20.29 -16.33
CA MET A 423 -12.95 20.47 -16.73
C MET A 423 -13.26 19.81 -18.08
N ALA A 424 -12.41 20.02 -19.10
CA ALA A 424 -12.63 19.42 -20.43
C ALA A 424 -12.49 17.90 -20.39
N THR A 425 -11.47 17.35 -19.71
CA THR A 425 -11.25 15.90 -19.67
C THR A 425 -12.29 15.17 -18.82
N ALA A 426 -12.65 15.70 -17.64
CA ALA A 426 -13.68 15.11 -16.78
C ALA A 426 -15.07 15.09 -17.43
N ILE A 427 -15.38 16.04 -18.31
CA ILE A 427 -16.67 16.11 -19.04
C ILE A 427 -16.64 15.27 -20.32
N PHE A 428 -15.60 15.39 -21.16
CA PHE A 428 -15.59 14.72 -22.46
C PHE A 428 -15.16 13.25 -22.41
N VAL A 429 -14.24 12.83 -21.54
CA VAL A 429 -13.76 11.43 -21.55
C VAL A 429 -14.88 10.41 -21.23
N PRO A 430 -15.75 10.61 -20.23
CA PRO A 430 -16.91 9.73 -20.02
C PRO A 430 -17.92 9.76 -21.18
N ALA A 431 -18.09 10.91 -21.84
CA ALA A 431 -18.97 11.05 -23.00
C ALA A 431 -18.41 10.35 -24.26
N LEU A 432 -17.09 10.33 -24.43
CA LEU A 432 -16.40 9.61 -25.50
C LEU A 432 -16.50 8.10 -25.31
N GLU A 433 -16.40 7.60 -24.07
CA GLU A 433 -16.66 6.19 -23.75
C GLU A 433 -18.10 5.79 -24.09
N LEU A 434 -19.09 6.61 -23.72
CA LEU A 434 -20.49 6.36 -24.07
C LEU A 434 -20.73 6.43 -25.59
N ALA A 435 -20.13 7.40 -26.30
CA ALA A 435 -20.22 7.51 -27.75
C ALA A 435 -19.55 6.32 -28.47
N ALA A 436 -18.45 5.79 -27.96
CA ALA A 436 -17.84 4.55 -28.45
C ALA A 436 -18.79 3.36 -28.28
N LYS A 437 -19.49 3.26 -27.14
CA LYS A 437 -20.53 2.25 -26.90
C LYS A 437 -21.73 2.39 -27.85
N GLU A 438 -22.22 3.61 -28.08
CA GLU A 438 -23.28 3.90 -29.07
C GLU A 438 -22.89 3.41 -30.47
N ASN A 439 -21.68 3.76 -30.94
CA ASN A 439 -21.19 3.38 -32.27
C ASN A 439 -20.96 1.87 -32.38
N ALA A 440 -20.32 1.25 -31.38
CA ALA A 440 -20.04 -0.19 -31.38
C ALA A 440 -21.31 -1.06 -31.29
N ALA A 441 -22.36 -0.58 -30.62
CA ALA A 441 -23.66 -1.28 -30.58
C ALA A 441 -24.31 -1.36 -31.96
N VAL A 442 -24.22 -0.31 -32.78
CA VAL A 442 -24.71 -0.33 -34.16
C VAL A 442 -23.82 -1.20 -35.06
N ALA A 443 -22.50 -1.03 -34.96
CA ALA A 443 -21.54 -1.70 -35.84
C ALA A 443 -21.44 -3.22 -35.59
N PHE A 444 -21.23 -3.64 -34.34
CA PHE A 444 -20.77 -4.99 -34.00
C PHE A 444 -21.76 -5.85 -33.20
N ALA A 445 -22.64 -5.25 -32.38
CA ALA A 445 -23.62 -6.03 -31.63
C ALA A 445 -24.67 -6.70 -32.55
N GLY A 446 -25.28 -7.79 -32.08
CA GLY A 446 -26.27 -8.57 -32.83
C GLY A 446 -26.08 -10.09 -32.68
N THR A 447 -26.81 -10.85 -33.50
CA THR A 447 -26.69 -12.32 -33.61
C THR A 447 -25.98 -12.69 -34.90
N TYR A 448 -24.96 -13.54 -34.82
CA TYR A 448 -24.25 -14.11 -35.96
C TYR A 448 -24.47 -15.63 -35.95
N SER A 449 -24.97 -16.20 -37.05
CA SER A 449 -25.42 -17.59 -37.06
C SER A 449 -25.37 -18.24 -38.44
N ASP A 450 -24.98 -19.51 -38.50
CA ASP A 450 -25.11 -20.36 -39.69
C ASP A 450 -25.93 -21.62 -39.35
N GLU A 451 -27.01 -21.83 -40.10
CA GLU A 451 -27.90 -22.97 -39.97
C GLU A 451 -27.22 -24.29 -40.35
N LYS A 452 -26.30 -24.27 -41.33
CA LYS A 452 -25.66 -25.50 -41.87
C LYS A 452 -24.74 -26.16 -40.85
N THR A 453 -24.06 -25.36 -40.04
CA THR A 453 -23.20 -25.81 -38.93
C THR A 453 -23.90 -25.75 -37.57
N ASN A 454 -25.19 -25.39 -37.51
CA ASN A 454 -25.96 -25.23 -36.27
C ASN A 454 -25.20 -24.42 -35.19
N SER A 455 -24.62 -23.29 -35.61
CA SER A 455 -23.68 -22.50 -34.81
C SER A 455 -24.09 -21.03 -34.75
N THR A 456 -24.05 -20.45 -33.55
CA THR A 456 -24.56 -19.11 -33.25
C THR A 456 -23.72 -18.44 -32.16
N ILE A 457 -23.42 -17.16 -32.33
CA ILE A 457 -22.87 -16.28 -31.27
C ILE A 457 -23.69 -14.99 -31.22
N LYS A 458 -23.96 -14.49 -30.00
CA LYS A 458 -24.61 -13.21 -29.75
C LYS A 458 -23.66 -12.28 -29.04
N LEU A 459 -23.55 -11.05 -29.55
CA LEU A 459 -22.70 -9.99 -29.03
C LEU A 459 -23.55 -8.80 -28.62
N ALA A 460 -23.25 -8.21 -27.47
CA ALA A 460 -23.89 -7.01 -26.94
C ALA A 460 -22.84 -5.98 -26.49
N VAL A 461 -23.26 -4.72 -26.42
CA VAL A 461 -22.57 -3.67 -25.65
C VAL A 461 -23.43 -3.39 -24.42
N LEU A 462 -22.85 -3.50 -23.23
CA LEU A 462 -23.55 -3.24 -21.96
C LEU A 462 -22.97 -1.98 -21.29
N GLU A 463 -23.76 -1.32 -20.45
CA GLU A 463 -23.43 0.00 -19.91
C GLU A 463 -22.25 -0.04 -18.91
N ASP A 464 -22.21 -1.05 -18.03
CA ASP A 464 -21.17 -1.23 -17.00
C ASP A 464 -19.94 -2.05 -17.46
N GLU A 465 -19.99 -2.68 -18.64
CA GLU A 465 -18.97 -3.65 -19.11
C GLU A 465 -18.02 -3.04 -20.16
N PRO A 466 -16.74 -3.48 -20.25
CA PRO A 466 -15.83 -3.08 -21.32
C PRO A 466 -15.99 -3.95 -22.58
N GLY A 467 -15.80 -3.37 -23.77
CA GLY A 467 -15.76 -4.13 -25.04
C GLY A 467 -17.09 -4.75 -25.49
N LEU A 468 -17.02 -5.81 -26.29
CA LEU A 468 -18.19 -6.58 -26.75
C LEU A 468 -18.41 -7.83 -25.90
N VAL A 469 -19.53 -7.88 -25.18
CA VAL A 469 -19.89 -9.00 -24.30
C VAL A 469 -20.52 -10.13 -25.11
N VAL A 470 -19.98 -11.35 -24.98
CA VAL A 470 -20.55 -12.57 -25.57
C VAL A 470 -21.68 -13.09 -24.68
N THR A 471 -22.93 -12.84 -25.07
CA THR A 471 -24.12 -13.17 -24.25
C THR A 471 -24.64 -14.59 -24.47
N GLU A 472 -24.47 -15.14 -25.67
CA GLU A 472 -24.73 -16.55 -25.99
C GLU A 472 -23.69 -17.06 -27.00
N TRP A 473 -23.21 -18.29 -26.85
CA TRP A 473 -22.30 -18.91 -27.81
C TRP A 473 -22.51 -20.43 -27.89
N SER A 474 -22.84 -20.91 -29.10
CA SER A 474 -23.12 -22.31 -29.43
C SER A 474 -22.43 -22.70 -30.73
N MET A 475 -21.82 -23.88 -30.78
CA MET A 475 -21.18 -24.42 -32.00
C MET A 475 -21.58 -25.88 -32.20
N GLY A 476 -22.26 -26.19 -33.31
CA GLY A 476 -22.85 -27.51 -33.54
C GLY A 476 -23.87 -27.94 -32.47
N GLY A 477 -24.45 -26.98 -31.75
CA GLY A 477 -25.27 -27.21 -30.55
C GLY A 477 -24.51 -27.30 -29.20
N LEU A 478 -23.17 -27.30 -29.19
CA LEU A 478 -22.37 -27.28 -27.97
C LEU A 478 -22.23 -25.85 -27.43
N LYS A 479 -22.63 -25.63 -26.16
CA LYS A 479 -22.47 -24.32 -25.48
C LYS A 479 -21.00 -24.05 -25.15
N VAL A 480 -20.37 -23.14 -25.89
CA VAL A 480 -18.91 -22.96 -25.87
C VAL A 480 -18.41 -22.41 -24.54
N LEU A 481 -19.07 -21.38 -23.98
CA LEU A 481 -18.70 -20.83 -22.66
C LEU A 481 -18.84 -21.87 -21.54
N SER A 482 -19.85 -22.75 -21.61
CA SER A 482 -20.01 -23.85 -20.65
C SER A 482 -18.92 -24.92 -20.78
N MET A 483 -18.47 -25.21 -22.01
CA MET A 483 -17.34 -26.10 -22.26
C MET A 483 -16.02 -25.50 -21.75
N LEU A 484 -15.77 -24.20 -22.00
CA LEU A 484 -14.58 -23.51 -21.50
C LEU A 484 -14.56 -23.44 -19.96
N ALA A 485 -15.70 -23.18 -19.32
CA ALA A 485 -15.85 -23.25 -17.87
C ALA A 485 -15.49 -24.65 -17.33
N GLN A 486 -16.02 -25.72 -17.93
CA GLN A 486 -15.70 -27.10 -17.56
C GLN A 486 -14.21 -27.44 -17.74
N LEU A 487 -13.59 -27.02 -18.84
CA LEU A 487 -12.16 -27.24 -19.12
C LEU A 487 -11.26 -26.53 -18.10
N GLN A 488 -11.64 -25.34 -17.63
CA GLN A 488 -10.92 -24.58 -16.61
C GLN A 488 -11.40 -24.87 -15.17
N LYS A 489 -12.32 -25.84 -14.97
CA LYS A 489 -12.95 -26.17 -13.68
C LYS A 489 -13.69 -25.00 -13.01
N ALA A 490 -14.07 -23.98 -13.76
CA ALA A 490 -14.76 -22.79 -13.29
C ALA A 490 -16.28 -22.99 -13.21
N PRO A 491 -17.00 -22.31 -12.30
CA PRO A 491 -18.46 -22.37 -12.21
C PRO A 491 -19.15 -21.68 -13.40
N THR A 492 -18.56 -20.59 -13.90
CA THR A 492 -19.02 -19.78 -15.01
C THR A 492 -17.82 -19.24 -15.80
N MET A 493 -18.07 -18.82 -17.04
CA MET A 493 -17.09 -18.16 -17.91
C MET A 493 -17.79 -17.01 -18.62
N VAL A 494 -17.23 -15.81 -18.53
CA VAL A 494 -17.61 -14.65 -19.33
C VAL A 494 -16.60 -14.51 -20.47
N ALA A 495 -17.01 -13.92 -21.59
CA ALA A 495 -16.10 -13.57 -22.66
C ALA A 495 -16.37 -12.17 -23.20
N HIS A 496 -15.29 -11.40 -23.34
CA HIS A 496 -15.31 -10.06 -23.90
C HIS A 496 -14.39 -10.03 -25.12
N LEU A 497 -14.86 -9.46 -26.23
CA LEU A 497 -14.03 -9.22 -27.39
C LEU A 497 -13.51 -7.77 -27.36
N TYR A 498 -12.20 -7.61 -27.51
CA TYR A 498 -11.52 -6.32 -27.66
C TYR A 498 -10.86 -6.20 -29.04
N PRO A 499 -10.77 -5.01 -29.66
CA PRO A 499 -10.10 -4.83 -30.95
C PRO A 499 -8.58 -5.03 -30.81
N THR A 500 -7.93 -5.64 -31.81
CA THR A 500 -6.46 -5.83 -31.79
C THR A 500 -5.67 -4.71 -32.47
N GLY A 501 -6.34 -3.84 -33.22
CA GLY A 501 -5.68 -2.88 -34.12
C GLY A 501 -5.03 -3.52 -35.35
N LEU A 502 -5.34 -4.79 -35.65
CA LEU A 502 -4.95 -5.48 -36.89
C LEU A 502 -6.15 -5.53 -37.84
N GLU A 503 -6.02 -4.91 -39.01
CA GLU A 503 -7.08 -4.83 -40.01
C GLU A 503 -6.54 -5.10 -41.42
N SER A 504 -7.42 -5.44 -42.37
CA SER A 504 -7.03 -5.56 -43.79
C SER A 504 -6.79 -4.19 -44.42
N GLN A 505 -5.90 -4.12 -45.41
CA GLN A 505 -5.56 -2.90 -46.15
C GLN A 505 -6.76 -2.20 -46.83
N ASP A 506 -7.88 -2.92 -46.97
CA ASP A 506 -9.10 -2.45 -47.61
C ASP A 506 -10.27 -2.19 -46.64
N GLY A 507 -9.99 -2.19 -45.33
CA GLY A 507 -10.93 -1.88 -44.24
C GLY A 507 -12.07 -2.87 -44.03
N LYS A 508 -12.05 -4.04 -44.69
CA LYS A 508 -13.18 -5.01 -44.66
C LYS A 508 -13.02 -6.13 -43.64
N LEU A 509 -11.83 -6.31 -43.07
CA LEU A 509 -11.57 -7.29 -42.02
C LEU A 509 -10.94 -6.58 -40.82
N SER A 510 -11.59 -6.66 -39.67
CA SER A 510 -11.07 -6.15 -38.40
C SER A 510 -10.88 -7.32 -37.43
N ALA A 511 -9.66 -7.51 -36.92
CA ALA A 511 -9.33 -8.64 -36.05
C ALA A 511 -9.47 -8.28 -34.57
N TRP A 512 -10.11 -9.17 -33.82
CA TRP A 512 -10.52 -8.98 -32.43
C TRP A 512 -10.05 -10.15 -31.58
N ARG A 513 -9.83 -9.87 -30.30
CA ARG A 513 -9.32 -10.82 -29.32
C ARG A 513 -10.36 -11.05 -28.22
N GLY A 514 -10.89 -12.26 -28.18
CA GLY A 514 -11.69 -12.75 -27.06
C GLY A 514 -10.81 -13.05 -25.85
N ILE A 515 -11.10 -12.42 -24.74
CA ILE A 515 -10.57 -12.76 -23.41
C ILE A 515 -11.65 -13.55 -22.66
N PHE A 516 -11.24 -14.60 -21.96
CA PHE A 516 -12.11 -15.50 -21.23
C PHE A 516 -11.82 -15.36 -19.73
N GLU A 517 -12.79 -14.85 -18.98
CA GLU A 517 -12.62 -14.51 -17.56
C GLU A 517 -13.65 -15.23 -16.68
N THR A 518 -13.20 -15.71 -15.53
CA THR A 518 -14.05 -16.32 -14.50
C THR A 518 -14.50 -15.22 -13.52
N PRO A 519 -15.80 -14.91 -13.39
CA PRO A 519 -16.29 -13.80 -12.57
C PRO A 519 -16.35 -14.18 -11.07
N GLN A 520 -15.26 -14.70 -10.54
CA GLN A 520 -15.04 -14.88 -9.11
C GLN A 520 -14.17 -13.73 -8.57
N ALA A 521 -14.47 -13.29 -7.35
CA ALA A 521 -13.65 -12.34 -6.62
C ALA A 521 -12.30 -12.98 -6.22
N VAL A 522 -11.34 -12.99 -7.16
CA VAL A 522 -9.92 -13.17 -6.84
C VAL A 522 -9.54 -12.09 -5.82
N SER A 523 -8.77 -12.45 -4.78
CA SER A 523 -8.34 -11.45 -3.80
C SER A 523 -7.52 -10.35 -4.48
N ALA A 524 -7.77 -9.10 -4.08
CA ALA A 524 -7.00 -7.93 -4.52
C ALA A 524 -5.63 -7.86 -3.82
N SER A 525 -4.92 -8.99 -3.78
CA SER A 525 -3.56 -9.10 -3.24
C SER A 525 -2.52 -8.72 -4.29
N LEU A 526 -1.39 -8.20 -3.83
CA LEU A 526 -0.31 -7.67 -4.69
C LEU A 526 0.29 -8.71 -5.65
N PHE A 527 0.16 -10.00 -5.32
CA PHE A 527 0.65 -11.13 -6.12
C PHE A 527 -0.47 -12.07 -6.59
N GLY A 528 -1.74 -11.70 -6.39
CA GLY A 528 -2.90 -12.48 -6.82
C GLY A 528 -3.13 -12.41 -8.33
N SER A 529 -3.86 -13.38 -8.89
CA SER A 529 -4.17 -13.46 -10.33
C SER A 529 -5.22 -12.45 -10.83
N SER A 530 -5.38 -11.32 -10.15
CA SER A 530 -6.25 -10.22 -10.59
C SER A 530 -5.63 -9.49 -11.79
N CYS A 531 -6.45 -9.14 -12.78
CA CYS A 531 -6.04 -8.47 -14.02
C CYS A 531 -4.86 -9.08 -14.81
N THR A 532 -4.69 -10.40 -14.77
CA THR A 532 -3.69 -11.12 -15.58
C THR A 532 -4.11 -11.38 -17.04
N SER A 533 -5.06 -10.64 -17.59
CA SER A 533 -5.60 -10.84 -18.95
C SER A 533 -4.53 -10.73 -20.04
N TRP A 534 -3.58 -9.81 -19.87
CA TRP A 534 -2.40 -9.64 -20.74
C TRP A 534 -1.52 -10.90 -20.84
N PHE A 535 -1.55 -11.75 -19.81
CA PHE A 535 -0.78 -12.99 -19.70
C PHE A 535 -1.57 -14.23 -20.17
N SER A 536 -2.89 -14.10 -20.39
CA SER A 536 -3.79 -15.21 -20.78
C SER A 536 -4.32 -15.15 -22.22
N ALA A 537 -4.28 -13.98 -22.87
CA ALA A 537 -4.96 -13.67 -24.14
C ALA A 537 -4.74 -14.64 -25.33
N ASP A 538 -3.63 -15.38 -25.38
CA ASP A 538 -3.35 -16.36 -26.46
C ASP A 538 -2.97 -17.74 -25.92
N ARG A 539 -3.38 -18.10 -24.69
CA ARG A 539 -3.00 -19.39 -24.07
C ARG A 539 -3.68 -20.62 -24.64
N ILE A 540 -4.87 -20.47 -25.23
CA ILE A 540 -5.64 -21.58 -25.79
C ILE A 540 -5.46 -21.54 -27.31
N VAL A 541 -4.63 -22.42 -27.86
CA VAL A 541 -4.29 -22.48 -29.29
C VAL A 541 -4.63 -23.85 -29.86
N TYR A 542 -5.22 -23.88 -31.06
CA TYR A 542 -5.52 -25.10 -31.81
C TYR A 542 -5.21 -24.90 -33.29
N GLY A 543 -4.48 -25.83 -33.90
CA GLY A 543 -4.07 -25.75 -35.32
C GLY A 543 -3.14 -24.58 -35.67
N GLY A 544 -2.58 -23.89 -34.68
CA GLY A 544 -1.83 -22.63 -34.86
C GLY A 544 -2.66 -21.36 -34.71
N THR A 545 -3.94 -21.48 -34.34
CA THR A 545 -4.88 -20.36 -34.20
C THR A 545 -5.38 -20.24 -32.77
N GLY A 546 -5.45 -19.02 -32.24
CA GLY A 546 -5.96 -18.76 -30.89
C GLY A 546 -7.48 -18.96 -30.77
N ALA A 547 -7.94 -19.56 -29.67
CA ALA A 547 -9.37 -19.71 -29.37
C ALA A 547 -10.09 -18.39 -29.06
N GLY A 548 -9.33 -17.31 -28.88
CA GLY A 548 -9.83 -15.94 -28.85
C GLY A 548 -9.70 -15.19 -30.18
N GLU A 549 -9.29 -15.82 -31.29
CA GLU A 549 -9.10 -15.13 -32.58
C GLU A 549 -10.41 -15.03 -33.37
N PHE A 550 -10.95 -13.81 -33.42
CA PHE A 550 -12.13 -13.44 -34.18
C PHE A 550 -11.79 -12.41 -35.27
N VAL A 551 -12.47 -12.47 -36.41
CA VAL A 551 -12.36 -11.47 -37.47
C VAL A 551 -13.75 -11.05 -37.92
N PHE A 552 -14.11 -9.78 -37.73
CA PHE A 552 -15.35 -9.23 -38.29
C PHE A 552 -15.17 -8.97 -39.79
N GLN A 553 -16.20 -9.32 -40.55
CA GLN A 553 -16.35 -8.95 -41.96
C GLN A 553 -17.24 -7.70 -41.99
N LEU A 554 -16.61 -6.56 -42.33
CA LEU A 554 -17.23 -5.26 -42.39
C LEU A 554 -17.83 -5.00 -43.78
N ASP A 555 -18.75 -4.05 -43.86
CA ASP A 555 -19.43 -3.68 -45.10
C ASP A 555 -18.53 -2.89 -46.06
N LYS A 556 -19.08 -2.45 -47.20
CA LYS A 556 -18.30 -1.69 -48.19
C LYS A 556 -17.87 -0.30 -47.72
N ALA A 557 -18.41 0.19 -46.60
CA ALA A 557 -18.00 1.43 -45.96
C ALA A 557 -16.99 1.20 -44.81
N GLY A 558 -16.68 -0.06 -44.46
CA GLY A 558 -15.79 -0.40 -43.35
C GLY A 558 -16.37 -0.10 -41.96
N GLY A 559 -17.69 0.16 -41.86
CA GLY A 559 -18.30 0.71 -40.65
C GLY A 559 -19.23 -0.24 -39.88
N VAL A 560 -19.82 -1.22 -40.56
CA VAL A 560 -20.80 -2.14 -39.94
C VAL A 560 -20.45 -3.60 -40.25
N ALA A 561 -20.43 -4.45 -39.23
CA ALA A 561 -20.22 -5.88 -39.41
C ALA A 561 -21.43 -6.55 -40.09
N ASN A 562 -21.16 -7.30 -41.15
CA ASN A 562 -22.13 -8.17 -41.84
C ASN A 562 -21.85 -9.67 -41.61
N GLY A 563 -20.67 -10.01 -41.08
CA GLY A 563 -20.31 -11.37 -40.68
C GLY A 563 -19.20 -11.40 -39.64
N LEU A 564 -19.00 -12.57 -39.05
CA LEU A 564 -18.00 -12.83 -38.02
C LEU A 564 -17.36 -14.20 -38.28
N GLU A 565 -16.04 -14.22 -38.38
CA GLU A 565 -15.24 -15.43 -38.59
C GLU A 565 -14.55 -15.82 -37.29
N PHE A 566 -14.87 -17.00 -36.78
CA PHE A 566 -14.15 -17.62 -35.66
C PHE A 566 -13.08 -18.56 -36.21
N ARG A 567 -11.83 -18.13 -36.06
CA ARG A 567 -10.70 -18.62 -36.87
C ARG A 567 -10.27 -20.03 -36.46
N MET A 568 -10.35 -20.35 -35.17
CA MET A 568 -9.97 -21.64 -34.57
C MET A 568 -10.65 -22.85 -35.23
N PHE A 569 -11.86 -22.67 -35.78
CA PHE A 569 -12.63 -23.72 -36.47
C PHE A 569 -12.95 -23.38 -37.94
N ASN A 570 -12.32 -22.33 -38.50
CA ASN A 570 -12.61 -21.80 -39.85
C ASN A 570 -14.12 -21.55 -40.09
N LEU A 571 -14.82 -21.08 -39.05
CA LEU A 571 -16.27 -20.94 -39.03
C LEU A 571 -16.67 -19.50 -39.35
N LYS A 572 -17.43 -19.29 -40.44
CA LYS A 572 -17.90 -17.97 -40.89
C LYS A 572 -19.40 -17.85 -40.64
N LEU A 573 -19.81 -16.93 -39.78
CA LEU A 573 -21.17 -16.71 -39.34
C LEU A 573 -21.70 -15.37 -39.90
N PRO A 574 -22.68 -15.35 -40.81
CA PRO A 574 -23.31 -14.10 -41.24
C PRO A 574 -24.14 -13.48 -40.10
N LYS A 575 -24.28 -12.15 -40.11
CA LYS A 575 -25.15 -11.41 -39.17
C LYS A 575 -26.61 -11.62 -39.57
N ALA A 576 -27.46 -11.97 -38.61
CA ALA A 576 -28.87 -12.29 -38.86
C ALA A 576 -29.70 -11.03 -39.17
N ALA A 577 -30.59 -11.10 -40.17
CA ALA A 577 -31.35 -9.95 -40.65
C ALA A 577 -32.34 -9.37 -39.61
N ASP A 578 -32.95 -10.23 -38.78
CA ASP A 578 -33.91 -9.83 -37.73
C ASP A 578 -33.24 -9.46 -36.40
N SER A 579 -31.94 -9.12 -36.39
CA SER A 579 -31.32 -8.55 -35.19
C SER A 579 -31.77 -7.10 -34.97
N LEU A 580 -32.99 -6.95 -34.42
CA LEU A 580 -33.47 -5.73 -33.79
C LEU A 580 -32.36 -5.09 -32.95
N LEU A 581 -32.16 -3.77 -33.13
CA LEU A 581 -31.23 -2.99 -32.34
C LEU A 581 -31.52 -3.17 -30.84
N MET A 582 -30.71 -3.99 -30.18
CA MET A 582 -30.60 -3.96 -28.73
C MET A 582 -30.00 -2.59 -28.37
N LYS A 583 -30.87 -1.68 -27.96
CA LYS A 583 -30.47 -0.48 -27.21
C LYS A 583 -29.62 -0.92 -26.02
N LEU A 584 -28.76 -0.02 -25.54
CA LEU A 584 -28.02 -0.18 -24.27
C LEU A 584 -28.95 -0.78 -23.21
N VAL A 585 -28.60 -1.99 -22.75
CA VAL A 585 -29.47 -2.82 -21.91
C VAL A 585 -29.19 -2.47 -20.44
N ASP A 586 -30.17 -1.85 -19.79
CA ASP A 586 -30.13 -1.60 -18.34
C ASP A 586 -30.01 -2.95 -17.59
N CYS A 587 -28.94 -3.10 -16.82
CA CYS A 587 -28.58 -4.32 -16.07
C CYS A 587 -29.67 -4.83 -15.10
N LYS A 588 -30.72 -4.03 -14.83
CA LYS A 588 -31.81 -4.40 -13.90
C LYS A 588 -32.69 -5.56 -14.39
N GLU A 589 -32.94 -5.71 -15.69
CA GLU A 589 -33.89 -6.75 -16.17
C GLU A 589 -33.29 -8.17 -16.21
N THR A 590 -31.99 -8.31 -16.51
CA THR A 590 -31.30 -9.61 -16.53
C THR A 590 -31.07 -10.15 -15.12
N SER A 591 -30.60 -9.30 -14.19
CA SER A 591 -30.35 -9.67 -12.79
C SER A 591 -31.60 -10.21 -12.08
N ALA A 592 -32.78 -9.64 -12.36
CA ALA A 592 -34.04 -10.06 -11.74
C ALA A 592 -34.40 -11.53 -12.01
N ARG A 593 -34.06 -12.08 -13.19
CA ARG A 593 -34.32 -13.49 -13.53
C ARG A 593 -33.42 -14.48 -12.79
N ALA A 594 -32.18 -14.10 -12.47
CA ALA A 594 -31.29 -14.92 -11.66
C ALA A 594 -31.68 -14.87 -10.17
N ALA A 595 -31.91 -13.67 -9.63
CA ALA A 595 -32.27 -13.47 -8.23
C ALA A 595 -33.58 -14.16 -7.82
N ALA A 596 -34.57 -14.22 -8.73
CA ALA A 596 -35.85 -14.87 -8.48
C ALA A 596 -35.78 -16.39 -8.22
N GLN A 597 -34.70 -17.07 -8.62
CA GLN A 597 -34.48 -18.49 -8.27
C GLN A 597 -33.83 -18.69 -6.89
N VAL A 598 -33.26 -17.65 -6.29
CA VAL A 598 -32.54 -17.70 -5.00
C VAL A 598 -33.41 -17.18 -3.85
N ALA A 599 -34.22 -16.14 -4.09
CA ALA A 599 -35.02 -15.47 -3.05
C ALA A 599 -36.13 -16.33 -2.40
N ALA A 600 -36.37 -17.56 -2.89
CA ALA A 600 -37.46 -18.43 -2.42
C ALA A 600 -37.16 -19.23 -1.14
N SER A 601 -35.92 -19.22 -0.63
CA SER A 601 -35.47 -20.14 0.43
C SER A 601 -35.14 -19.51 1.79
N GLN A 602 -35.20 -18.19 1.95
CA GLN A 602 -34.71 -17.49 3.15
C GLN A 602 -35.72 -16.45 3.68
N SER A 603 -36.75 -16.92 4.39
CA SER A 603 -37.71 -16.04 5.09
C SER A 603 -38.13 -16.58 6.46
N ALA A 604 -37.26 -16.44 7.48
CA ALA A 604 -37.63 -16.72 8.88
C ALA A 604 -36.67 -16.07 9.93
N ALA A 605 -37.09 -14.94 10.52
CA ALA A 605 -36.82 -14.49 11.91
C ALA A 605 -35.35 -14.31 12.43
N HIS A 606 -35.10 -13.72 13.61
CA HIS A 606 -35.43 -12.35 14.08
C HIS A 606 -34.53 -11.97 15.29
N THR A 607 -34.42 -10.67 15.58
CA THR A 607 -33.63 -9.94 16.61
C THR A 607 -34.42 -9.67 17.93
N PRO A 608 -33.96 -8.90 18.98
CA PRO A 608 -32.62 -8.48 19.51
C PRO A 608 -32.48 -8.49 21.10
N SER A 609 -31.39 -7.88 21.65
CA SER A 609 -31.25 -7.14 22.96
C SER A 609 -31.32 -7.90 24.32
N GLU A 610 -31.01 -7.41 25.54
CA GLU A 610 -30.09 -6.40 26.17
C GLU A 610 -29.95 -6.73 27.71
N THR A 611 -29.15 -6.16 28.65
CA THR A 611 -28.25 -4.96 28.76
C THR A 611 -27.17 -5.10 29.90
N GLN A 612 -26.05 -4.35 29.81
CA GLN A 612 -25.21 -3.64 30.82
C GLN A 612 -24.61 -4.21 32.16
N THR A 613 -23.35 -3.74 32.39
CA THR A 613 -22.49 -3.42 33.59
C THR A 613 -23.17 -3.00 34.94
N PRO A 614 -22.52 -2.81 36.15
CA PRO A 614 -21.16 -2.23 36.38
C PRO A 614 -20.31 -2.39 37.72
N ARG A 615 -18.96 -2.21 37.63
CA ARG A 615 -18.04 -1.44 38.58
C ARG A 615 -17.76 -2.00 40.02
N GLN A 616 -16.75 -1.62 40.87
CA GLN A 616 -15.45 -0.84 40.87
C GLN A 616 -14.70 -0.92 42.26
N SER A 617 -13.34 -1.01 42.38
CA SER A 617 -12.46 -0.47 43.49
C SER A 617 -10.93 -0.87 43.50
N ASP A 618 -9.89 -0.18 44.07
CA ASP A 618 -9.57 1.27 44.31
C ASP A 618 -8.16 1.63 45.01
N GLN A 619 -7.02 1.87 44.26
CA GLN A 619 -5.74 2.65 44.62
C GLN A 619 -4.64 2.15 45.64
N VAL A 620 -3.38 2.69 45.81
CA VAL A 620 -2.35 3.49 45.01
C VAL A 620 -0.97 3.74 45.78
N HIS A 621 0.12 4.19 45.09
CA HIS A 621 1.39 4.89 45.57
C HIS A 621 2.42 4.14 46.49
N TYR A 622 3.74 4.50 46.64
CA TYR A 622 4.71 5.46 46.01
C TYR A 622 6.20 5.09 46.33
N ALA A 623 7.17 5.48 45.46
CA ALA A 623 8.56 5.99 45.74
C ALA A 623 9.62 5.17 46.55
N SER A 624 10.95 5.30 46.39
CA SER A 624 11.86 5.88 45.34
C SER A 624 13.36 5.67 45.67
N GLN A 625 14.26 5.98 44.71
CA GLN A 625 15.68 6.43 44.86
C GLN A 625 16.85 5.41 45.04
N ALA A 626 17.61 5.24 43.94
CA ALA A 626 18.95 5.82 43.70
C ALA A 626 20.28 5.00 43.85
N ALA A 627 21.06 5.12 42.76
CA ALA A 627 22.52 5.39 42.71
C ALA A 627 23.62 4.28 42.70
N SER A 628 24.39 4.33 41.59
CA SER A 628 25.87 4.40 41.49
C SER A 628 26.78 3.17 41.24
N ASP A 629 27.69 3.42 40.27
CA ASP A 629 29.08 2.98 40.10
C ASP A 629 29.50 1.55 39.64
N ALA A 630 29.76 1.49 38.32
CA ALA A 630 30.98 0.91 37.69
C ALA A 630 31.13 -0.64 37.64
N PRO A 631 32.13 -1.21 36.93
CA PRO A 631 33.13 -0.61 36.03
C PRO A 631 33.15 -1.17 34.59
N LYS A 632 34.05 -0.65 33.74
CA LYS A 632 34.33 -1.16 32.38
C LYS A 632 35.21 -2.41 32.40
N ASP A 633 35.03 -3.30 31.42
CA ASP A 633 35.98 -4.37 31.09
C ASP A 633 36.34 -4.38 29.59
N ARG A 634 37.47 -5.01 29.23
CA ARG A 634 38.08 -5.03 27.89
C ARG A 634 38.38 -6.46 27.44
N SER A 635 37.61 -6.99 26.48
CA SER A 635 38.18 -7.88 25.45
C SER A 635 37.23 -8.11 24.27
N ARG A 636 37.67 -7.71 23.07
CA ARG A 636 37.30 -8.38 21.81
C ARG A 636 38.46 -8.21 20.84
N ALA A 637 38.85 -9.29 20.17
CA ALA A 637 40.03 -9.28 19.30
C ALA A 637 39.72 -8.61 17.95
N GLU A 638 40.63 -7.78 17.47
CA GLU A 638 40.54 -7.14 16.17
C GLU A 638 40.88 -8.14 15.06
N SER A 639 39.95 -8.33 14.12
CA SER A 639 40.24 -8.84 12.78
C SER A 639 40.35 -7.64 11.83
N PRO A 640 41.28 -7.63 10.86
CA PRO A 640 41.45 -6.48 9.97
C PRO A 640 40.20 -6.29 9.09
N ALA A 641 39.51 -5.17 9.29
CA ALA A 641 38.30 -4.84 8.56
C ALA A 641 38.64 -4.48 7.10
N ILE A 642 38.30 -5.37 6.16
CA ILE A 642 38.49 -5.17 4.71
C ILE A 642 37.46 -4.16 4.15
N TYR A 643 36.37 -3.92 4.87
CA TYR A 643 35.43 -2.81 4.63
C TYR A 643 35.36 -1.91 5.87
N SER A 644 35.63 -0.62 5.68
CA SER A 644 35.11 0.42 6.57
C SER A 644 33.59 0.51 6.42
N GLN A 645 32.88 1.02 7.43
CA GLN A 645 31.46 1.36 7.30
C GLN A 645 31.23 2.28 6.09
N ARG A 646 30.07 2.15 5.44
CA ARG A 646 29.65 3.04 4.35
C ARG A 646 29.35 4.44 4.90
N GLN A 647 30.37 5.28 5.04
CA GLN A 647 30.17 6.69 5.38
C GLN A 647 29.34 7.36 4.29
N SER A 648 28.29 8.08 4.67
CA SER A 648 27.59 8.97 3.75
C SER A 648 28.44 10.21 3.48
N THR A 649 28.22 10.87 2.34
CA THR A 649 28.88 12.14 1.99
C THR A 649 28.77 13.16 3.12
N TYR A 650 27.59 13.24 3.75
CA TYR A 650 27.29 14.08 4.91
C TYR A 650 28.17 13.76 6.14
N GLU A 651 28.44 12.49 6.42
CA GLU A 651 29.28 12.08 7.54
C GLU A 651 30.77 12.31 7.28
N ALA A 652 31.23 12.12 6.04
CA ALA A 652 32.59 12.48 5.66
C ALA A 652 32.83 13.99 5.82
N VAL A 653 31.88 14.82 5.37
CA VAL A 653 31.92 16.28 5.50
C VAL A 653 31.90 16.72 6.98
N ASP A 654 30.98 16.20 7.79
CA ASP A 654 30.91 16.54 9.21
C ASP A 654 32.15 16.08 10.01
N GLN A 655 32.74 14.91 9.70
CA GLN A 655 34.01 14.51 10.30
C GLN A 655 35.15 15.47 9.93
N VAL A 656 35.20 15.98 8.70
CA VAL A 656 36.21 16.98 8.27
C VAL A 656 36.02 18.31 9.01
N PHE A 657 34.79 18.72 9.31
CA PHE A 657 34.54 19.89 10.16
C PHE A 657 34.92 19.63 11.63
N ARG A 658 34.49 18.52 12.22
CA ARG A 658 34.80 18.14 13.61
C ARG A 658 36.30 17.96 13.88
N GLN A 659 37.11 17.66 12.86
CA GLN A 659 38.57 17.57 12.99
C GLN A 659 39.31 18.92 12.91
N ARG A 660 38.64 20.03 12.56
CA ARG A 660 39.32 21.30 12.19
C ARG A 660 39.20 22.45 13.19
N GLN A 661 38.28 22.42 14.15
CA GLN A 661 38.15 23.48 15.17
C GLN A 661 37.79 22.95 16.56
N GLU A 662 38.43 23.54 17.57
CA GLU A 662 38.00 23.45 18.97
C GLU A 662 36.87 24.46 19.24
N THR A 663 35.93 24.12 20.12
CA THR A 663 34.94 25.03 20.75
C THR A 663 33.79 25.64 19.91
N SER A 664 33.28 24.93 18.90
CA SER A 664 31.98 25.26 18.28
C SER A 664 30.97 24.09 18.36
N ASN A 665 29.94 24.24 19.21
CA ASN A 665 28.80 23.33 19.24
C ASN A 665 27.88 23.59 18.05
N LEU A 666 28.03 22.80 16.98
CA LEU A 666 27.08 22.80 15.86
C LEU A 666 25.79 22.08 16.29
N ASN A 667 24.73 22.85 16.54
CA ASN A 667 23.40 22.28 16.79
C ASN A 667 22.93 21.52 15.55
N HIS A 668 22.62 20.24 15.71
CA HIS A 668 22.09 19.40 14.65
C HIS A 668 20.56 19.53 14.60
N ALA A 669 20.05 20.51 13.84
CA ALA A 669 18.65 20.53 13.43
C ALA A 669 18.45 19.70 12.15
N ALA A 670 17.20 19.41 11.80
CA ALA A 670 16.81 18.66 10.60
C ALA A 670 16.92 19.48 9.29
N ASP A 671 18.00 20.26 9.15
CA ASP A 671 18.26 21.04 7.93
C ASP A 671 18.67 20.13 6.75
N ALA A 672 18.33 20.55 5.53
CA ALA A 672 18.64 19.81 4.31
C ALA A 672 20.14 19.60 4.03
N ILE A 673 21.02 20.30 4.76
CA ILE A 673 22.48 20.14 4.74
C ILE A 673 23.02 20.25 6.17
N PRO A 674 23.82 19.28 6.67
CA PRO A 674 24.45 19.35 7.99
C PRO A 674 25.33 20.59 8.13
N GLY A 675 25.19 21.31 9.26
CA GLY A 675 25.91 22.55 9.52
C GLY A 675 25.34 23.78 8.82
N GLY A 676 24.17 23.68 8.18
CA GLY A 676 23.45 24.81 7.60
C GLY A 676 22.94 25.80 8.65
N THR A 677 23.78 26.73 9.09
CA THR A 677 23.39 27.76 10.06
C THR A 677 22.42 28.77 9.44
N GLN A 678 21.12 28.51 9.52
CA GLN A 678 20.16 29.63 9.50
C GLN A 678 20.47 30.54 10.69
N GLY A 679 20.49 31.86 10.43
CA GLY A 679 20.96 32.85 11.39
C GLY A 679 20.19 32.80 12.70
N ALA A 680 20.81 32.25 13.75
CA ALA A 680 20.24 32.17 15.08
C ALA A 680 20.13 33.58 15.69
N THR A 681 18.99 34.22 15.46
CA THR A 681 18.43 35.14 16.46
C THR A 681 18.38 34.39 17.81
N PRO A 682 18.58 35.08 18.94
CA PRO A 682 18.46 34.44 20.25
C PRO A 682 17.00 34.03 20.46
N ARG A 683 16.70 32.78 20.13
CA ARG A 683 15.40 32.16 20.41
C ARG A 683 15.16 32.16 21.92
N GLU A 684 13.90 32.26 22.30
CA GLU A 684 13.53 32.07 23.71
C GLU A 684 13.90 30.62 24.08
N ASN A 685 14.82 30.45 25.03
CA ASN A 685 15.30 29.11 25.46
C ASN A 685 14.16 28.17 25.90
N TYR A 686 12.97 28.72 26.14
CA TYR A 686 11.77 28.05 26.57
C TYR A 686 10.58 28.42 25.67
N ILE A 687 9.76 27.42 25.34
CA ILE A 687 8.48 27.56 24.64
C ILE A 687 7.31 27.20 25.56
N SER A 688 6.12 27.74 25.31
CA SER A 688 4.92 27.39 26.10
C SER A 688 4.33 26.04 25.66
N TRP A 689 3.72 25.33 26.61
CA TRP A 689 2.99 24.08 26.33
C TRP A 689 1.87 24.29 25.30
N ASN A 690 1.03 25.32 25.46
CA ASN A 690 -0.10 25.57 24.55
C ASN A 690 0.37 25.83 23.11
N ASN A 691 1.52 26.49 22.91
CA ASN A 691 2.09 26.69 21.56
C ASN A 691 2.47 25.37 20.87
N VAL A 692 2.77 24.31 21.63
CA VAL A 692 3.08 22.99 21.06
C VAL A 692 1.81 22.18 20.80
N VAL A 693 0.97 21.94 21.82
CA VAL A 693 -0.09 20.92 21.74
C VAL A 693 -1.53 21.44 21.60
N ASP A 694 -1.77 22.75 21.69
CA ASP A 694 -3.11 23.37 21.51
C ASP A 694 -4.22 22.77 22.43
N VAL A 695 -3.82 22.32 23.61
CA VAL A 695 -4.69 21.80 24.68
C VAL A 695 -4.12 22.27 26.02
N ASP A 696 -4.96 22.69 26.97
CA ASP A 696 -4.50 23.12 28.30
C ASP A 696 -3.79 22.00 29.08
N ILE A 697 -2.84 22.37 29.94
CA ILE A 697 -2.09 21.45 30.80
C ILE A 697 -3.05 20.76 31.78
N PRO A 698 -3.15 19.42 31.80
CA PRO A 698 -4.00 18.71 32.75
C PRO A 698 -3.54 18.97 34.21
N PRO A 699 -4.45 19.03 35.20
CA PRO A 699 -4.07 19.31 36.58
C PRO A 699 -3.04 18.33 37.12
N ALA A 700 -2.11 18.80 37.96
CA ALA A 700 -0.97 18.00 38.44
C ALA A 700 -1.37 16.66 39.11
N HIS A 701 -2.53 16.59 39.77
CA HIS A 701 -3.05 15.35 40.35
C HIS A 701 -3.51 14.34 39.29
N VAL A 702 -4.07 14.81 38.16
CA VAL A 702 -4.41 13.99 37.00
C VAL A 702 -3.12 13.45 36.38
N VAL A 703 -2.17 14.33 36.09
CA VAL A 703 -0.88 13.97 35.49
C VAL A 703 -0.15 12.91 36.33
N GLY A 704 -0.08 13.08 37.65
CA GLY A 704 0.55 12.10 38.54
C GLY A 704 -0.07 10.71 38.47
N VAL A 705 -1.40 10.59 38.52
CA VAL A 705 -2.09 9.28 38.56
C VAL A 705 -2.13 8.60 37.20
N LEU A 706 -2.26 9.35 36.12
CA LEU A 706 -2.15 8.78 34.76
C LEU A 706 -0.72 8.36 34.43
N LEU A 707 0.29 9.08 34.92
CA LEU A 707 1.69 8.70 34.78
C LEU A 707 2.01 7.43 35.58
N ASP A 708 1.54 7.32 36.83
CA ASP A 708 1.65 6.09 37.63
C ASP A 708 0.99 4.89 36.91
N ALA A 709 -0.21 5.07 36.36
CA ALA A 709 -0.90 4.04 35.58
C ALA A 709 -0.10 3.62 34.35
N TYR A 710 0.49 4.56 33.61
CA TYR A 710 1.39 4.23 32.49
C TYR A 710 2.55 3.33 32.95
N MET A 711 3.18 3.61 34.10
CA MET A 711 4.31 2.81 34.57
C MET A 711 3.91 1.37 34.88
N THR A 712 2.81 1.18 35.60
CA THR A 712 2.30 -0.16 35.97
C THR A 712 1.71 -0.95 34.80
N SER A 713 1.21 -0.27 33.75
CA SER A 713 0.42 -0.90 32.68
C SER A 713 1.14 -1.02 31.34
N VAL A 714 2.16 -0.18 31.12
CA VAL A 714 2.82 0.00 29.82
C VAL A 714 4.34 -0.03 29.95
N HIS A 715 4.92 0.71 30.92
CA HIS A 715 6.37 0.90 30.97
C HIS A 715 7.14 -0.42 31.18
N TRP A 716 6.70 -1.32 32.06
CA TRP A 716 7.40 -2.61 32.23
C TRP A 716 7.37 -3.49 30.97
N PHE A 717 6.37 -3.31 30.10
CA PHE A 717 6.17 -4.15 28.92
C PHE A 717 7.07 -3.74 27.74
N MET A 718 7.41 -2.46 27.60
CA MET A 718 8.20 -1.91 26.48
C MET A 718 9.33 -0.91 26.83
N SER A 719 9.33 -0.34 28.04
CA SER A 719 10.48 0.35 28.67
C SER A 719 11.26 1.35 27.79
N VAL A 720 10.57 2.24 27.08
CA VAL A 720 11.14 3.09 26.00
C VAL A 720 11.80 4.40 26.44
N PHE A 721 11.83 4.68 27.74
CA PHE A 721 12.44 5.90 28.32
C PHE A 721 13.03 5.61 29.70
N HIS A 722 13.50 6.64 30.41
CA HIS A 722 13.91 6.58 31.82
C HIS A 722 12.83 7.22 32.71
N GLU A 723 12.21 6.46 33.61
CA GLU A 723 11.04 6.95 34.38
C GLU A 723 11.33 8.23 35.20
N PRO A 724 12.42 8.32 36.00
CA PRO A 724 12.74 9.51 36.78
C PRO A 724 12.85 10.78 35.93
N THR A 725 13.43 10.69 34.73
CA THR A 725 13.57 11.83 33.81
C THR A 725 12.21 12.33 33.35
N ILE A 726 11.28 11.44 32.99
CA ILE A 726 9.91 11.83 32.61
C ILE A 726 9.19 12.52 33.78
N ARG A 727 9.33 12.02 35.01
CA ARG A 727 8.70 12.62 36.21
C ARG A 727 9.26 14.00 36.54
N VAL A 728 10.57 14.20 36.43
CA VAL A 728 11.23 15.51 36.65
C VAL A 728 10.78 16.51 35.59
N ASN A 729 10.83 16.13 34.31
CA ASN A 729 10.42 17.01 33.21
C ASN A 729 8.92 17.37 33.32
N ALA A 730 8.04 16.40 33.56
CA ALA A 730 6.60 16.65 33.75
C ALA A 730 6.33 17.61 34.92
N SER A 731 7.07 17.48 36.02
CA SER A 731 6.96 18.38 37.17
C SER A 731 7.43 19.80 36.86
N SER A 732 8.47 19.95 36.03
CA SER A 732 8.95 21.26 35.57
C SER A 732 7.93 21.97 34.68
N VAL A 733 7.34 21.25 33.71
CA VAL A 733 6.29 21.78 32.83
C VAL A 733 5.04 22.15 33.63
N LEU A 734 4.61 21.31 34.56
CA LEU A 734 3.47 21.60 35.46
C LEU A 734 3.68 22.85 36.33
N ALA A 735 4.92 23.12 36.75
CA ALA A 735 5.24 24.25 37.62
C ALA A 735 5.42 25.58 36.86
N THR A 736 5.74 25.55 35.56
CA THR A 736 6.15 26.73 34.78
C THR A 736 5.26 27.05 33.58
N GLY A 737 4.55 26.05 33.03
CA GLY A 737 3.89 26.13 31.73
C GLY A 737 4.84 26.13 30.52
N LEU A 738 6.14 25.94 30.76
CA LEU A 738 7.23 26.10 29.81
C LEU A 738 8.03 24.81 29.62
N VAL A 739 8.67 24.69 28.46
CA VAL A 739 9.56 23.57 28.09
C VAL A 739 10.80 24.14 27.41
N GLU A 740 11.99 23.60 27.69
CA GLU A 740 13.19 23.98 26.93
C GLU A 740 13.04 23.65 25.44
N GLU A 741 13.52 24.50 24.53
CA GLU A 741 13.36 24.30 23.08
C GLU A 741 13.93 22.95 22.59
N LYS A 742 15.01 22.47 23.22
CA LYS A 742 15.64 21.16 22.94
C LYS A 742 14.77 19.94 23.30
N HIS A 743 13.68 20.17 24.04
CA HIS A 743 12.69 19.17 24.49
C HIS A 743 11.29 19.51 23.97
N LYS A 744 11.18 20.19 22.81
CA LYS A 744 9.89 20.67 22.29
C LYS A 744 8.88 19.58 21.92
N LEU A 745 9.29 18.31 21.81
CA LEU A 745 8.37 17.17 21.64
C LEU A 745 7.90 16.59 22.98
N PHE A 746 8.51 16.96 24.11
CA PHE A 746 8.11 16.49 25.45
C PHE A 746 6.62 16.73 25.78
N PRO A 747 5.96 17.84 25.36
CA PRO A 747 4.51 17.96 25.48
C PRO A 747 3.72 16.87 24.75
N VAL A 748 4.13 16.54 23.52
CA VAL A 748 3.50 15.50 22.70
C VAL A 748 3.74 14.12 23.34
N LEU A 749 4.95 13.88 23.84
CA LEU A 749 5.33 12.68 24.58
C LEU A 749 4.52 12.54 25.88
N LEU A 750 4.37 13.61 26.65
CA LEU A 750 3.58 13.59 27.88
C LEU A 750 2.10 13.36 27.56
N LEU A 751 1.53 13.98 26.52
CA LEU A 751 0.14 13.72 26.12
C LEU A 751 -0.10 12.26 25.71
N ILE A 752 0.78 11.62 24.94
CA ILE A 752 0.58 10.20 24.58
C ILE A 752 0.78 9.25 25.77
N ILE A 753 1.70 9.57 26.68
CA ILE A 753 1.85 8.87 27.97
C ILE A 753 0.58 9.00 28.81
N LEU A 754 0.03 10.22 28.95
CA LEU A 754 -1.19 10.49 29.70
C LEU A 754 -2.43 9.84 29.07
N SER A 755 -2.50 9.77 27.73
CA SER A 755 -3.60 9.10 27.03
C SER A 755 -3.59 7.58 27.24
N MET A 756 -2.39 6.97 27.16
CA MET A 756 -2.21 5.55 27.55
C MET A 756 -2.44 5.34 29.06
N GLY A 757 -2.12 6.33 29.89
CA GLY A 757 -2.48 6.37 31.30
C GLY A 757 -3.99 6.38 31.52
N ALA A 758 -4.75 7.22 30.81
CA ALA A 758 -6.22 7.31 30.91
C ALA A 758 -6.93 6.02 30.45
N ARG A 759 -6.34 5.32 29.49
CA ARG A 759 -6.81 4.01 29.02
C ARG A 759 -6.61 2.87 30.01
N TYR A 760 -5.51 2.87 30.75
CA TYR A 760 -5.09 1.76 31.61
C TYR A 760 -5.10 2.06 33.12
N VAL A 761 -5.39 3.30 33.52
CA VAL A 761 -5.78 3.61 34.90
C VAL A 761 -7.04 2.82 35.21
N SER A 762 -7.07 2.13 36.36
CA SER A 762 -8.31 1.47 36.74
C SER A 762 -9.41 2.55 36.91
N PRO A 763 -10.71 2.25 36.66
CA PRO A 763 -11.79 3.25 36.70
C PRO A 763 -12.02 3.93 38.07
N GLU A 764 -11.13 3.65 39.01
CA GLU A 764 -11.18 3.68 40.45
C GLU A 764 -10.07 4.61 40.94
N ALA A 765 -8.83 4.29 40.54
CA ALA A 765 -7.75 5.26 40.55
C ALA A 765 -8.14 6.55 39.81
N ALA A 766 -8.86 6.44 38.68
CA ALA A 766 -9.52 7.57 38.03
C ALA A 766 -10.48 8.33 38.96
N ARG A 767 -11.56 7.70 39.46
CA ARG A 767 -12.60 8.41 40.26
C ARG A 767 -12.06 9.08 41.53
N ARG A 768 -11.17 8.43 42.30
CA ARG A 768 -10.72 9.01 43.59
C ARG A 768 -9.68 10.11 43.40
N ALA A 769 -8.90 10.07 42.32
CA ALA A 769 -7.92 11.12 42.01
C ALA A 769 -8.51 12.28 41.19
N CYS A 770 -9.42 11.97 40.26
CA CYS A 770 -9.94 12.87 39.23
C CYS A 770 -11.48 12.98 39.27
N PRO A 771 -12.13 13.19 40.44
CA PRO A 771 -13.59 13.06 40.57
C PRO A 771 -14.41 14.05 39.73
N GLU A 772 -13.83 15.21 39.42
CA GLU A 772 -14.47 16.30 38.67
C GLU A 772 -13.84 16.52 37.28
N TYR A 773 -12.92 15.65 36.85
CA TYR A 773 -12.17 15.79 35.59
C TYR A 773 -12.52 14.65 34.61
N ASP A 774 -13.14 14.99 33.48
CA ASP A 774 -13.62 14.00 32.52
C ASP A 774 -12.47 13.43 31.66
N LEU A 775 -11.86 12.36 32.16
CA LEU A 775 -10.84 11.60 31.46
C LEU A 775 -11.33 10.97 30.14
N ALA A 776 -12.62 10.60 30.06
CA ALA A 776 -13.18 9.95 28.87
C ALA A 776 -13.42 10.95 27.72
N ALA A 777 -13.74 12.20 28.05
CA ALA A 777 -13.72 13.31 27.10
C ALA A 777 -12.28 13.77 26.77
N SER A 778 -11.33 13.60 27.69
CA SER A 778 -9.95 14.11 27.54
C SER A 778 -9.02 13.20 26.72
N GLU A 779 -9.04 11.87 26.90
CA GLU A 779 -8.19 10.92 26.11
C GLU A 779 -8.32 11.15 24.59
N PRO A 780 -9.54 11.28 23.99
CA PRO A 780 -9.67 11.52 22.55
C PRO A 780 -9.13 12.88 22.10
N VAL A 781 -9.18 13.92 22.96
CA VAL A 781 -8.66 15.26 22.65
C VAL A 781 -7.14 15.25 22.67
N TRP A 782 -6.51 14.67 23.70
CA TRP A 782 -5.05 14.52 23.78
C TRP A 782 -4.50 13.69 22.62
N ILE A 783 -5.18 12.59 22.25
CA ILE A 783 -4.78 11.75 21.13
C ILE A 783 -4.92 12.49 19.80
N ARG A 784 -5.96 13.30 19.62
CA ARG A 784 -6.10 14.12 18.42
C ARG A 784 -5.01 15.19 18.34
N ALA A 785 -4.61 15.81 19.45
CA ALA A 785 -3.47 16.72 19.50
C ALA A 785 -2.16 16.00 19.11
N VAL A 786 -1.94 14.77 19.58
CA VAL A 786 -0.78 13.94 19.19
C VAL A 786 -0.84 13.54 17.70
N GLU A 787 -1.99 13.14 17.16
CA GLU A 787 -2.13 12.82 15.73
C GLU A 787 -1.93 14.05 14.83
N ASN A 788 -2.44 15.23 15.24
CA ASN A 788 -2.23 16.50 14.54
C ASN A 788 -0.73 16.88 14.46
N ARG A 789 0.09 16.44 15.42
CA ARG A 789 1.54 16.65 15.49
C ARG A 789 2.38 15.53 14.89
N LEU A 790 1.78 14.50 14.28
CA LEU A 790 2.52 13.32 13.83
C LEU A 790 3.58 13.64 12.75
N LEU A 791 3.33 14.61 11.87
CA LEU A 791 4.31 15.05 10.88
C LEU A 791 5.41 15.92 11.53
N ASP A 792 5.03 16.85 12.42
CA ASP A 792 5.98 17.69 13.18
C ASP A 792 6.95 16.82 14.02
N VAL A 793 6.43 15.71 14.58
CA VAL A 793 7.18 14.67 15.30
C VAL A 793 8.13 13.90 14.36
N PHE A 794 7.71 13.63 13.13
CA PHE A 794 8.55 12.91 12.15
C PHE A 794 9.65 13.79 11.54
N GLU A 795 9.38 15.09 11.37
CA GLU A 795 10.34 16.09 10.87
C GLU A 795 11.46 16.37 11.89
N GLU A 796 11.09 16.62 13.16
CA GLU A 796 12.07 16.95 14.20
C GLU A 796 12.93 15.75 14.63
N GLY A 797 12.32 14.56 14.71
CA GLY A 797 13.00 13.36 15.17
C GLY A 797 13.49 13.46 16.63
N GLY A 798 14.75 13.07 16.85
CA GLY A 798 15.30 12.86 18.20
C GLY A 798 14.64 11.71 18.97
N LEU A 799 15.10 11.47 20.20
CA LEU A 799 14.62 10.34 21.02
C LEU A 799 13.14 10.48 21.40
N GLU A 800 12.67 11.71 21.61
CA GLU A 800 11.27 12.00 21.95
C GLU A 800 10.32 11.65 20.81
N ALA A 801 10.69 11.84 19.53
CA ALA A 801 9.85 11.41 18.41
C ALA A 801 9.71 9.88 18.33
N VAL A 802 10.81 9.15 18.51
CA VAL A 802 10.79 7.68 18.53
C VAL A 802 9.93 7.18 19.69
N GLN A 803 9.99 7.84 20.85
CA GLN A 803 9.14 7.57 22.01
C GLN A 803 7.65 7.86 21.72
N VAL A 804 7.32 9.02 21.14
CA VAL A 804 5.94 9.35 20.73
C VAL A 804 5.41 8.29 19.77
N ALA A 805 6.16 8.00 18.70
CA ALA A 805 5.72 7.10 17.65
C ALA A 805 5.56 5.65 18.13
N ILE A 806 6.48 5.12 18.96
CA ILE A 806 6.37 3.74 19.45
C ILE A 806 5.24 3.56 20.50
N ILE A 807 4.91 4.60 21.26
CA ILE A 807 3.75 4.57 22.17
C ILE A 807 2.46 4.75 21.37
N LEU A 808 2.40 5.70 20.43
CA LEU A 808 1.23 5.94 19.57
C LEU A 808 0.90 4.74 18.67
N LYS A 809 1.92 4.05 18.12
CA LYS A 809 1.69 2.80 17.36
C LYS A 809 1.11 1.71 18.26
N SER A 810 1.46 1.68 19.55
CA SER A 810 0.91 0.74 20.52
C SER A 810 -0.53 1.11 20.92
N TYR A 811 -0.82 2.40 21.09
CA TYR A 811 -2.17 2.93 21.30
C TYR A 811 -3.13 2.53 20.16
N TRP A 812 -2.70 2.67 18.90
CA TRP A 812 -3.51 2.29 17.74
C TRP A 812 -3.56 0.78 17.46
N LEU A 813 -2.49 0.05 17.78
CA LEU A 813 -2.45 -1.40 17.73
C LEU A 813 -3.56 -2.00 18.60
N TYR A 814 -3.52 -1.70 19.89
CA TYR A 814 -4.46 -2.27 20.86
C TYR A 814 -5.83 -1.58 20.85
N GLY A 815 -5.95 -0.44 20.16
CA GLY A 815 -7.20 0.28 19.86
C GLY A 815 -7.86 -0.11 18.52
N ASN A 816 -7.62 -1.32 17.99
CA ASN A 816 -8.24 -1.83 16.77
C ASN A 816 -8.01 -0.94 15.51
N LYS A 817 -6.80 -0.40 15.34
CA LYS A 817 -6.34 0.31 14.12
C LYS A 817 -4.94 -0.17 13.67
N PRO A 818 -4.76 -1.48 13.39
CA PRO A 818 -3.45 -2.07 13.07
C PRO A 818 -2.76 -1.41 11.87
N LYS A 819 -3.50 -1.02 10.83
CA LYS A 819 -2.96 -0.29 9.66
C LYS A 819 -2.28 1.04 10.04
N ARG A 820 -2.83 1.79 11.00
CA ARG A 820 -2.16 3.01 11.54
C ARG A 820 -0.88 2.64 12.28
N SER A 821 -0.93 1.60 13.12
CA SER A 821 0.23 1.12 13.88
C SER A 821 1.42 0.77 12.99
N ILE A 822 1.17 0.06 11.88
CA ILE A 822 2.22 -0.39 10.96
C ILE A 822 2.82 0.78 10.18
N ALA A 823 2.01 1.76 9.75
CA ALA A 823 2.54 2.99 9.15
C ALA A 823 3.42 3.79 10.14
N ILE A 824 2.98 3.93 11.39
CA ILE A 824 3.71 4.70 12.42
C ILE A 824 5.02 3.99 12.81
N VAL A 825 5.06 2.65 12.93
CA VAL A 825 6.32 1.96 13.23
C VAL A 825 7.32 2.05 12.07
N GLY A 826 6.86 2.01 10.81
CA GLY A 826 7.72 2.25 9.65
C GLY A 826 8.38 3.64 9.69
N GLY A 827 7.60 4.68 9.99
CA GLY A 827 8.13 6.03 10.22
C GLY A 827 9.14 6.09 11.37
N ALA A 828 8.79 5.53 12.53
CA ALA A 828 9.66 5.48 13.70
C ALA A 828 11.01 4.80 13.43
N ILE A 829 11.02 3.72 12.63
CA ILE A 829 12.24 3.02 12.20
C ILE A 829 13.07 3.92 11.28
N LYS A 830 12.47 4.59 10.29
CA LYS A 830 13.23 5.50 9.40
C LYS A 830 13.85 6.68 10.16
N ILE A 831 13.16 7.23 11.16
CA ILE A 831 13.67 8.28 12.07
C ILE A 831 14.84 7.76 12.92
N ALA A 832 14.70 6.56 13.52
CA ALA A 832 15.78 5.93 14.28
C ALA A 832 17.00 5.61 13.40
N LEU A 833 16.79 5.26 12.12
CA LEU A 833 17.86 5.05 11.15
C LEU A 833 18.56 6.36 10.78
N SER A 834 17.84 7.45 10.49
CA SER A 834 18.44 8.73 10.11
C SER A 834 19.31 9.34 11.22
N MET A 835 18.88 9.24 12.49
CA MET A 835 19.68 9.66 13.66
C MET A 835 20.77 8.66 14.10
N LYS A 836 20.99 7.59 13.33
CA LYS A 836 21.98 6.52 13.63
C LYS A 836 21.79 5.83 14.98
N LEU A 837 20.54 5.71 15.43
CA LEU A 837 20.19 4.93 16.64
C LEU A 837 20.56 3.44 16.51
N HIS A 838 20.78 2.96 15.28
CA HIS A 838 21.24 1.62 14.93
C HIS A 838 22.76 1.39 15.08
N LEU A 839 23.56 2.43 15.36
CA LEU A 839 25.02 2.33 15.51
C LEU A 839 25.48 2.99 16.82
N GLU A 840 25.65 2.20 17.88
CA GLU A 840 26.04 2.67 19.22
C GLU A 840 27.37 3.44 19.22
N SER A 841 28.28 3.10 18.30
CA SER A 841 29.56 3.79 18.09
C SER A 841 29.45 5.27 17.69
N THR A 842 28.28 5.71 17.21
CA THR A 842 28.09 7.07 16.65
C THR A 842 27.48 8.08 17.63
N TRP A 843 26.91 7.64 18.76
CA TRP A 843 26.00 8.48 19.56
C TRP A 843 26.64 9.67 20.27
N GLY A 844 27.96 9.70 20.45
CA GLY A 844 28.74 10.83 20.98
C GLY A 844 28.56 11.15 22.48
N THR A 845 27.39 10.86 23.05
CA THR A 845 27.07 11.03 24.47
C THR A 845 27.87 10.10 25.38
N LYS A 846 27.99 10.49 26.65
CA LYS A 846 28.64 9.72 27.72
C LYS A 846 27.75 9.55 28.95
N ASP A 847 26.51 10.03 28.90
CA ASP A 847 25.54 9.82 29.97
C ASP A 847 25.05 8.35 29.97
N PRO A 848 25.24 7.59 31.06
CA PRO A 848 24.73 6.23 31.16
C PRO A 848 23.20 6.12 31.02
N VAL A 849 22.45 7.17 31.38
CA VAL A 849 20.99 7.19 31.24
C VAL A 849 20.62 7.31 29.76
N GLU A 850 21.09 8.34 29.06
CA GLU A 850 20.84 8.53 27.62
C GLU A 850 21.30 7.34 26.78
N VAL A 851 22.50 6.79 27.03
CA VAL A 851 23.01 5.60 26.32
C VAL A 851 22.06 4.41 26.47
N ASN A 852 21.58 4.13 27.69
CA ASN A 852 20.68 3.00 27.89
C ASN A 852 19.24 3.28 27.45
N VAL A 853 18.78 4.54 27.39
CA VAL A 853 17.54 4.94 26.71
C VAL A 853 17.63 4.75 25.20
N ARG A 854 18.77 5.09 24.58
CA ARG A 854 19.03 4.84 23.14
C ARG A 854 19.00 3.33 22.82
N ARG A 855 19.68 2.50 23.62
CA ARG A 855 19.59 1.03 23.53
C ARG A 855 18.16 0.54 23.70
N ARG A 856 17.44 0.98 24.76
CA ARG A 856 16.02 0.64 25.04
C ARG A 856 15.13 0.92 23.82
N LEU A 857 15.30 2.08 23.18
CA LEU A 857 14.53 2.47 22.00
C LEU A 857 14.83 1.60 20.78
N TRP A 858 16.10 1.38 20.44
CA TRP A 858 16.46 0.55 19.29
C TRP A 858 15.94 -0.88 19.42
N TRP A 859 16.19 -1.53 20.56
CA TRP A 859 15.71 -2.89 20.82
C TRP A 859 14.18 -2.99 20.86
N SER A 860 13.48 -1.94 21.32
CA SER A 860 12.02 -1.91 21.30
C SER A 860 11.44 -1.69 19.89
N LEU A 861 12.14 -0.96 19.01
CA LEU A 861 11.79 -0.89 17.58
C LEU A 861 12.01 -2.24 16.88
N TYR A 862 13.14 -2.91 17.15
CA TYR A 862 13.45 -4.24 16.64
C TYR A 862 12.38 -5.27 17.04
N VAL A 863 12.00 -5.33 18.33
CA VAL A 863 10.86 -6.14 18.80
C VAL A 863 9.54 -5.71 18.14
N ALA A 864 9.31 -4.41 17.98
CA ALA A 864 8.07 -3.89 17.42
C ALA A 864 7.86 -4.23 15.94
N ASP A 865 8.94 -4.34 15.17
CA ASP A 865 8.98 -4.72 13.76
C ASP A 865 8.78 -6.24 13.58
N ILE A 866 9.60 -7.04 14.27
CA ILE A 866 9.50 -8.52 14.23
C ILE A 866 8.16 -9.01 14.78
N TRP A 867 7.61 -8.36 15.82
CA TRP A 867 6.27 -8.70 16.30
C TRP A 867 5.22 -8.49 15.19
N ALA A 868 5.26 -7.33 14.52
CA ALA A 868 4.34 -7.05 13.41
C ALA A 868 4.50 -8.09 12.28
N ALA A 869 5.74 -8.42 11.90
CA ALA A 869 6.01 -9.48 10.94
C ALA A 869 5.39 -10.83 11.34
N THR A 870 5.57 -11.27 12.60
CA THR A 870 5.08 -12.57 13.10
C THR A 870 3.57 -12.68 13.22
N ILE A 871 2.84 -11.55 13.33
CA ILE A 871 1.37 -11.53 13.49
C ILE A 871 0.65 -11.19 12.18
N TYR A 872 1.20 -10.30 11.36
CA TYR A 872 0.52 -9.75 10.18
C TYR A 872 0.94 -10.35 8.85
N GLY A 873 2.01 -11.15 8.80
CA GLY A 873 2.58 -11.56 7.53
C GLY A 873 3.12 -10.35 6.77
N THR A 874 4.01 -9.59 7.40
CA THR A 874 4.83 -8.58 6.71
C THR A 874 6.32 -8.96 6.79
N PRO A 875 7.15 -8.63 5.80
CA PRO A 875 8.60 -8.64 5.97
C PRO A 875 9.01 -7.74 7.15
N CYS A 876 10.15 -8.05 7.78
CA CYS A 876 10.79 -7.13 8.72
C CYS A 876 11.39 -5.94 7.96
N ASN A 877 11.37 -4.75 8.56
CA ASN A 877 12.06 -3.55 8.08
C ASN A 877 13.50 -3.44 8.59
N ILE A 878 13.86 -4.20 9.65
CA ILE A 878 15.20 -4.26 10.22
C ILE A 878 15.79 -5.66 10.01
N HIS A 879 17.00 -5.74 9.47
CA HIS A 879 17.79 -6.98 9.38
C HIS A 879 18.96 -6.98 10.36
N ASP A 880 19.34 -8.17 10.83
CA ASP A 880 20.39 -8.36 11.85
C ASP A 880 21.80 -7.89 11.45
N ASP A 881 22.09 -7.80 10.15
CA ASP A 881 23.41 -7.42 9.63
C ASP A 881 23.62 -5.89 9.53
N ASP A 882 22.54 -5.10 9.69
CA ASP A 882 22.53 -3.64 9.43
C ASP A 882 22.80 -2.77 10.68
N TRP A 883 22.99 -3.35 11.88
CA TRP A 883 23.07 -2.59 13.15
C TRP A 883 24.03 -3.18 14.19
N ASP A 884 24.55 -2.31 15.07
CA ASP A 884 25.41 -2.67 16.20
C ASP A 884 25.03 -1.84 17.44
N VAL A 885 24.27 -2.45 18.35
CA VAL A 885 23.75 -1.84 19.58
C VAL A 885 23.75 -2.89 20.70
N ALA A 886 24.34 -2.57 21.85
CA ALA A 886 24.41 -3.52 22.96
C ALA A 886 23.05 -3.69 23.65
N LEU A 887 22.85 -4.83 24.33
CA LEU A 887 21.72 -5.01 25.26
C LEU A 887 21.78 -3.92 26.36
N PRO A 888 20.66 -3.28 26.75
CA PRO A 888 20.68 -2.22 27.75
C PRO A 888 21.11 -2.76 29.13
N GLU A 889 21.90 -1.98 29.86
CA GLU A 889 22.34 -2.24 31.23
C GLU A 889 21.24 -1.85 32.24
N ASN A 890 21.41 -2.23 33.51
CA ASN A 890 20.48 -1.83 34.56
C ASN A 890 20.71 -0.35 34.92
N ILE A 891 19.65 0.45 34.92
CA ILE A 891 19.60 1.82 35.44
C ILE A 891 18.78 1.79 36.73
N ASP A 892 18.89 2.81 37.59
CA ASP A 892 18.23 2.82 38.90
C ASP A 892 16.69 2.81 38.84
N ASP A 893 16.10 3.17 37.70
CA ASP A 893 14.65 3.05 37.47
C ASP A 893 14.12 1.60 37.37
N ALA A 894 14.99 0.60 37.17
CA ALA A 894 14.58 -0.78 36.93
C ALA A 894 15.42 -1.83 37.68
N SER A 895 15.97 -1.45 38.84
CA SER A 895 16.84 -2.29 39.68
C SER A 895 16.12 -3.22 40.67
N ALA A 896 14.78 -3.27 40.68
CA ALA A 896 14.03 -4.11 41.62
C ALA A 896 14.22 -5.62 41.32
N VAL A 897 14.50 -6.42 42.35
CA VAL A 897 14.81 -7.87 42.27
C VAL A 897 13.68 -8.73 42.84
N CYS A 898 13.56 -10.00 42.42
CA CYS A 898 12.47 -10.88 42.86
C CYS A 898 12.68 -11.36 44.33
N PRO A 899 11.75 -11.09 45.27
CA PRO A 899 11.88 -11.51 46.66
C PRO A 899 12.01 -13.03 46.84
N GLY A 900 12.99 -13.45 47.64
CA GLY A 900 13.28 -14.88 47.91
C GLY A 900 14.15 -15.57 46.85
N TYR A 901 14.59 -14.83 45.83
CA TYR A 901 15.55 -15.26 44.82
C TYR A 901 16.81 -14.36 44.83
N GLY A 902 17.68 -14.48 43.82
CA GLY A 902 18.97 -13.79 43.79
C GLY A 902 19.96 -14.40 42.79
N THR A 903 19.46 -14.87 41.64
CA THR A 903 20.35 -15.35 40.57
C THR A 903 20.97 -14.20 39.78
N THR A 904 21.96 -14.52 38.95
CA THR A 904 22.69 -13.59 38.12
C THR A 904 22.08 -13.56 36.72
N ASP A 905 21.86 -12.36 36.18
CA ASP A 905 21.38 -12.17 34.81
C ASP A 905 22.53 -12.40 33.83
N ILE A 906 22.50 -13.53 33.10
CA ILE A 906 23.58 -13.95 32.20
C ILE A 906 22.96 -14.33 30.84
N ILE A 907 23.30 -13.57 29.81
CA ILE A 907 22.84 -13.78 28.43
C ILE A 907 24.05 -13.79 27.51
N ASP A 908 24.16 -14.81 26.65
CA ASP A 908 25.28 -15.03 25.73
C ASP A 908 26.66 -14.98 26.43
N GLY A 909 26.70 -15.43 27.70
CA GLY A 909 27.88 -15.43 28.56
C GLY A 909 28.23 -14.07 29.19
N ARG A 910 27.51 -12.98 28.88
CA ARG A 910 27.70 -11.65 29.48
C ARG A 910 26.84 -11.50 30.73
N ASN A 911 27.46 -11.05 31.82
CA ASN A 911 26.84 -10.83 33.13
C ASN A 911 26.31 -9.38 33.24
N PHE A 912 25.05 -9.22 33.64
CA PHE A 912 24.36 -7.94 33.81
C PHE A 912 24.02 -7.60 35.28
N GLY A 913 24.57 -8.35 36.24
CA GLY A 913 24.30 -8.21 37.68
C GLY A 913 23.26 -9.21 38.19
N GLN A 914 22.49 -8.82 39.21
CA GLN A 914 21.34 -9.62 39.66
C GLN A 914 20.17 -9.53 38.67
N VAL A 915 19.29 -10.53 38.68
CA VAL A 915 18.05 -10.52 37.88
C VAL A 915 17.08 -9.48 38.42
N THR A 916 16.74 -8.50 37.59
CA THR A 916 15.82 -7.39 37.92
C THR A 916 14.57 -7.42 37.05
N VAL A 917 13.61 -6.54 37.35
CA VAL A 917 12.43 -6.28 36.51
C VAL A 917 12.80 -5.82 35.08
N PHE A 918 14.03 -5.35 34.83
CA PHE A 918 14.51 -5.08 33.47
C PHE A 918 15.03 -6.33 32.74
N SER A 919 15.50 -7.36 33.45
CA SER A 919 16.02 -8.59 32.84
C SER A 919 15.02 -9.22 31.87
N TYR A 920 13.72 -9.15 32.18
CA TYR A 920 12.62 -9.50 31.27
C TYR A 920 12.79 -8.93 29.84
N GLN A 921 13.16 -7.65 29.71
CA GLN A 921 13.38 -7.05 28.40
C GLN A 921 14.57 -7.68 27.69
N ARG A 922 15.66 -8.01 28.39
CA ARG A 922 16.81 -8.69 27.77
C ARG A 922 16.47 -10.09 27.27
N TYR A 923 15.75 -10.90 28.06
CA TYR A 923 15.31 -12.23 27.61
C TYR A 923 14.30 -12.12 26.46
N LYS A 924 13.42 -11.12 26.48
CA LYS A 924 12.51 -10.79 25.37
C LYS A 924 13.31 -10.41 24.11
N PHE A 925 14.29 -9.52 24.20
CA PHE A 925 15.16 -9.11 23.11
C PHE A 925 15.91 -10.31 22.49
N ALA A 926 16.53 -11.15 23.31
CA ALA A 926 17.19 -12.38 22.87
C ALA A 926 16.22 -13.36 22.18
N LEU A 927 15.00 -13.52 22.72
CA LEU A 927 13.97 -14.38 22.11
C LEU A 927 13.53 -13.86 20.74
N TYR A 928 13.38 -12.54 20.59
CA TYR A 928 12.98 -11.92 19.32
C TYR A 928 14.07 -11.98 18.26
N LYS A 929 15.37 -12.04 18.63
CA LYS A 929 16.45 -12.39 17.68
C LYS A 929 16.27 -13.78 17.07
N ILE A 930 15.81 -14.74 17.88
CA ILE A 930 15.49 -16.08 17.40
C ILE A 930 14.23 -16.03 16.51
N ALA A 931 13.23 -15.20 16.86
CA ALA A 931 12.04 -15.00 16.03
C ALA A 931 12.32 -14.36 14.66
N PHE A 932 13.26 -13.40 14.57
CA PHE A 932 13.76 -12.88 13.29
C PHE A 932 14.29 -14.02 12.40
N SER A 933 15.06 -14.94 13.00
CA SER A 933 15.59 -16.11 12.29
C SER A 933 14.48 -17.05 11.78
N ILE A 934 13.33 -17.15 12.46
CA ILE A 934 12.17 -17.89 11.95
C ILE A 934 11.65 -17.22 10.67
N ILE A 935 11.30 -15.94 10.71
CA ILE A 935 10.74 -15.22 9.57
C ILE A 935 11.72 -15.21 8.39
N ASN A 936 12.97 -14.82 8.63
CA ASN A 936 13.98 -14.60 7.60
C ASN A 936 14.63 -15.88 7.01
N THR A 937 14.37 -17.06 7.59
CA THR A 937 14.94 -18.33 7.07
C THR A 937 13.93 -19.44 6.80
N VAL A 938 12.74 -19.40 7.43
CA VAL A 938 11.69 -20.40 7.22
C VAL A 938 10.64 -19.90 6.23
N TYR A 939 10.29 -18.61 6.25
CA TYR A 939 9.13 -18.09 5.50
C TYR A 939 9.48 -17.21 4.28
N THR A 940 10.68 -16.63 4.19
CA THR A 940 11.08 -15.82 3.01
C THR A 940 11.08 -16.66 1.74
N HIS A 941 10.52 -16.13 0.64
CA HIS A 941 10.43 -16.79 -0.66
C HIS A 941 11.80 -17.10 -1.29
N ARG A 942 12.35 -18.27 -0.96
CA ARG A 942 13.47 -18.92 -1.67
C ARG A 942 13.20 -20.41 -1.78
N ARG A 943 13.18 -20.94 -3.02
CA ARG A 943 13.07 -22.39 -3.29
C ARG A 943 14.20 -23.12 -2.54
N THR A 944 13.84 -23.92 -1.55
CA THR A 944 14.74 -24.70 -0.70
C THR A 944 14.21 -26.13 -0.60
N SER A 945 15.07 -27.12 -0.40
CA SER A 945 14.62 -28.51 -0.27
C SER A 945 14.05 -28.77 1.13
N LEU A 946 13.17 -29.77 1.24
CA LEU A 946 12.53 -30.16 2.50
C LEU A 946 13.56 -30.50 3.59
N GLU A 947 14.67 -31.14 3.22
CA GLU A 947 15.75 -31.50 4.14
C GLU A 947 16.45 -30.25 4.71
N ASN A 948 16.67 -29.24 3.87
CA ASN A 948 17.25 -27.96 4.30
C ASN A 948 16.29 -27.20 5.23
N THR A 949 14.99 -27.23 4.95
CA THR A 949 13.95 -26.66 5.82
C THR A 949 13.89 -27.39 7.17
N ILE A 950 13.93 -28.73 7.17
CA ILE A 950 14.00 -29.54 8.40
C ILE A 950 15.27 -29.25 9.21
N GLN A 951 16.43 -29.06 8.56
CA GLN A 951 17.68 -28.69 9.22
C GLN A 951 17.59 -27.30 9.86
N ARG A 952 17.04 -26.30 9.16
CA ARG A 952 16.77 -24.97 9.72
C ARG A 952 15.84 -25.03 10.93
N ILE A 953 14.72 -25.77 10.80
CA ILE A 953 13.75 -25.95 11.90
C ILE A 953 14.42 -26.59 13.12
N ARG A 954 15.24 -27.63 12.94
CA ARG A 954 16.00 -28.22 14.05
C ARG A 954 16.96 -27.21 14.70
N SER A 955 17.75 -26.49 13.91
CA SER A 955 18.73 -25.53 14.42
C SER A 955 18.10 -24.39 15.22
N ILE A 956 16.92 -23.92 14.82
CA ILE A 956 16.22 -22.83 15.52
C ILE A 956 15.47 -23.38 16.75
N ASP A 957 14.93 -24.60 16.71
CA ASP A 957 14.30 -25.24 17.89
C ASP A 957 15.35 -25.60 18.96
N GLU A 958 16.59 -25.88 18.56
CA GLU A 958 17.74 -26.00 19.47
C GLU A 958 18.14 -24.65 20.07
N ALA A 959 18.16 -23.57 19.29
CA ALA A 959 18.38 -22.21 19.81
C ALA A 959 17.28 -21.78 20.80
N LEU A 960 16.00 -22.05 20.48
CA LEU A 960 14.87 -21.79 21.36
C LEU A 960 15.00 -22.56 22.69
N LYS A 961 15.34 -23.86 22.67
CA LYS A 961 15.58 -24.63 23.91
C LYS A 961 16.78 -24.10 24.71
N SER A 962 17.85 -23.68 24.03
CA SER A 962 19.02 -23.08 24.67
C SER A 962 18.66 -21.77 25.39
N TRP A 963 17.76 -20.98 24.80
CA TRP A 963 17.18 -19.81 25.45
C TRP A 963 16.30 -20.19 26.66
N GLU A 964 15.37 -21.15 26.55
CA GLU A 964 14.51 -21.60 27.68
C GLU A 964 15.33 -22.19 28.85
N ALA A 965 16.54 -22.70 28.57
CA ALA A 965 17.50 -23.17 29.57
C ALA A 965 18.31 -22.04 30.22
N GLN A 966 18.43 -20.87 29.59
CA GLN A 966 19.11 -19.69 30.11
C GLN A 966 18.17 -18.75 30.90
N VAL A 967 16.85 -18.77 30.65
CA VAL A 967 15.90 -17.92 31.40
C VAL A 967 15.99 -18.21 32.91
N PRO A 968 16.23 -17.19 33.76
CA PRO A 968 16.35 -17.35 35.20
C PRO A 968 15.12 -18.00 35.87
N PRO A 969 15.30 -18.70 37.00
CA PRO A 969 14.20 -19.24 37.79
C PRO A 969 13.08 -18.24 38.10
N GLU A 970 13.43 -16.97 38.30
CA GLU A 970 12.61 -15.78 38.55
C GLU A 970 11.72 -15.37 37.37
N LEU A 971 12.03 -15.82 36.15
CA LEU A 971 11.32 -15.50 34.90
C LEU A 971 10.74 -16.75 34.21
N LEU A 972 10.80 -17.92 34.85
CA LEU A 972 10.26 -19.19 34.37
C LEU A 972 8.91 -19.50 35.02
N LEU A 973 7.81 -19.36 34.26
CA LEU A 973 6.42 -19.52 34.76
C LEU A 973 6.21 -20.80 35.61
N ARG A 974 6.84 -21.92 35.24
CA ARG A 974 6.81 -23.20 35.98
C ARG A 974 7.26 -23.13 37.44
N ASN A 975 8.06 -22.13 37.82
CA ASN A 975 8.55 -21.93 39.18
C ASN A 975 7.65 -21.00 40.00
N ILE A 976 6.83 -20.17 39.34
CA ILE A 976 6.11 -19.06 39.97
C ILE A 976 4.60 -19.35 40.01
N GLY A 977 4.24 -20.32 40.87
CA GLY A 977 2.86 -20.78 41.06
C GLY A 977 2.55 -21.24 42.48
N LYS A 978 3.34 -20.81 43.48
CA LYS A 978 3.09 -21.09 44.90
C LYS A 978 2.59 -19.81 45.58
N PRO A 979 1.40 -19.79 46.19
CA PRO A 979 0.90 -18.59 46.86
C PRO A 979 1.76 -18.26 48.08
N GLN A 980 2.50 -17.16 48.01
CA GLN A 980 3.05 -16.50 49.20
C GLN A 980 1.88 -15.87 49.99
N ARG A 981 1.98 -15.88 51.32
CA ARG A 981 0.92 -15.35 52.21
C ARG A 981 0.69 -13.84 52.11
N VAL A 982 1.59 -13.11 51.46
CA VAL A 982 1.49 -11.69 51.13
C VAL A 982 2.02 -11.54 49.70
N PRO A 983 1.22 -11.07 48.73
CA PRO A 983 1.72 -10.72 47.41
C PRO A 983 2.51 -9.41 47.50
N ASP A 984 3.78 -9.42 47.11
CA ASP A 984 4.52 -8.19 46.82
C ASP A 984 4.28 -7.74 45.36
N VAL A 985 4.33 -6.43 45.12
CA VAL A 985 4.15 -5.82 43.80
C VAL A 985 5.25 -6.29 42.84
N THR A 986 6.49 -6.40 43.30
CA THR A 986 7.62 -6.90 42.50
C THR A 986 7.40 -8.37 42.15
N THR A 987 7.04 -9.21 43.12
CA THR A 987 6.71 -10.63 42.88
C THR A 987 5.57 -10.79 41.86
N SER A 988 4.54 -9.94 41.93
CA SER A 988 3.46 -9.91 40.93
C SER A 988 4.01 -9.58 39.54
N LEU A 989 4.82 -8.53 39.39
CA LEU A 989 5.40 -8.15 38.10
C LEU A 989 6.29 -9.26 37.51
N PHE A 990 7.11 -9.94 38.31
CA PHE A 990 7.88 -11.10 37.86
C PHE A 990 6.98 -12.25 37.34
N GLN A 991 5.84 -12.51 37.97
CA GLN A 991 4.86 -13.48 37.45
C GLN A 991 4.30 -13.06 36.07
N GLN A 992 3.95 -11.78 35.91
CA GLN A 992 3.43 -11.24 34.65
C GLN A 992 4.48 -11.37 33.52
N GLN A 993 5.72 -10.98 33.81
CA GLN A 993 6.85 -11.08 32.90
C GLN A 993 7.14 -12.54 32.51
N ALA A 994 7.18 -13.46 33.48
CA ALA A 994 7.39 -14.89 33.23
C ALA A 994 6.28 -15.52 32.37
N LEU A 995 5.03 -15.12 32.59
CA LEU A 995 3.87 -15.57 31.81
C LEU A 995 3.95 -15.07 30.36
N VAL A 996 4.27 -13.78 30.15
CA VAL A 996 4.45 -13.19 28.81
C VAL A 996 5.63 -13.81 28.07
N LEU A 997 6.77 -14.08 28.72
CA LEU A 997 7.91 -14.79 28.12
C LEU A 997 7.54 -16.22 27.72
N GLN A 998 6.87 -16.97 28.60
CA GLN A 998 6.43 -18.34 28.34
C GLN A 998 5.49 -18.42 27.11
N ILE A 999 4.54 -17.50 26.98
CA ILE A 999 3.63 -17.47 25.83
C ILE A 999 4.35 -17.03 24.54
N SER A 1000 5.28 -16.07 24.63
CA SER A 1000 6.10 -15.66 23.49
C SER A 1000 6.90 -16.85 22.96
N TYR A 1001 7.48 -17.64 23.86
CA TYR A 1001 8.23 -18.86 23.54
C TYR A 1001 7.36 -19.95 22.92
N ASP A 1002 6.17 -20.22 23.47
CA ASP A 1002 5.23 -21.18 22.86
C ASP A 1002 4.77 -20.71 21.47
N ASN A 1003 4.46 -19.42 21.28
CA ASN A 1003 4.07 -18.87 19.97
C ASN A 1003 5.19 -19.01 18.93
N PHE A 1004 6.45 -18.72 19.29
CA PHE A 1004 7.56 -18.88 18.35
C PHE A 1004 7.86 -20.36 18.03
N ARG A 1005 7.65 -21.30 18.97
CA ARG A 1005 7.72 -22.75 18.67
C ARG A 1005 6.54 -23.23 17.82
N LEU A 1006 5.36 -22.63 17.96
CA LEU A 1006 4.23 -22.87 17.06
C LEU A 1006 4.56 -22.41 15.63
N LEU A 1007 4.97 -21.15 15.45
CA LEU A 1007 5.34 -20.62 14.13
C LEU A 1007 6.48 -21.41 13.48
N LEU A 1008 7.54 -21.74 14.22
CA LEU A 1008 8.70 -22.47 13.69
C LEU A 1008 8.35 -23.85 13.09
N HIS A 1009 7.55 -24.64 13.81
CA HIS A 1009 7.23 -26.01 13.39
C HIS A 1009 5.99 -26.09 12.48
N ARG A 1010 5.25 -24.99 12.31
CA ARG A 1010 4.00 -24.96 11.54
C ARG A 1010 4.11 -25.41 10.08
N PRO A 1011 5.16 -25.11 9.31
CA PRO A 1011 5.32 -25.62 7.94
C PRO A 1011 5.42 -27.15 7.82
N LEU A 1012 5.66 -27.87 8.93
CA LEU A 1012 5.66 -29.34 8.99
C LEU A 1012 4.37 -29.92 9.59
N LEU A 1013 3.41 -29.08 10.02
CA LEU A 1013 2.08 -29.54 10.43
C LEU A 1013 1.23 -29.95 9.23
N THR A 1014 1.25 -29.17 8.15
CA THR A 1014 0.41 -29.34 6.96
C THR A 1014 0.83 -30.53 6.10
N MET A 1015 2.05 -31.05 6.32
CA MET A 1015 2.57 -32.21 5.59
C MET A 1015 1.97 -33.53 6.09
N ASN A 1016 1.40 -34.30 5.17
CA ASN A 1016 1.08 -35.71 5.35
C ASN A 1016 2.31 -36.59 5.02
N ARG A 1017 2.39 -37.81 5.59
CA ARG A 1017 3.53 -38.73 5.37
C ARG A 1017 3.77 -39.01 3.89
N LEU A 1018 5.03 -39.07 3.47
CA LEU A 1018 5.39 -39.44 2.10
C LEU A 1018 4.92 -40.87 1.81
N SER A 1019 4.21 -41.06 0.69
CA SER A 1019 3.57 -42.33 0.37
C SER A 1019 4.59 -43.45 0.13
N ARG A 1020 4.76 -44.36 1.10
CA ARG A 1020 5.58 -45.57 0.96
C ARG A 1020 5.10 -46.43 -0.22
N SER A 1021 5.80 -46.32 -1.34
CA SER A 1021 5.64 -47.22 -2.48
C SER A 1021 5.94 -48.65 -2.03
N ARG A 1022 4.94 -49.54 -2.09
CA ARG A 1022 5.09 -50.96 -1.76
C ARG A 1022 5.80 -51.69 -2.90
N ASN A 1023 7.11 -51.59 -2.98
CA ASN A 1023 8.00 -52.56 -3.62
C ASN A 1023 9.41 -52.47 -3.01
N LEU A 1024 10.21 -53.54 -3.19
CA LEU A 1024 11.58 -53.68 -2.67
C LEU A 1024 11.74 -53.64 -1.14
N SER A 1025 11.19 -54.66 -0.48
CA SER A 1025 11.66 -55.08 0.84
C SER A 1025 12.99 -55.84 0.71
N THR A 1026 14.13 -55.15 0.59
CA THR A 1026 15.47 -55.77 0.75
C THR A 1026 16.55 -54.74 1.10
N ILE A 1027 17.49 -55.15 1.95
CA ILE A 1027 18.65 -54.42 2.49
C ILE A 1027 18.33 -53.51 3.69
N SER A 1028 19.11 -53.70 4.76
CA SER A 1028 19.04 -52.98 6.03
C SER A 1028 19.84 -51.69 5.99
N GLY A 1029 19.16 -50.55 6.07
CA GLY A 1029 19.75 -49.22 6.28
C GLY A 1029 18.64 -48.21 6.59
N GLN A 1030 18.93 -47.24 7.45
CA GLN A 1030 18.00 -46.12 7.70
C GLN A 1030 17.99 -45.22 6.45
N GLY A 1031 16.85 -45.16 5.75
CA GLY A 1031 16.72 -44.34 4.54
C GLY A 1031 16.45 -42.86 4.86
N PRO A 1032 16.74 -41.93 3.94
CA PRO A 1032 16.39 -40.51 4.14
C PRO A 1032 14.91 -40.28 4.46
N SER A 1033 14.01 -41.10 3.90
CA SER A 1033 12.56 -41.04 4.14
C SER A 1033 12.18 -41.23 5.61
N ASP A 1034 12.79 -42.20 6.31
CA ASP A 1034 12.44 -42.48 7.71
C ASP A 1034 12.85 -41.32 8.65
N ALA A 1035 13.91 -40.58 8.27
CA ALA A 1035 14.35 -39.39 8.99
C ALA A 1035 13.43 -38.17 8.76
N ILE A 1036 12.85 -38.04 7.57
CA ILE A 1036 11.87 -37.00 7.23
C ILE A 1036 10.56 -37.23 7.98
N ASP A 1037 10.00 -38.46 7.94
CA ASP A 1037 8.78 -38.80 8.68
C ASP A 1037 8.93 -38.55 10.19
N SER A 1038 10.10 -38.90 10.77
CA SER A 1038 10.41 -38.65 12.18
C SER A 1038 10.49 -37.14 12.52
N ALA A 1039 10.99 -36.29 11.61
CA ALA A 1039 11.04 -34.85 11.81
C ALA A 1039 9.65 -34.19 11.76
N ILE A 1040 8.76 -34.68 10.90
CA ILE A 1040 7.35 -34.26 10.81
C ILE A 1040 6.62 -34.64 12.11
N GLU A 1041 6.78 -35.89 12.59
CA GLU A 1041 6.15 -36.38 13.82
C GLU A 1041 6.62 -35.60 15.07
N SER A 1042 7.92 -35.33 15.19
CA SER A 1042 8.50 -34.50 16.26
C SER A 1042 8.01 -33.05 16.22
N SER A 1043 7.70 -32.52 15.03
CA SER A 1043 7.16 -31.17 14.85
C SER A 1043 5.69 -31.10 15.26
N LYS A 1044 4.86 -32.08 14.85
CA LYS A 1044 3.47 -32.23 15.30
C LYS A 1044 3.39 -32.35 16.83
N TYR A 1045 4.24 -33.17 17.45
CA TYR A 1045 4.33 -33.26 18.92
C TYR A 1045 4.78 -31.96 19.60
N THR A 1046 5.63 -31.16 18.95
CA THR A 1046 6.07 -29.88 19.49
C THR A 1046 4.96 -28.83 19.47
N CYS A 1047 4.26 -28.66 18.34
CA CYS A 1047 3.13 -27.74 18.27
C CYS A 1047 1.99 -28.16 19.21
N TRP A 1048 1.66 -29.45 19.30
CA TRP A 1048 0.66 -29.96 20.25
C TRP A 1048 0.98 -29.54 21.68
N LYS A 1049 2.22 -29.78 22.15
CA LYS A 1049 2.65 -29.37 23.49
C LYS A 1049 2.62 -27.87 23.70
N ALA A 1050 3.07 -27.07 22.73
CA ALA A 1050 3.09 -25.62 22.85
C ALA A 1050 1.65 -25.06 22.95
N ALA A 1051 0.76 -25.47 22.04
CA ALA A 1051 -0.64 -25.04 22.04
C ALA A 1051 -1.39 -25.51 23.30
N VAL A 1052 -1.16 -26.74 23.76
CA VAL A 1052 -1.73 -27.24 25.02
C VAL A 1052 -1.18 -26.47 26.23
N ARG A 1053 0.13 -26.17 26.29
CA ARG A 1053 0.74 -25.35 27.37
C ARG A 1053 0.16 -23.94 27.39
N THR A 1054 0.03 -23.27 26.23
CA THR A 1054 -0.67 -22.00 26.13
C THR A 1054 -2.12 -22.12 26.60
N SER A 1055 -2.85 -23.18 26.23
CA SER A 1055 -4.24 -23.40 26.68
C SER A 1055 -4.40 -23.63 28.20
N GLN A 1056 -3.30 -23.83 28.93
CA GLN A 1056 -3.29 -24.12 30.37
C GLN A 1056 -2.88 -22.91 31.23
N ILE A 1057 -2.53 -21.75 30.66
CA ILE A 1057 -2.14 -20.54 31.43
C ILE A 1057 -3.26 -20.04 32.36
N GLY A 1058 -4.52 -20.40 32.09
CA GLY A 1058 -5.65 -20.10 32.97
C GLY A 1058 -5.55 -20.71 34.38
N SER A 1059 -4.60 -21.62 34.61
CA SER A 1059 -4.21 -22.06 35.96
C SER A 1059 -3.53 -20.95 36.79
N PHE A 1060 -2.96 -19.93 36.14
CA PHE A 1060 -2.36 -18.74 36.75
C PHE A 1060 -3.36 -17.56 36.77
N ALA A 1061 -4.63 -17.84 37.07
CA ALA A 1061 -5.72 -16.87 37.00
C ALA A 1061 -5.51 -15.61 37.89
N GLU A 1062 -4.78 -15.72 39.00
CA GLU A 1062 -4.42 -14.57 39.84
C GLU A 1062 -3.45 -13.63 39.11
N THR A 1063 -2.41 -14.18 38.48
CA THR A 1063 -1.47 -13.42 37.64
C THR A 1063 -2.18 -12.79 36.44
N MET A 1064 -3.06 -13.53 35.74
CA MET A 1064 -3.87 -12.97 34.65
C MET A 1064 -4.71 -11.79 35.12
N ARG A 1065 -5.44 -11.94 36.23
CA ARG A 1065 -6.27 -10.89 36.83
C ARG A 1065 -5.48 -9.64 37.27
N SER A 1066 -4.19 -9.80 37.60
CA SER A 1066 -3.30 -8.67 37.91
C SER A 1066 -2.80 -7.90 36.68
N MET A 1067 -2.85 -8.50 35.48
CA MET A 1067 -2.51 -7.84 34.21
C MET A 1067 -3.69 -7.11 33.55
N ARG A 1068 -4.89 -7.16 34.13
CA ARG A 1068 -6.15 -6.81 33.43
C ARG A 1068 -6.11 -5.45 32.72
N TYR A 1069 -5.54 -4.43 33.37
CA TYR A 1069 -5.37 -3.09 32.82
C TYR A 1069 -3.93 -2.90 32.31
N SER A 1070 -3.44 -3.73 31.39
CA SER A 1070 -2.07 -3.62 30.85
C SER A 1070 -1.95 -4.11 29.40
N LEU A 1071 -0.87 -3.71 28.72
CA LEU A 1071 -0.53 -4.24 27.40
C LEU A 1071 -0.29 -5.76 27.40
N GLY A 1072 0.12 -6.32 28.54
CA GLY A 1072 0.31 -7.76 28.71
C GLY A 1072 -0.95 -8.56 28.40
N ALA A 1073 -2.12 -8.09 28.83
CA ALA A 1073 -3.38 -8.81 28.64
C ALA A 1073 -3.80 -8.90 27.16
N SER A 1074 -3.72 -7.79 26.41
CA SER A 1074 -3.97 -7.80 24.95
C SER A 1074 -2.92 -8.59 24.18
N TYR A 1075 -1.65 -8.53 24.59
CA TYR A 1075 -0.60 -9.37 24.00
C TYR A 1075 -0.88 -10.87 24.20
N ILE A 1076 -1.27 -11.28 25.43
CA ILE A 1076 -1.61 -12.67 25.76
C ILE A 1076 -2.76 -13.19 24.90
N MET A 1077 -3.84 -12.42 24.73
CA MET A 1077 -4.99 -12.84 23.92
C MET A 1077 -4.61 -13.03 22.44
N ILE A 1078 -3.82 -12.12 21.86
CA ILE A 1078 -3.35 -12.24 20.47
C ILE A 1078 -2.50 -13.50 20.27
N GLN A 1079 -1.57 -13.81 21.19
CA GLN A 1079 -0.76 -15.03 21.07
C GLN A 1079 -1.55 -16.31 21.39
N ALA A 1080 -2.60 -16.22 22.23
CA ALA A 1080 -3.49 -17.34 22.53
C ALA A 1080 -4.38 -17.73 21.33
N LEU A 1081 -4.70 -16.77 20.45
CA LEU A 1081 -5.36 -17.07 19.16
C LEU A 1081 -4.51 -18.03 18.31
N THR A 1082 -3.20 -17.79 18.16
CA THR A 1082 -2.30 -18.68 17.41
C THR A 1082 -2.32 -20.11 17.97
N ALA A 1083 -2.31 -20.25 19.30
CA ALA A 1083 -2.40 -21.54 19.96
C ALA A 1083 -3.76 -22.23 19.75
N ALA A 1084 -4.86 -21.47 19.83
CA ALA A 1084 -6.21 -22.00 19.63
C ALA A 1084 -6.45 -22.45 18.17
N VAL A 1085 -5.96 -21.70 17.18
CA VAL A 1085 -5.99 -22.11 15.77
C VAL A 1085 -5.17 -23.39 15.55
N ALA A 1086 -3.99 -23.50 16.19
CA ALA A 1086 -3.20 -24.74 16.13
C ALA A 1086 -3.95 -25.94 16.76
N LEU A 1087 -4.64 -25.76 17.89
CA LEU A 1087 -5.53 -26.79 18.44
C LEU A 1087 -6.68 -27.13 17.49
N GLY A 1088 -7.25 -26.13 16.80
CA GLY A 1088 -8.30 -26.32 15.80
C GLY A 1088 -7.86 -27.21 14.65
N ILE A 1089 -6.64 -27.02 14.12
CA ILE A 1089 -6.04 -27.89 13.10
C ILE A 1089 -5.93 -29.34 13.62
N PHE A 1090 -5.45 -29.54 14.86
CA PHE A 1090 -5.41 -30.89 15.45
C PHE A 1090 -6.81 -31.51 15.60
N ALA A 1091 -7.79 -30.73 16.06
CA ALA A 1091 -9.17 -31.22 16.21
C ALA A 1091 -9.80 -31.60 14.87
N LEU A 1092 -9.65 -30.78 13.83
CA LEU A 1092 -10.17 -31.05 12.49
C LEU A 1092 -9.45 -32.21 11.79
N SER A 1093 -8.21 -32.53 12.16
CA SER A 1093 -7.43 -33.62 11.53
C SER A 1093 -7.96 -35.03 11.84
N ASP A 1094 -8.59 -35.23 12.99
CA ASP A 1094 -9.48 -36.36 13.31
C ASP A 1094 -10.54 -35.87 14.30
N PRO A 1095 -11.70 -35.39 13.79
CA PRO A 1095 -12.75 -34.79 14.61
C PRO A 1095 -13.30 -35.69 15.72
N THR A 1096 -13.19 -37.01 15.54
CA THR A 1096 -13.75 -38.02 16.47
C THR A 1096 -12.75 -38.52 17.52
N SER A 1097 -11.46 -38.20 17.36
CA SER A 1097 -10.40 -38.65 18.27
C SER A 1097 -10.52 -38.11 19.69
N HIS A 1098 -9.88 -38.79 20.66
CA HIS A 1098 -9.65 -38.23 22.00
C HIS A 1098 -8.85 -36.92 21.92
N GLN A 1099 -7.92 -36.81 20.97
CA GLN A 1099 -7.14 -35.60 20.75
C GLN A 1099 -8.02 -34.41 20.36
N SER A 1100 -9.05 -34.62 19.52
CA SER A 1100 -10.06 -33.60 19.21
C SER A 1100 -10.83 -33.15 20.46
N GLN A 1101 -11.16 -34.06 21.39
CA GLN A 1101 -11.78 -33.68 22.68
C GLN A 1101 -10.83 -32.82 23.53
N ASP A 1102 -9.56 -33.21 23.65
CA ASP A 1102 -8.53 -32.46 24.38
C ASP A 1102 -8.28 -31.06 23.75
N ALA A 1103 -8.31 -30.99 22.42
CA ALA A 1103 -8.15 -29.77 21.64
C ALA A 1103 -9.34 -28.81 21.82
N LYS A 1104 -10.58 -29.31 21.67
CA LYS A 1104 -11.82 -28.55 21.98
C LYS A 1104 -11.80 -28.03 23.42
N ALA A 1105 -11.42 -28.87 24.38
CA ALA A 1105 -11.27 -28.46 25.77
C ALA A 1105 -10.17 -27.39 25.96
N GLY A 1106 -9.12 -27.39 25.13
CA GLY A 1106 -8.10 -26.35 25.10
C GLY A 1106 -8.57 -25.02 24.52
N ILE A 1107 -9.29 -25.03 23.39
CA ILE A 1107 -9.89 -23.83 22.82
C ILE A 1107 -10.93 -23.26 23.79
N GLY A 1108 -11.78 -24.10 24.39
CA GLY A 1108 -12.75 -23.70 25.41
C GLY A 1108 -12.12 -23.10 26.68
N ARG A 1109 -10.89 -23.51 27.06
CA ARG A 1109 -10.14 -22.82 28.12
C ARG A 1109 -9.71 -21.42 27.69
N ILE A 1110 -9.24 -21.25 26.44
CA ILE A 1110 -8.79 -19.97 25.89
C ILE A 1110 -9.96 -18.98 25.72
N VAL A 1111 -11.13 -19.45 25.28
CA VAL A 1111 -12.39 -18.69 25.29
C VAL A 1111 -12.75 -18.17 26.68
N GLY A 1112 -12.35 -18.88 27.75
CA GLY A 1112 -12.53 -18.42 29.13
C GLY A 1112 -11.61 -17.28 29.58
N TYR A 1113 -10.58 -16.90 28.81
CA TYR A 1113 -9.53 -15.98 29.30
C TYR A 1113 -9.97 -14.54 29.60
N PRO A 1114 -10.86 -13.88 28.85
CA PRO A 1114 -11.42 -12.58 29.23
C PRO A 1114 -12.01 -12.58 30.65
N ARG A 1115 -12.65 -13.69 31.03
CA ARG A 1115 -13.29 -13.91 32.34
C ARG A 1115 -12.26 -14.19 33.45
N LEU A 1116 -11.05 -14.64 33.10
CA LEU A 1116 -9.92 -14.77 34.03
C LEU A 1116 -9.16 -13.45 34.21
N PHE A 1117 -9.02 -12.65 33.15
CA PHE A 1117 -8.56 -11.27 33.23
C PHE A 1117 -9.51 -10.39 34.04
N ASP A 1118 -10.83 -10.65 33.97
CA ASP A 1118 -11.86 -9.83 34.62
C ASP A 1118 -11.83 -8.38 34.08
N TYR A 1119 -11.67 -8.30 32.74
CA TYR A 1119 -11.64 -7.09 31.91
C TYR A 1119 -11.81 -7.50 30.43
N HIS A 1120 -12.41 -6.62 29.62
CA HIS A 1120 -12.64 -6.82 28.19
C HIS A 1120 -12.12 -5.62 27.38
N THR A 1121 -11.74 -5.88 26.12
CA THR A 1121 -11.37 -4.88 25.11
C THR A 1121 -11.88 -5.34 23.76
N ALA A 1122 -12.03 -4.45 22.78
CA ALA A 1122 -12.49 -4.82 21.44
C ALA A 1122 -11.69 -5.99 20.81
N ILE A 1123 -10.39 -6.12 21.11
CA ILE A 1123 -9.55 -7.24 20.66
C ILE A 1123 -9.90 -8.55 21.38
N PHE A 1124 -10.30 -8.51 22.65
CA PHE A 1124 -10.76 -9.71 23.36
C PHE A 1124 -12.07 -10.20 22.74
N ASP A 1125 -13.01 -9.28 22.51
CA ASP A 1125 -14.35 -9.60 22.01
C ASP A 1125 -14.28 -10.14 20.56
N GLN A 1126 -13.39 -9.58 19.73
CA GLN A 1126 -13.03 -10.11 18.42
C GLN A 1126 -12.46 -11.53 18.48
N ILE A 1127 -11.52 -11.78 19.39
CA ILE A 1127 -10.87 -13.10 19.54
C ILE A 1127 -11.86 -14.13 20.12
N GLU A 1128 -12.70 -13.76 21.09
CA GLU A 1128 -13.74 -14.64 21.64
C GLU A 1128 -14.71 -15.08 20.53
N ALA A 1129 -15.19 -14.14 19.69
CA ALA A 1129 -16.05 -14.46 18.55
C ALA A 1129 -15.39 -15.40 17.51
N ILE A 1130 -14.12 -15.14 17.15
CA ILE A 1130 -13.35 -16.00 16.22
C ILE A 1130 -13.18 -17.42 16.78
N LEU A 1131 -12.97 -17.56 18.10
CA LEU A 1131 -12.79 -18.85 18.76
C LEU A 1131 -14.11 -19.60 19.00
N GLU A 1132 -15.24 -18.91 19.16
CA GLU A 1132 -16.55 -19.55 19.14
C GLU A 1132 -16.87 -20.15 17.76
N GLU A 1133 -16.63 -19.43 16.65
CA GLU A 1133 -16.84 -19.97 15.31
C GLU A 1133 -15.91 -21.15 15.01
N LEU A 1134 -14.64 -21.10 15.45
CA LEU A 1134 -13.72 -22.24 15.37
C LEU A 1134 -14.26 -23.48 16.12
N LEU A 1135 -14.87 -23.29 17.29
CA LEU A 1135 -15.54 -24.38 18.02
C LEU A 1135 -16.80 -24.88 17.31
N ARG A 1136 -17.63 -23.99 16.75
CA ARG A 1136 -18.82 -24.35 15.96
C ARG A 1136 -18.45 -25.20 14.74
N LEU A 1137 -17.38 -24.83 14.03
CA LEU A 1137 -16.81 -25.60 12.92
C LEU A 1137 -16.39 -27.01 13.34
N ILE A 1138 -15.57 -27.14 14.39
CA ILE A 1138 -15.06 -28.44 14.85
C ILE A 1138 -16.21 -29.37 15.25
N LEU A 1139 -17.22 -28.85 15.96
CA LEU A 1139 -18.42 -29.61 16.33
C LEU A 1139 -19.27 -29.99 15.10
N SER A 1140 -19.28 -29.16 14.06
CA SER A 1140 -19.96 -29.49 12.79
C SER A 1140 -19.26 -30.62 12.05
N GLU A 1141 -17.93 -30.60 11.92
CA GLU A 1141 -17.17 -31.68 11.27
C GLU A 1141 -17.20 -32.98 12.09
N GLU A 1142 -17.16 -32.90 13.42
CA GLU A 1142 -17.40 -34.06 14.29
C GLU A 1142 -18.80 -34.66 14.08
N MET A 1143 -19.84 -33.82 14.03
CA MET A 1143 -21.21 -34.27 13.76
C MET A 1143 -21.35 -34.89 12.35
N LYS A 1144 -20.70 -34.31 11.33
CA LYS A 1144 -20.64 -34.89 9.98
C LYS A 1144 -19.91 -36.23 9.96
N ALA A 1145 -18.79 -36.37 10.66
CA ALA A 1145 -18.04 -37.62 10.77
C ALA A 1145 -18.84 -38.72 11.50
N LEU A 1146 -19.57 -38.37 12.57
CA LEU A 1146 -20.40 -39.30 13.34
C LEU A 1146 -21.67 -39.74 12.59
N LEU A 1147 -22.26 -38.87 11.76
CA LEU A 1147 -23.43 -39.19 10.92
C LEU A 1147 -23.07 -39.77 9.56
N GLY A 1148 -21.81 -39.59 9.11
CA GLY A 1148 -21.31 -39.86 7.76
C GLY A 1148 -21.10 -41.33 7.41
N GLY A 1149 -22.18 -42.13 7.47
CA GLY A 1149 -22.18 -43.57 7.20
C GLY A 1149 -21.88 -44.00 5.75
N SER A 1150 -20.67 -43.72 5.25
CA SER A 1150 -20.04 -44.27 4.05
C SER A 1150 -20.70 -44.01 2.68
N THR A 1151 -20.07 -43.14 1.88
CA THR A 1151 -19.99 -43.35 0.41
C THR A 1151 -18.60 -43.06 -0.17
N LYS A 1152 -17.75 -44.09 -0.14
CA LYS A 1152 -16.68 -44.40 -1.12
C LYS A 1152 -15.65 -43.29 -1.44
N ASN A 1153 -14.48 -43.37 -0.78
CA ASN A 1153 -13.22 -43.58 -1.51
C ASN A 1153 -12.06 -44.10 -0.63
N ASN A 1154 -12.08 -45.38 -0.24
CA ASN A 1154 -10.85 -46.20 -0.18
C ASN A 1154 -11.11 -47.71 0.01
N ALA A 1155 -11.60 -48.36 -1.04
CA ALA A 1155 -11.71 -49.83 -1.11
C ALA A 1155 -10.34 -50.51 -1.35
N LYS A 1156 -9.33 -50.23 -0.52
CA LYS A 1156 -7.96 -50.78 -0.65
C LYS A 1156 -7.20 -51.04 0.66
N ALA A 1157 -7.83 -50.85 1.82
CA ALA A 1157 -7.17 -50.94 3.13
C ALA A 1157 -7.80 -51.94 4.12
N ASN A 1158 -8.48 -53.01 3.66
CA ASN A 1158 -8.98 -54.02 4.60
C ASN A 1158 -9.01 -55.46 4.04
N LYS A 1159 -7.94 -56.23 4.28
CA LYS A 1159 -7.95 -57.70 4.18
C LYS A 1159 -6.81 -58.36 4.98
N ALA A 1160 -6.86 -58.23 6.30
CA ALA A 1160 -5.99 -58.97 7.22
C ALA A 1160 -6.77 -59.47 8.46
N SER A 1161 -7.18 -60.74 8.42
CA SER A 1161 -7.66 -61.57 9.54
C SER A 1161 -8.78 -61.03 10.45
N SER A 1162 -10.02 -61.41 10.14
CA SER A 1162 -11.13 -61.47 11.09
C SER A 1162 -10.93 -62.48 12.23
N ARG A 1163 -11.58 -62.26 13.38
CA ARG A 1163 -12.20 -63.32 14.21
C ARG A 1163 -13.24 -62.74 15.20
N GLU A 1164 -14.33 -63.48 15.35
CA GLU A 1164 -15.56 -63.19 16.12
C GLU A 1164 -15.46 -63.81 17.56
N PRO A 1165 -16.52 -63.98 18.41
CA PRO A 1165 -17.96 -63.62 18.29
C PRO A 1165 -18.70 -63.10 19.57
N GLY A 1166 -20.02 -62.84 19.43
CA GLY A 1166 -21.02 -62.73 20.53
C GLY A 1166 -21.59 -61.31 20.73
N VAL A 1167 -22.78 -60.87 20.27
CA VAL A 1167 -24.13 -61.46 20.00
C VAL A 1167 -25.07 -61.54 21.22
N ALA A 1168 -25.89 -60.48 21.40
CA ALA A 1168 -27.31 -60.49 21.82
C ALA A 1168 -27.85 -59.04 21.69
N SER A 1169 -28.81 -58.69 20.82
CA SER A 1169 -30.25 -58.94 20.94
C SER A 1169 -30.88 -58.29 22.20
N SER A 1170 -31.88 -57.40 22.20
CA SER A 1170 -32.67 -56.68 21.18
C SER A 1170 -33.83 -55.95 21.93
N LYS A 1171 -34.25 -54.74 21.51
CA LYS A 1171 -35.66 -54.27 21.36
C LYS A 1171 -35.85 -52.74 21.56
N LEU A 1172 -36.65 -52.17 20.65
CA LEU A 1172 -37.34 -50.87 20.68
C LEU A 1172 -38.62 -50.95 21.58
N PRO A 1173 -39.49 -49.90 21.77
CA PRO A 1173 -39.49 -48.49 21.29
C PRO A 1173 -39.87 -47.44 22.41
N VAL A 1174 -40.35 -46.23 22.01
CA VAL A 1174 -41.08 -45.16 22.78
C VAL A 1174 -40.23 -44.41 23.84
N ILE A 1175 -40.42 -43.13 24.26
CA ILE A 1175 -41.58 -42.24 24.40
C ILE A 1175 -41.31 -40.77 23.95
N GLU A 1176 -42.24 -40.25 23.15
CA GLU A 1176 -42.98 -38.96 23.14
C GLU A 1176 -42.52 -37.66 23.86
N ALA A 1177 -42.76 -36.54 23.16
CA ALA A 1177 -43.41 -35.28 23.59
C ALA A 1177 -42.96 -34.45 24.83
N SER A 1178 -42.45 -33.25 24.53
CA SER A 1178 -42.94 -31.93 25.01
C SER A 1178 -43.34 -31.74 26.49
N ALA A 1179 -42.52 -30.99 27.24
CA ALA A 1179 -43.00 -29.79 27.97
C ALA A 1179 -41.84 -28.83 28.33
N ALA A 1180 -42.13 -27.53 28.32
CA ALA A 1180 -41.41 -26.47 29.05
C ALA A 1180 -42.32 -25.99 30.22
N PRO A 1181 -41.94 -25.07 31.13
CA PRO A 1181 -40.75 -24.20 31.13
C PRO A 1181 -40.10 -23.97 32.52
N GLN A 1182 -39.30 -22.89 32.60
CA GLN A 1182 -39.10 -21.97 33.73
C GLN A 1182 -37.99 -22.17 34.77
N ASP A 1183 -37.60 -20.99 35.27
CA ASP A 1183 -36.86 -20.57 36.47
C ASP A 1183 -35.42 -21.06 36.71
N ALA A 1184 -34.50 -20.13 36.42
CA ALA A 1184 -33.14 -20.13 36.94
C ALA A 1184 -33.11 -19.58 38.38
N SER A 1185 -32.56 -20.36 39.32
CA SER A 1185 -31.77 -19.83 40.46
C SER A 1185 -31.10 -20.98 41.21
N ASN A 1186 -30.00 -20.66 41.91
CA ASN A 1186 -29.25 -21.55 42.81
C ASN A 1186 -28.52 -22.73 42.13
N PHE A 1187 -27.20 -22.61 41.98
CA PHE A 1187 -26.29 -23.18 42.99
C PHE A 1187 -24.86 -22.63 42.84
N VAL A 1188 -24.45 -21.78 43.80
CA VAL A 1188 -23.04 -21.46 44.05
C VAL A 1188 -22.67 -22.07 45.40
N SER A 1189 -21.70 -22.99 45.40
CA SER A 1189 -21.05 -23.52 46.61
C SER A 1189 -19.66 -24.09 46.24
N PRO A 1190 -18.55 -23.39 46.55
CA PRO A 1190 -17.23 -23.69 45.99
C PRO A 1190 -16.40 -24.66 46.84
N HIS A 1191 -16.79 -25.93 46.94
CA HIS A 1191 -16.02 -26.94 47.68
C HIS A 1191 -15.89 -28.31 46.97
N HIS A 1192 -15.15 -28.33 45.86
CA HIS A 1192 -14.40 -29.54 45.46
C HIS A 1192 -13.02 -29.17 44.90
N THR A 1193 -11.99 -29.42 45.71
CA THR A 1193 -10.58 -29.37 45.30
C THR A 1193 -10.25 -30.56 44.41
N VAL A 1194 -10.51 -30.42 43.10
CA VAL A 1194 -9.96 -31.33 42.09
C VAL A 1194 -8.45 -31.09 42.02
N GLN A 1195 -7.65 -32.06 42.46
CA GLN A 1195 -6.19 -31.99 42.30
C GLN A 1195 -5.84 -32.03 40.80
N PRO A 1196 -4.84 -31.25 40.34
CA PRO A 1196 -4.37 -31.34 38.97
C PRO A 1196 -3.72 -32.71 38.75
N SER A 1197 -4.32 -33.52 37.86
CA SER A 1197 -3.75 -34.83 37.51
C SER A 1197 -2.39 -34.64 36.80
N PRO A 1198 -1.29 -35.20 37.32
CA PRO A 1198 0.00 -35.14 36.64
C PRO A 1198 -0.01 -36.02 35.39
N ASN A 1199 0.69 -35.56 34.35
CA ASN A 1199 0.91 -36.22 33.06
C ASN A 1199 -0.33 -36.49 32.17
N PRO A 1200 -0.53 -35.71 31.10
CA PRO A 1200 -1.16 -36.21 29.87
C PRO A 1200 -0.16 -37.10 29.11
N SER A 1201 0.34 -38.17 29.73
CA SER A 1201 1.28 -39.13 29.12
C SER A 1201 0.57 -40.22 28.32
N GLY A 1202 -0.49 -39.84 27.61
CA GLY A 1202 -0.97 -40.62 26.48
C GLY A 1202 -0.02 -40.42 25.31
N THR A 1203 0.55 -41.49 24.78
CA THR A 1203 1.21 -41.45 23.47
C THR A 1203 0.13 -41.40 22.39
N TYR A 1204 -0.43 -40.21 22.17
CA TYR A 1204 -1.30 -39.94 21.03
C TYR A 1204 -0.55 -40.32 19.74
N ASP A 1205 -1.19 -41.09 18.86
CA ASP A 1205 -0.64 -41.35 17.54
C ASP A 1205 -0.91 -40.15 16.62
N LEU A 1206 -0.06 -39.12 16.76
CA LEU A 1206 -0.13 -37.83 16.07
C LEU A 1206 0.09 -37.94 14.54
N SER A 1207 0.08 -39.15 13.99
CA SER A 1207 0.57 -39.46 12.65
C SER A 1207 -0.49 -39.96 11.66
N TYR A 1208 -1.76 -40.02 12.08
CA TYR A 1208 -2.88 -40.54 11.29
C TYR A 1208 -4.02 -39.55 10.96
N GLY A 1209 -4.05 -38.35 11.54
CA GLY A 1209 -5.00 -37.30 11.15
C GLY A 1209 -4.71 -36.71 9.76
N ASN A 1210 -5.72 -36.24 9.04
CA ASN A 1210 -5.53 -35.55 7.76
C ASN A 1210 -5.38 -34.04 7.97
N PHE A 1211 -4.14 -33.57 8.05
CA PHE A 1211 -3.82 -32.18 8.35
C PHE A 1211 -4.05 -31.22 7.18
N SER A 1212 -4.08 -31.73 5.95
CA SER A 1212 -4.35 -30.92 4.75
C SER A 1212 -5.84 -30.57 4.66
N ASP A 1213 -6.74 -31.56 4.75
CA ASP A 1213 -8.19 -31.32 4.78
C ASP A 1213 -8.58 -30.41 5.96
N ALA A 1214 -7.95 -30.62 7.13
CA ALA A 1214 -8.14 -29.77 8.31
C ALA A 1214 -7.77 -28.29 8.07
N LEU A 1215 -6.71 -28.02 7.30
CA LEU A 1215 -6.34 -26.67 6.91
C LEU A 1215 -7.34 -26.08 5.91
N VAL A 1216 -7.77 -26.87 4.91
CA VAL A 1216 -8.77 -26.43 3.92
C VAL A 1216 -10.11 -26.11 4.59
N SER A 1217 -10.62 -26.97 5.47
CA SER A 1217 -11.85 -26.70 6.23
C SER A 1217 -11.75 -25.44 7.10
N LEU A 1218 -10.57 -25.15 7.65
CA LEU A 1218 -10.31 -23.95 8.44
C LEU A 1218 -10.18 -22.69 7.58
N GLN A 1219 -9.53 -22.78 6.41
CA GLN A 1219 -9.48 -21.70 5.42
C GLN A 1219 -10.87 -21.40 4.83
N ASP A 1220 -11.65 -22.42 4.50
CA ASP A 1220 -13.01 -22.28 3.97
C ASP A 1220 -13.95 -21.66 5.00
N ALA A 1221 -13.87 -22.07 6.28
CA ALA A 1221 -14.66 -21.48 7.35
C ALA A 1221 -14.34 -20.00 7.61
N PHE A 1222 -13.07 -19.59 7.51
CA PHE A 1222 -12.70 -18.17 7.60
C PHE A 1222 -12.92 -17.40 6.28
N ARG A 1223 -13.21 -18.09 5.17
CA ARG A 1223 -13.62 -17.49 3.88
C ARG A 1223 -15.14 -17.39 3.70
N ASP A 1224 -15.95 -18.15 4.44
CA ASP A 1224 -17.41 -18.17 4.30
C ASP A 1224 -18.09 -16.99 5.03
N PRO A 1225 -18.72 -16.04 4.30
CA PRO A 1225 -19.35 -14.86 4.90
C PRO A 1225 -20.66 -15.17 5.66
N ARG A 1226 -21.04 -16.45 5.85
CA ARG A 1226 -22.24 -16.85 6.61
C ARG A 1226 -21.98 -17.02 8.11
N GLY A 1227 -20.73 -17.08 8.56
CA GLY A 1227 -20.41 -17.03 10.00
C GLY A 1227 -20.73 -15.67 10.64
N THR A 1228 -20.62 -14.58 9.86
CA THR A 1228 -20.87 -13.19 10.32
C THR A 1228 -22.31 -12.90 10.74
N ASP A 1229 -23.30 -13.65 10.25
CA ASP A 1229 -24.72 -13.43 10.58
C ASP A 1229 -25.08 -13.85 12.02
N VAL A 1230 -24.30 -14.76 12.62
CA VAL A 1230 -24.51 -15.18 14.03
C VAL A 1230 -23.97 -14.12 14.99
N VAL A 1231 -22.78 -13.58 14.70
CA VAL A 1231 -22.08 -12.60 15.55
C VAL A 1231 -22.77 -11.23 15.54
N THR A 1232 -23.47 -10.86 14.47
CA THR A 1232 -24.22 -9.60 14.41
C THR A 1232 -25.51 -9.62 15.24
N GLN A 1233 -26.08 -10.79 15.54
CA GLN A 1233 -27.29 -10.88 16.39
C GLN A 1233 -26.96 -10.87 17.89
N SER A 1234 -25.85 -11.48 18.33
CA SER A 1234 -25.43 -11.43 19.74
C SER A 1234 -24.95 -10.04 20.18
N ALA A 1235 -24.31 -9.29 19.26
CA ALA A 1235 -23.74 -7.97 19.54
C ALA A 1235 -24.79 -6.85 19.75
N GLN A 1236 -26.06 -7.04 19.37
CA GLN A 1236 -27.15 -6.08 19.64
C GLN A 1236 -27.60 -6.07 21.13
N GLY A 1237 -26.79 -6.64 22.03
CA GLY A 1237 -27.10 -6.89 23.44
C GLY A 1237 -26.58 -5.89 24.47
N GLN A 1238 -25.82 -4.85 24.10
CA GLN A 1238 -25.49 -3.73 25.01
C GLN A 1238 -25.29 -2.41 24.25
N GLY A 1239 -26.13 -1.41 24.53
CA GLY A 1239 -26.11 -0.10 23.86
C GLY A 1239 -24.79 0.67 23.98
N GLY A 1240 -24.04 0.68 22.88
CA GLY A 1240 -22.86 1.52 22.64
C GLY A 1240 -22.67 1.72 21.13
N ILE A 1241 -22.29 2.93 20.71
CA ILE A 1241 -22.23 3.28 19.27
C ILE A 1241 -20.96 2.69 18.64
N LEU A 1242 -21.12 1.64 17.84
CA LEU A 1242 -20.05 0.97 17.09
C LEU A 1242 -20.36 0.99 15.59
N ASN A 1243 -19.70 1.89 14.85
CA ASN A 1243 -19.85 1.98 13.38
C ASN A 1243 -19.18 0.80 12.68
N ASP A 1244 -19.96 0.06 11.88
CA ASP A 1244 -19.67 -0.53 10.54
C ASP A 1244 -18.33 -1.25 10.27
N GLY A 1245 -17.55 -1.59 11.30
CA GLY A 1245 -16.18 -2.12 11.14
C GLY A 1245 -16.02 -3.64 11.13
N TRP A 1246 -17.08 -4.41 11.39
CA TRP A 1246 -16.96 -5.83 11.77
C TRP A 1246 -16.92 -6.83 10.61
N THR A 1247 -17.60 -6.56 9.49
CA THR A 1247 -17.70 -7.52 8.36
C THR A 1247 -16.40 -7.71 7.58
N GLY A 1248 -15.47 -6.76 7.64
CA GLY A 1248 -14.15 -6.87 6.99
C GLY A 1248 -13.15 -7.77 7.72
N MET A 1249 -13.45 -8.20 8.95
CA MET A 1249 -12.44 -8.78 9.85
C MET A 1249 -12.41 -10.32 9.88
N MET A 1250 -13.41 -11.02 9.33
CA MET A 1250 -13.33 -12.48 9.21
C MET A 1250 -12.61 -12.91 7.93
N SER A 1251 -12.90 -12.26 6.79
CA SER A 1251 -12.30 -12.57 5.49
C SER A 1251 -10.88 -12.03 5.30
N ASN A 1252 -10.49 -10.96 6.01
CA ASN A 1252 -9.10 -10.53 6.13
C ASN A 1252 -8.90 -9.74 7.45
N PRO A 1253 -8.46 -10.38 8.55
CA PRO A 1253 -8.53 -9.80 9.89
C PRO A 1253 -7.77 -8.49 10.12
N PHE A 1254 -6.82 -8.14 9.24
CA PHE A 1254 -6.06 -6.89 9.37
C PHE A 1254 -6.09 -6.02 8.11
N GLY A 1255 -6.86 -6.44 7.08
CA GLY A 1255 -6.88 -5.84 5.74
C GLY A 1255 -5.51 -5.81 5.08
N MET A 1256 -4.64 -6.78 5.42
CA MET A 1256 -3.30 -6.99 4.87
C MET A 1256 -3.20 -8.46 4.51
N ASP A 1257 -2.52 -8.79 3.41
CA ASP A 1257 -2.52 -10.17 2.92
C ASP A 1257 -1.52 -11.05 3.69
N ALA A 1258 -1.92 -11.45 4.89
CA ALA A 1258 -1.20 -12.39 5.76
C ALA A 1258 -1.12 -13.82 5.19
N GLY A 1259 -1.62 -14.01 3.96
CA GLY A 1259 -1.68 -15.26 3.21
C GLY A 1259 -0.39 -16.05 3.30
N TRP A 1260 0.79 -15.48 3.00
CA TRP A 1260 2.04 -16.27 2.99
C TRP A 1260 2.46 -16.89 4.35
N ILE A 1261 1.90 -16.46 5.49
CA ILE A 1261 2.06 -17.22 6.75
C ILE A 1261 1.07 -18.39 6.81
N TRP A 1262 -0.15 -18.27 6.28
CA TRP A 1262 -1.27 -19.22 6.46
C TRP A 1262 -1.66 -20.07 5.24
N ASP A 1263 -1.17 -19.74 4.04
CA ASP A 1263 -1.27 -20.50 2.79
C ASP A 1263 -0.17 -21.55 2.68
N ASP A 1264 -0.35 -22.53 1.78
CA ASP A 1264 0.61 -23.61 1.58
C ASP A 1264 1.87 -23.13 0.85
N MET A 1265 2.97 -22.98 1.61
CA MET A 1265 4.33 -22.91 1.09
C MET A 1265 4.76 -24.14 0.25
N TRP A 1266 3.94 -25.20 0.23
CA TRP A 1266 4.22 -26.48 -0.41
C TRP A 1266 3.02 -27.01 -1.23
N GLN A 1267 2.39 -26.17 -2.06
CA GLN A 1267 1.59 -26.71 -3.16
C GLN A 1267 2.49 -27.56 -4.07
N THR A 1268 2.22 -28.87 -4.13
CA THR A 1268 3.04 -29.85 -4.84
C THR A 1268 2.71 -29.92 -6.33
N ASP A 1269 3.00 -28.85 -7.05
CA ASP A 1269 3.27 -28.97 -8.49
C ASP A 1269 4.67 -29.55 -8.70
N ASP A 1270 4.85 -30.30 -9.80
CA ASP A 1270 6.07 -31.00 -10.20
C ASP A 1270 6.61 -32.09 -9.24
N TYR A 1271 5.82 -33.16 -9.08
CA TYR A 1271 6.38 -34.52 -9.13
C TYR A 1271 5.63 -35.35 -10.20
N GLN A 1272 5.93 -35.09 -11.47
CA GLN A 1272 5.57 -36.03 -12.54
C GLN A 1272 6.35 -37.33 -12.33
N PHE A 1273 5.63 -38.42 -12.08
CA PHE A 1273 6.18 -39.76 -12.25
C PHE A 1273 6.20 -40.08 -13.74
N ASP A 1274 7.38 -40.08 -14.35
CA ASP A 1274 7.58 -40.63 -15.69
C ASP A 1274 7.23 -42.12 -15.69
N THR A 1275 6.09 -42.45 -16.32
CA THR A 1275 5.75 -43.80 -16.76
C THR A 1275 5.25 -43.73 -18.20
N GLY A 1276 6.20 -43.56 -19.13
CA GLY A 1276 5.99 -43.46 -20.58
C GLY A 1276 7.27 -43.79 -21.35
#